data_AF-A0AAU5YL25-F1
#
_entry.id   AF-A0AAU5YL25-F1
#
_cell.length_a   1.000
_cell.length_b   1.000
_cell.length_c   1.000
_cell.angle_alpha   90.00
_cell.angle_beta   90.00
_cell.angle_gamma   90.00
#
_symmetry.space_group_name_H-M   'P 1'
#
loop_
_entity.id
_entity.type
_entity.pdbx_description
1 polymer ?
#
loop_
_entity_poly.entity_id
_entity_poly.type
_entity_poly.pdbx_seq_one_letter_code
_entity_poly.pdbx_strand_id
1 'polypeptide(L)'
;MAEPTTEPDEELPAVAVIGMAARFPGADDVDAFWENLAAGREAVRPVTDEEFLAAGGDPADLDDPTLIRMASVVEGIDLFDADFFGMSPAEAAVVDPQQRLLLELAYHALEDAGQVGEAQETTTGVYAGAGDSRYYPAHVHPRFAGQPGSVALVHAATANSLGTLATRVSYELGLTGPSLSLQTACSTALVALHTACQDLLDHRVDLALAGAVSLNPSAVLGYRHVPDGPFSPDGRCRAFSADAAGTSSGNGGGVVVLKRLEDALADGDRIRAVVRGSAVNNDGRRKVGFTAPSGPGQTEVILAAQAQADIDAGTIGLVEAHGTATRIGDPIEVAALTEAFRQSTDRRGFCALGSVKTNIGHLGAAAGMAGLVKAVLALEHRRIPPSLHFGTPNPLIDFASGPFRVPTALEEWPDPGHPRRAAVGALGVGGTNAHVIVEEAPAASPEASRPAGTSRRHVLPLSARTAGALRGQAEALARHLERRPELRLDDVAHSLRTGRPALRHRLSVSATTPAEAVAALRTPQPPVGPVPDDPPRVAFLLPGGGTQYPGMGAELYRDDDVYRDAVDRCAGILRPVVGGDLRTALFGEGAAPGSIESFLALVVTEYALATTLIERGVRPDALIGHSLGEYTAACLAGVMELDEMLPVVAERLRLIASRRGATVGVAAAADAVAPLLGPDLSLAAVNGPAACTVAGQDDAVARFEAELTRRDVPFRRLRMPAAAHSHVLDPILETFAGHLRTLRLRAPRIPYVTNVTGAWITDAQATDVRHWVDHTRRTVRFADGVRTLWAAGRPVLVEIGPGDSMTKLARAVLEHEDPVTVTTMRHAKADLPDGFVFAGALGRLWAAGVDSALPHATGPTGPARRVPLPGYAFDRRRHWIDAPGAHTGPGAAGQERAVAAGGGRTPRPLLTTEHVAPRTERERAVAEVWEEQLGIDGVGVHDNFFDLGGDSMRAVLLAGRLRSTGVLDVPGGSLLTAPTVAGLLEWADEQADGRKGPSPAALGPLLPLRREGAETPLFCVHPGAGVAWRYTGLLPHLGPDQPVFGIQAHGLDGTRPPAPDAASMVASYVDLVREVQPSGPYRLLGWSYGGFVAHAMACALQERGEQVELLAMLDAPQPLGTCYSPQEVERQVAGLLTRVAGLPADADTAVPDVDGVLARIGEDPADGDTTAPVTRAEAAAIADVMRNNLRIAPQFAPGVLRGEVLFFTAAEDAGTDGADSALAAGKADAWRPYVAGPLTDHRVPCGHYEMTEPAPMAMIGAVLAKALNPTSRNRRRP
;
A
#
# COMPACT_ATOMS: atom_id res chain seq x y z
N MET A 1 14.14 53.80 27.92
CA MET A 1 12.93 52.98 27.74
C MET A 1 13.27 51.95 26.70
N ALA A 2 13.65 50.76 27.16
CA ALA A 2 13.78 49.59 26.30
C ALA A 2 12.40 48.91 26.29
N GLU A 3 11.88 48.64 25.10
CA GLU A 3 10.68 47.82 24.93
C GLU A 3 10.94 46.41 25.48
N PRO A 4 9.97 45.81 26.17
CA PRO A 4 10.11 44.44 26.65
C PRO A 4 10.08 43.51 25.44
N THR A 5 11.17 42.79 25.23
CA THR A 5 11.19 41.58 24.42
C THR A 5 10.31 40.55 25.12
N THR A 6 9.11 40.32 24.57
CA THR A 6 8.30 39.15 24.90
C THR A 6 9.04 37.92 24.39
N GLU A 7 9.60 37.13 25.30
CA GLU A 7 9.91 35.73 25.03
C GLU A 7 8.62 35.03 24.55
N PRO A 8 8.67 34.11 23.58
CA PRO A 8 7.51 33.32 23.21
C PRO A 8 7.07 32.49 24.43
N ASP A 9 5.81 32.60 24.85
CA ASP A 9 5.21 31.66 25.80
C ASP A 9 5.48 30.24 25.25
N GLU A 10 6.22 29.40 25.98
CA GLU A 10 6.34 27.98 25.67
C GLU A 10 4.93 27.36 25.82
N GLU A 11 4.23 27.16 24.70
CA GLU A 11 2.95 26.46 24.70
C GLU A 11 3.12 25.07 25.32
N LEU A 12 2.28 24.72 26.29
CA LEU A 12 2.32 23.42 26.95
C LEU A 12 2.18 22.27 25.93
N PRO A 13 2.93 21.16 26.08
CA PRO A 13 2.82 19.99 25.22
C PRO A 13 1.38 19.47 25.15
N ALA A 14 0.87 19.27 23.93
CA ALA A 14 -0.51 18.84 23.69
C ALA A 14 -0.58 17.82 22.54
N VAL A 15 -1.69 17.08 22.48
CA VAL A 15 -1.90 16.01 21.48
C VAL A 15 -3.07 16.37 20.57
N ALA A 16 -2.83 16.43 19.27
CA ALA A 16 -3.85 16.63 18.25
C ALA A 16 -4.58 15.31 17.93
N VAL A 17 -5.90 15.39 17.80
CA VAL A 17 -6.71 14.38 17.11
C VAL A 17 -6.71 14.74 15.63
N ILE A 18 -6.03 13.95 14.81
CA ILE A 18 -5.86 14.23 13.37
C ILE A 18 -6.74 13.36 12.47
N GLY A 19 -7.25 12.24 12.99
CA GLY A 19 -8.18 11.34 12.29
C GLY A 19 -9.16 10.67 13.23
N MET A 20 -10.34 10.32 12.74
CA MET A 20 -11.39 9.70 13.55
C MET A 20 -12.35 8.87 12.69
N ALA A 21 -12.66 7.65 13.14
CA ALA A 21 -13.69 6.80 12.56
C ALA A 21 -14.53 6.13 13.66
N ALA A 22 -15.83 5.95 13.40
CA ALA A 22 -16.72 5.28 14.34
C ALA A 22 -17.89 4.61 13.61
N ARG A 23 -18.39 3.51 14.20
CA ARG A 23 -19.67 2.89 13.84
C ARG A 23 -20.51 2.72 15.10
N PHE A 24 -21.66 3.38 15.09
CA PHE A 24 -22.60 3.39 16.20
C PHE A 24 -24.01 2.99 15.72
N PRO A 25 -24.93 2.66 16.63
CA PRO A 25 -26.29 2.31 16.25
C PRO A 25 -26.95 3.43 15.45
N GLY A 26 -27.46 3.09 14.26
CA GLY A 26 -28.05 4.04 13.32
C GLY A 26 -27.07 5.00 12.62
N ALA A 27 -25.75 4.78 12.74
CA ALA A 27 -24.73 5.60 12.09
C ALA A 27 -23.50 4.77 11.68
N ASP A 28 -23.27 4.65 10.38
CA ASP A 28 -22.11 3.93 9.82
C ASP A 28 -20.83 4.76 9.73
N ASP A 29 -20.92 6.07 10.00
CA ASP A 29 -19.79 6.99 10.04
C ASP A 29 -20.05 8.17 11.01
N VAL A 30 -19.03 9.00 11.23
CA VAL A 30 -19.10 10.14 12.15
C VAL A 30 -20.03 11.26 11.68
N ASP A 31 -20.23 11.41 10.36
CA ASP A 31 -21.13 12.41 9.78
C ASP A 31 -22.59 12.04 10.07
N ALA A 32 -22.98 10.79 9.79
CA ALA A 32 -24.30 10.25 10.12
C ALA A 32 -24.55 10.29 11.63
N PHE A 33 -23.51 10.04 12.43
CA PHE A 33 -23.60 10.16 13.89
C PHE A 33 -23.88 11.59 14.33
N TRP A 34 -23.18 12.58 13.77
CA TRP A 34 -23.48 13.99 14.03
C TRP A 34 -24.90 14.37 13.63
N GLU A 35 -25.36 13.95 12.45
CA GLU A 35 -26.74 14.20 12.00
C GLU A 35 -27.76 13.62 12.99
N ASN A 36 -27.49 12.42 13.53
CA ASN A 36 -28.33 11.79 14.57
C ASN A 36 -28.34 12.59 15.87
N LEU A 37 -27.18 13.02 16.35
CA LEU A 37 -27.04 13.81 17.57
C LEU A 37 -27.73 15.17 17.44
N ALA A 38 -27.46 15.89 16.35
CA ALA A 38 -28.03 17.21 16.07
C ALA A 38 -29.57 17.15 15.95
N ALA A 39 -30.11 16.09 15.35
CA ALA A 39 -31.55 15.88 15.24
C ALA A 39 -32.19 15.30 16.52
N GLY A 40 -31.41 14.99 17.56
CA GLY A 40 -31.91 14.38 18.79
C GLY A 40 -32.51 12.98 18.59
N ARG A 41 -31.92 12.17 17.69
CA ARG A 41 -32.41 10.81 17.39
C ARG A 41 -31.97 9.80 18.46
N GLU A 42 -32.90 8.94 18.85
CA GLU A 42 -32.65 7.76 19.70
C GLU A 42 -32.52 6.54 18.80
N ALA A 43 -31.39 5.82 18.91
CA ALA A 43 -31.11 4.59 18.17
C ALA A 43 -31.46 3.32 18.97
N VAL A 44 -31.78 3.46 20.26
CA VAL A 44 -32.30 2.36 21.07
C VAL A 44 -33.75 2.08 20.65
N ARG A 45 -34.04 0.85 20.24
CA ARG A 45 -35.36 0.50 19.68
C ARG A 45 -35.91 -0.80 20.30
N PRO A 46 -37.23 -1.00 20.26
CA PRO A 46 -37.82 -2.30 20.59
C PRO A 46 -37.34 -3.38 19.60
N VAL A 47 -37.20 -4.60 20.11
CA VAL A 47 -36.96 -5.81 19.32
C VAL A 47 -38.29 -6.47 19.02
N THR A 48 -38.54 -6.81 17.76
CA THR A 48 -39.78 -7.48 17.36
C THR A 48 -39.80 -8.94 17.82
N ASP A 49 -40.98 -9.56 17.87
CA ASP A 49 -41.10 -10.99 18.19
C ASP A 49 -40.33 -11.85 17.17
N GLU A 50 -40.36 -11.46 15.89
CA GLU A 50 -39.61 -12.14 14.83
C GLU A 50 -38.09 -12.05 15.04
N GLU A 51 -37.57 -10.86 15.35
CA GLU A 51 -36.14 -10.66 15.62
C GLU A 51 -35.67 -11.43 16.86
N PHE A 52 -36.47 -11.43 17.92
CA PHE A 52 -36.18 -12.14 19.15
C PHE A 52 -36.13 -13.66 18.93
N LEU A 53 -37.13 -14.22 18.24
CA LEU A 53 -37.18 -15.65 17.91
C LEU A 53 -36.07 -16.06 16.95
N ALA A 54 -35.78 -15.25 15.93
CA ALA A 54 -34.69 -15.50 14.98
C ALA A 54 -33.31 -15.52 15.66
N ALA A 55 -33.15 -14.78 16.76
CA ALA A 55 -31.94 -14.77 17.57
C ALA A 55 -31.82 -15.94 18.56
N GLY A 56 -32.78 -16.86 18.57
CA GLY A 56 -32.83 -18.02 19.48
C GLY A 56 -33.53 -17.75 20.80
N GLY A 57 -34.36 -16.71 20.89
CA GLY A 57 -35.21 -16.46 22.05
C GLY A 57 -36.27 -17.56 22.23
N ASP A 58 -36.58 -17.90 23.49
CA ASP A 58 -37.60 -18.89 23.80
C ASP A 58 -39.01 -18.30 23.53
N PRO A 59 -39.86 -18.93 22.70
CA PRO A 59 -41.24 -18.47 22.51
C PRO A 59 -42.03 -18.29 23.81
N ALA A 60 -41.71 -19.03 24.88
CA ALA A 60 -42.33 -18.88 26.20
C ALA A 60 -42.03 -17.54 26.87
N ASP A 61 -40.95 -16.86 26.47
CA ASP A 61 -40.51 -15.59 27.04
C ASP A 61 -41.18 -14.37 26.38
N LEU A 62 -41.91 -14.54 25.28
CA LEU A 62 -42.57 -13.43 24.57
C LEU A 62 -43.59 -12.68 25.44
N ASP A 63 -44.25 -13.41 26.34
CA ASP A 63 -45.26 -12.88 27.26
C ASP A 63 -44.68 -12.50 28.64
N ASP A 64 -43.38 -12.63 28.86
CA ASP A 64 -42.76 -12.32 30.16
C ASP A 64 -42.57 -10.80 30.35
N PRO A 65 -43.29 -10.15 31.28
CA PRO A 65 -43.22 -8.71 31.49
C PRO A 65 -41.89 -8.25 32.12
N THR A 66 -41.07 -9.17 32.63
CA THR A 66 -39.74 -8.86 33.18
C THR A 66 -38.66 -8.81 32.12
N LEU A 67 -38.91 -9.38 30.93
CA LEU A 67 -37.97 -9.37 29.82
C LEU A 67 -38.07 -8.05 29.03
N ILE A 68 -37.03 -7.23 29.12
CA ILE A 68 -36.92 -5.97 28.40
C ILE A 68 -36.26 -6.22 27.05
N ARG A 69 -37.08 -6.20 26.00
CA ARG A 69 -36.67 -6.43 24.60
C ARG A 69 -36.37 -5.11 23.88
N MET A 70 -35.29 -4.45 24.30
CA MET A 70 -34.77 -3.23 23.69
C MET A 70 -33.32 -3.48 23.25
N ALA A 71 -32.96 -2.98 22.06
CA ALA A 71 -31.63 -3.17 21.51
C ALA A 71 -31.08 -1.89 20.88
N SER A 72 -29.77 -1.71 20.99
CA SER A 72 -29.00 -0.70 20.27
C SER A 72 -27.82 -1.40 19.60
N VAL A 73 -27.96 -1.69 18.31
CA VAL A 73 -27.07 -2.60 17.58
C VAL A 73 -26.39 -1.89 16.41
N VAL A 74 -25.16 -2.30 16.13
CA VAL A 74 -24.52 -2.01 14.85
C VAL A 74 -24.98 -3.07 13.84
N GLU A 75 -25.37 -2.65 12.65
CA GLU A 75 -25.81 -3.57 11.59
C GLU A 75 -24.62 -4.21 10.87
N GLY A 76 -24.80 -5.45 10.42
CA GLY A 76 -23.80 -6.17 9.62
C GLY A 76 -22.54 -6.55 10.39
N ILE A 77 -22.63 -6.89 11.69
CA ILE A 77 -21.48 -7.38 12.47
C ILE A 77 -20.92 -8.72 11.97
N ASP A 78 -21.67 -9.41 11.11
CA ASP A 78 -21.27 -10.61 10.40
C ASP A 78 -20.58 -10.30 9.07
N LEU A 79 -20.57 -9.04 8.61
CA LEU A 79 -19.96 -8.61 7.35
C LEU A 79 -18.54 -8.08 7.56
N PHE A 80 -17.59 -8.52 6.73
CA PHE A 80 -16.19 -8.07 6.77
C PHE A 80 -15.51 -8.29 5.40
N ASP A 81 -14.54 -7.45 5.05
CA ASP A 81 -13.74 -7.60 3.82
C ASP A 81 -12.42 -8.33 4.13
N ALA A 82 -12.49 -9.66 4.23
CA ALA A 82 -11.35 -10.49 4.62
C ALA A 82 -10.19 -10.42 3.62
N ASP A 83 -10.50 -10.39 2.31
CA ASP A 83 -9.51 -10.33 1.23
C ASP A 83 -8.68 -9.02 1.31
N PHE A 84 -9.30 -7.90 1.71
CA PHE A 84 -8.59 -6.63 1.91
C PHE A 84 -7.48 -6.74 2.97
N PHE A 85 -7.75 -7.47 4.06
CA PHE A 85 -6.81 -7.67 5.16
C PHE A 85 -6.03 -8.98 5.06
N GLY A 86 -6.00 -9.64 3.89
CA GLY A 86 -5.22 -10.87 3.72
C GLY A 86 -5.72 -12.09 4.53
N MET A 87 -6.94 -12.05 5.06
CA MET A 87 -7.54 -13.15 5.81
C MET A 87 -8.33 -14.10 4.91
N SER A 88 -8.14 -15.40 5.13
CA SER A 88 -9.00 -16.41 4.48
C SER A 88 -10.44 -16.35 5.02
N PRO A 89 -11.47 -16.72 4.22
CA PRO A 89 -12.86 -16.72 4.70
C PRO A 89 -13.10 -17.57 5.94
N ALA A 90 -12.39 -18.70 6.07
CA ALA A 90 -12.47 -19.60 7.21
C ALA A 90 -11.87 -18.99 8.49
N GLU A 91 -10.78 -18.25 8.36
CA GLU A 91 -10.17 -17.51 9.48
C GLU A 91 -11.09 -16.38 9.93
N ALA A 92 -11.54 -15.53 9.01
CA ALA A 92 -12.42 -14.40 9.31
C ALA A 92 -13.73 -14.83 9.99
N ALA A 93 -14.24 -16.03 9.70
CA ALA A 93 -15.43 -16.57 10.37
C ALA A 93 -15.19 -16.93 11.85
N VAL A 94 -13.96 -17.29 12.22
CA VAL A 94 -13.56 -17.63 13.59
C VAL A 94 -13.22 -16.37 14.40
N VAL A 95 -12.65 -15.34 13.76
CA VAL A 95 -12.24 -14.09 14.41
C VAL A 95 -13.45 -13.35 15.00
N ASP A 96 -13.30 -12.86 16.23
CA ASP A 96 -14.32 -12.07 16.93
C ASP A 96 -14.76 -10.86 16.05
N PRO A 97 -16.07 -10.65 15.82
CA PRO A 97 -16.60 -9.44 15.17
C PRO A 97 -16.03 -8.13 15.72
N GLN A 98 -15.67 -8.09 17.01
CA GLN A 98 -15.04 -6.93 17.63
C GLN A 98 -13.67 -6.62 16.99
N GLN A 99 -12.83 -7.64 16.76
CA GLN A 99 -11.52 -7.45 16.12
C GLN A 99 -11.68 -7.01 14.66
N ARG A 100 -12.64 -7.60 13.93
CA ARG A 100 -12.97 -7.23 12.54
C ARG A 100 -13.42 -5.78 12.42
N LEU A 101 -14.35 -5.34 13.27
CA LEU A 101 -14.84 -3.97 13.27
C LEU A 101 -13.73 -2.98 13.66
N LEU A 102 -12.94 -3.29 14.69
CA LEU A 102 -11.84 -2.41 15.10
C LEU A 102 -10.81 -2.23 13.97
N LEU A 103 -10.51 -3.29 13.22
CA LEU A 103 -9.57 -3.25 12.11
C LEU A 103 -10.06 -2.36 10.95
N GLU A 104 -11.33 -2.46 10.56
CA GLU A 104 -11.93 -1.54 9.58
C GLU A 104 -11.91 -0.08 10.09
N LEU A 105 -12.25 0.15 11.36
CA LEU A 105 -12.25 1.48 11.98
C LEU A 105 -10.84 2.08 12.07
N ALA A 106 -9.83 1.28 12.40
CA ALA A 106 -8.44 1.73 12.44
C ALA A 106 -7.97 2.18 11.06
N TYR A 107 -8.26 1.40 10.02
CA TYR A 107 -7.96 1.77 8.65
C TYR A 107 -8.67 3.05 8.22
N HIS A 108 -9.98 3.18 8.49
CA HIS A 108 -10.73 4.40 8.18
C HIS A 108 -10.25 5.63 8.96
N ALA A 109 -9.80 5.47 10.22
CA ALA A 109 -9.26 6.56 11.01
C ALA A 109 -7.91 7.06 10.45
N LEU A 110 -7.04 6.13 9.99
CA LEU A 110 -5.81 6.49 9.28
C LEU A 110 -6.11 7.17 7.94
N GLU A 111 -7.12 6.72 7.19
CA GLU A 111 -7.53 7.38 5.95
C GLU A 111 -8.03 8.80 6.22
N ASP A 112 -8.83 9.01 7.27
CA ASP A 112 -9.30 10.34 7.66
C ASP A 112 -8.14 11.26 8.09
N ALA A 113 -7.10 10.72 8.71
CA ALA A 113 -5.85 11.43 9.00
C ALA A 113 -4.98 11.70 7.75
N GLY A 114 -5.22 10.98 6.65
CA GLY A 114 -4.34 10.99 5.47
C GLY A 114 -2.98 10.34 5.76
N GLN A 115 -2.98 9.30 6.60
CA GLN A 115 -1.80 8.57 7.09
C GLN A 115 -1.81 7.10 6.61
N VAL A 116 -2.44 6.82 5.46
CA VAL A 116 -2.46 5.48 4.86
C VAL A 116 -1.41 5.38 3.76
N GLY A 117 -0.48 4.43 3.91
CA GLY A 117 0.59 4.15 2.95
C GLY A 117 1.79 3.48 3.62
N GLU A 118 2.79 3.10 2.83
CA GLU A 118 4.04 2.51 3.30
C GLU A 118 4.99 3.60 3.85
N ALA A 119 4.60 4.27 4.93
CA ALA A 119 5.54 5.09 5.68
C ALA A 119 6.29 4.18 6.67
N GLN A 120 7.28 3.44 6.16
CA GLN A 120 8.16 2.58 6.97
C GLN A 120 8.99 3.37 8.01
N GLU A 121 8.93 4.70 7.98
CA GLU A 121 9.70 5.60 8.85
C GLU A 121 8.96 6.08 10.11
N THR A 122 7.64 5.85 10.27
CA THR A 122 6.89 6.34 11.43
C THR A 122 6.59 5.25 12.46
N THR A 123 6.97 5.47 13.73
CA THR A 123 6.68 4.53 14.80
C THR A 123 5.23 4.72 15.27
N THR A 124 4.31 3.90 14.75
CA THR A 124 2.88 4.01 15.06
C THR A 124 2.45 3.02 16.15
N GLY A 125 2.03 3.53 17.32
CA GLY A 125 1.48 2.73 18.42
C GLY A 125 -0.02 2.44 18.29
N VAL A 126 -0.49 1.35 18.87
CA VAL A 126 -1.89 0.91 18.91
C VAL A 126 -2.32 0.64 20.34
N TYR A 127 -3.30 1.40 20.83
CA TYR A 127 -3.86 1.30 22.17
C TYR A 127 -5.35 1.01 22.02
N ALA A 128 -5.73 -0.25 22.19
CA ALA A 128 -7.08 -0.72 21.89
C ALA A 128 -7.71 -1.44 23.08
N GLY A 129 -9.03 -1.42 23.16
CA GLY A 129 -9.77 -2.26 24.11
C GLY A 129 -11.07 -2.80 23.53
N ALA A 130 -11.54 -3.91 24.07
CA ALA A 130 -12.81 -4.51 23.66
C ALA A 130 -13.63 -4.94 24.89
N GLY A 131 -14.93 -5.19 24.71
CA GLY A 131 -15.69 -5.97 25.68
C GLY A 131 -15.30 -7.44 25.65
N ASP A 132 -15.66 -8.21 26.69
CA ASP A 132 -15.45 -9.67 26.68
C ASP A 132 -16.09 -10.31 25.44
N SER A 133 -15.37 -11.25 24.82
CA SER A 133 -15.88 -11.94 23.64
C SER A 133 -17.09 -12.80 24.01
N ARG A 134 -18.27 -12.38 23.55
CA ARG A 134 -19.51 -13.18 23.64
C ARG A 134 -19.66 -14.10 22.44
N TYR A 135 -18.96 -13.81 21.35
CA TYR A 135 -18.96 -14.62 20.14
C TYR A 135 -18.25 -15.96 20.38
N TYR A 136 -17.06 -15.93 20.99
CA TYR A 136 -16.29 -17.15 21.23
C TYR A 136 -17.04 -18.24 22.01
N PRO A 137 -17.57 -18.01 23.23
CA PRO A 137 -18.22 -19.05 24.00
C PRO A 137 -19.55 -19.54 23.40
N ALA A 138 -20.30 -18.66 22.73
CA ALA A 138 -21.63 -19.00 22.20
C ALA A 138 -21.60 -19.61 20.79
N HIS A 139 -20.64 -19.21 19.95
CA HIS A 139 -20.59 -19.58 18.54
C HIS A 139 -19.39 -20.48 18.23
N VAL A 140 -18.19 -20.11 18.66
CA VAL A 140 -16.94 -20.73 18.21
C VAL A 140 -16.55 -21.95 19.05
N HIS A 141 -16.42 -21.78 20.37
CA HIS A 141 -15.97 -22.81 21.32
C HIS A 141 -16.80 -24.11 21.27
N PRO A 142 -18.15 -24.08 21.13
CA PRO A 142 -18.94 -25.32 21.07
C PRO A 142 -18.55 -26.28 19.94
N ARG A 143 -17.95 -25.79 18.85
CA ARG A 143 -17.46 -26.64 17.74
C ARG A 143 -16.24 -27.47 18.09
N PHE A 144 -15.53 -27.09 19.14
CA PHE A 144 -14.33 -27.77 19.64
C PHE A 144 -14.58 -28.52 20.95
N ALA A 145 -15.84 -28.63 21.38
CA ALA A 145 -16.22 -29.36 22.57
C ALA A 145 -15.72 -30.82 22.50
N GLY A 146 -15.03 -31.28 23.55
CA GLY A 146 -14.44 -32.61 23.61
C GLY A 146 -13.07 -32.77 22.95
N GLN A 147 -12.44 -31.67 22.48
CA GLN A 147 -11.09 -31.66 21.90
C GLN A 147 -10.12 -30.77 22.71
N PRO A 148 -9.91 -31.01 24.02
CA PRO A 148 -9.02 -30.19 24.84
C PRO A 148 -7.58 -30.24 24.31
N GLY A 149 -6.92 -29.08 24.24
CA GLY A 149 -5.54 -28.96 23.78
C GLY A 149 -5.33 -29.12 22.28
N SER A 150 -6.40 -29.18 21.47
CA SER A 150 -6.25 -29.21 20.01
C SER A 150 -5.71 -27.87 19.49
N VAL A 151 -4.89 -27.94 18.46
CA VAL A 151 -4.29 -26.77 17.84
C VAL A 151 -5.36 -25.81 17.26
N ALA A 152 -6.50 -26.35 16.80
CA ALA A 152 -7.62 -25.58 16.28
C ALA A 152 -8.34 -24.81 17.38
N LEU A 153 -8.47 -25.42 18.57
CA LEU A 153 -9.02 -24.75 19.75
C LEU A 153 -8.10 -23.62 20.21
N VAL A 154 -6.78 -23.83 20.20
CA VAL A 154 -5.79 -22.78 20.52
C VAL A 154 -5.89 -21.63 19.51
N HIS A 155 -5.93 -21.92 18.21
CA HIS A 155 -6.14 -20.89 17.18
C HIS A 155 -7.40 -20.08 17.41
N ALA A 156 -8.52 -20.77 17.63
CA ALA A 156 -9.80 -20.14 17.88
C ALA A 156 -9.80 -19.27 19.15
N ALA A 157 -9.14 -19.74 20.22
CA ALA A 157 -8.98 -18.97 21.44
C ALA A 157 -8.13 -17.70 21.20
N THR A 158 -7.01 -17.82 20.48
CA THR A 158 -6.15 -16.69 20.11
C THR A 158 -6.91 -15.67 19.26
N ALA A 159 -7.65 -16.11 18.24
CA ALA A 159 -8.45 -15.26 17.35
C ALA A 159 -9.61 -14.50 18.04
N ASN A 160 -9.93 -14.85 19.27
CA ASN A 160 -10.98 -14.21 20.07
C ASN A 160 -10.47 -13.65 21.41
N SER A 161 -9.15 -13.72 21.65
CA SER A 161 -8.54 -13.20 22.86
C SER A 161 -8.49 -11.68 22.83
N LEU A 162 -8.74 -11.03 23.98
CA LEU A 162 -8.50 -9.60 24.12
C LEU A 162 -7.02 -9.27 23.88
N GLY A 163 -6.09 -10.15 24.29
CA GLY A 163 -4.65 -9.91 24.20
C GLY A 163 -4.13 -9.74 22.78
N THR A 164 -4.87 -10.20 21.77
CA THR A 164 -4.48 -10.08 20.36
C THR A 164 -5.18 -8.96 19.61
N LEU A 165 -6.04 -8.18 20.29
CA LEU A 165 -6.86 -7.15 19.64
C LEU A 165 -6.00 -6.07 18.99
N ALA A 166 -5.11 -5.44 19.78
CA ALA A 166 -4.20 -4.41 19.28
C ALA A 166 -3.16 -5.00 18.32
N THR A 167 -2.61 -6.18 18.64
CA THR A 167 -1.53 -6.79 17.84
C THR A 167 -2.02 -7.23 16.47
N ARG A 168 -3.30 -7.60 16.32
CA ARG A 168 -3.89 -7.86 15.02
C ARG A 168 -3.97 -6.59 14.18
N VAL A 169 -4.39 -5.45 14.76
CA VAL A 169 -4.36 -4.16 14.05
C VAL A 169 -2.94 -3.81 13.61
N SER A 170 -1.95 -3.98 14.50
CA SER A 170 -0.54 -3.77 14.15
C SER A 170 -0.07 -4.69 13.02
N TYR A 171 -0.39 -5.98 13.08
CA TYR A 171 0.02 -6.97 12.09
C TYR A 171 -0.60 -6.71 10.70
N GLU A 172 -1.92 -6.54 10.64
CA GLU A 172 -2.63 -6.39 9.35
C GLU A 172 -2.36 -5.04 8.66
N LEU A 173 -1.96 -4.02 9.42
CA LEU A 173 -1.66 -2.68 8.92
C LEU A 173 -0.15 -2.37 8.87
N GLY A 174 0.72 -3.30 9.28
CA GLY A 174 2.18 -3.11 9.27
C GLY A 174 2.71 -2.04 10.24
N LEU A 175 2.09 -1.89 11.42
CA LEU A 175 2.45 -0.86 12.41
C LEU A 175 3.43 -1.41 13.44
N THR A 176 4.50 -0.67 13.72
CA THR A 176 5.68 -1.17 14.46
C THR A 176 5.84 -0.63 15.88
N GLY A 177 4.98 0.30 16.32
CA GLY A 177 5.02 0.84 17.69
C GLY A 177 4.40 -0.10 18.75
N PRO A 178 4.34 0.35 20.02
CA PRO A 178 3.69 -0.38 21.11
C PRO A 178 2.27 -0.80 20.75
N SER A 179 1.91 -2.04 21.03
CA SER A 179 0.59 -2.59 20.71
C SER A 179 -0.06 -3.18 21.95
N LEU A 180 -0.93 -2.40 22.59
CA LEU A 180 -1.47 -2.66 23.92
C LEU A 180 -2.98 -2.88 23.88
N SER A 181 -3.41 -4.05 24.37
CA SER A 181 -4.81 -4.36 24.58
C SER A 181 -5.20 -4.12 26.05
N LEU A 182 -6.13 -3.19 26.29
CA LEU A 182 -6.50 -2.68 27.61
C LEU A 182 -7.94 -3.02 27.98
N GLN A 183 -8.21 -3.23 29.27
CA GLN A 183 -9.56 -3.42 29.83
C GLN A 183 -9.67 -2.79 31.22
N THR A 184 -10.51 -1.76 31.31
CA THR A 184 -10.89 -1.11 32.58
C THR A 184 -12.41 -0.93 32.67
N ALA A 185 -13.15 -1.87 32.08
CA ALA A 185 -14.59 -1.82 31.90
C ALA A 185 -15.03 -0.55 31.14
N CYS A 186 -15.98 0.23 31.69
CA CYS A 186 -16.57 1.36 30.99
C CYS A 186 -15.61 2.53 30.70
N SER A 187 -14.43 2.57 31.35
CA SER A 187 -13.40 3.59 31.11
C SER A 187 -12.33 3.18 30.09
N THR A 188 -12.40 1.96 29.55
CA THR A 188 -11.38 1.36 28.68
C THR A 188 -10.91 2.29 27.55
N ALA A 189 -11.84 2.85 26.79
CA ALA A 189 -11.53 3.77 25.68
C ALA A 189 -10.70 4.99 26.10
N LEU A 190 -11.03 5.62 27.24
CA LEU A 190 -10.33 6.83 27.68
C LEU A 190 -9.01 6.51 28.37
N VAL A 191 -8.87 5.33 28.97
CA VAL A 191 -7.57 4.85 29.46
C VAL A 191 -6.63 4.54 28.28
N ALA A 192 -7.15 3.95 27.20
CA ALA A 192 -6.39 3.76 25.97
C ALA A 192 -5.95 5.11 25.35
N LEU A 193 -6.85 6.08 25.28
CA LEU A 193 -6.53 7.44 24.84
C LEU A 193 -5.44 8.08 25.72
N HIS A 194 -5.60 8.03 27.05
CA HIS A 194 -4.63 8.59 27.99
C HIS A 194 -3.24 7.98 27.80
N THR A 195 -3.17 6.64 27.71
CA THR A 195 -1.91 5.91 27.51
C THR A 195 -1.25 6.32 26.20
N ALA A 196 -2.02 6.39 25.11
CA ALA A 196 -1.54 6.86 23.81
C ALA A 196 -1.01 8.31 23.87
N CYS A 197 -1.71 9.21 24.57
CA CYS A 197 -1.24 10.58 24.79
C CYS A 197 0.07 10.61 25.58
N GLN A 198 0.23 9.78 26.62
CA GLN A 198 1.48 9.73 27.38
C GLN A 198 2.64 9.27 26.51
N ASP A 199 2.49 8.18 25.75
CA ASP A 199 3.58 7.68 24.91
C ASP A 199 3.94 8.65 23.75
N LEU A 200 2.99 9.44 23.26
CA LEU A 200 3.26 10.54 22.31
C LEU A 200 4.08 11.68 22.94
N LEU A 201 3.67 12.13 24.13
CA LEU A 201 4.33 13.22 24.86
C LEU A 201 5.72 12.80 25.39
N ASP A 202 5.91 11.52 25.66
CA ASP A 202 7.20 10.93 26.02
C ASP A 202 8.08 10.59 24.78
N HIS A 203 7.64 10.93 23.57
CA HIS A 203 8.33 10.64 22.30
C HIS A 203 8.66 9.16 22.07
N ARG A 204 7.83 8.24 22.57
CA ARG A 204 7.98 6.79 22.33
C ARG A 204 7.36 6.35 21.00
N VAL A 205 6.42 7.13 20.51
CA VAL A 205 5.74 6.94 19.22
C VAL A 205 5.59 8.28 18.52
N ASP A 206 5.52 8.26 17.19
CA ASP A 206 5.27 9.46 16.37
C ASP A 206 3.79 9.65 16.08
N LEU A 207 3.08 8.53 16.01
CA LEU A 207 1.66 8.44 15.74
C LEU A 207 1.03 7.41 16.67
N ALA A 208 -0.20 7.63 17.12
CA ALA A 208 -0.89 6.66 17.95
C ALA A 208 -2.35 6.47 17.54
N LEU A 209 -2.79 5.21 17.47
CA LEU A 209 -4.18 4.82 17.36
C LEU A 209 -4.73 4.54 18.76
N ALA A 210 -5.79 5.23 19.14
CA ALA A 210 -6.53 4.94 20.38
C ALA A 210 -7.97 4.57 20.06
N GLY A 211 -8.43 3.41 20.50
CA GLY A 211 -9.74 2.91 20.10
C GLY A 211 -10.35 1.92 21.07
N ALA A 212 -11.66 1.75 20.97
CA ALA A 212 -12.33 0.64 21.63
C ALA A 212 -13.60 0.21 20.91
N VAL A 213 -13.96 -1.05 21.10
CA VAL A 213 -15.14 -1.69 20.51
C VAL A 213 -15.91 -2.48 21.58
N SER A 214 -17.22 -2.58 21.45
CA SER A 214 -18.03 -3.43 22.31
C SER A 214 -19.20 -3.95 21.49
N LEU A 215 -19.20 -5.25 21.20
CA LEU A 215 -20.28 -5.90 20.46
C LEU A 215 -20.85 -7.07 21.26
N ASN A 216 -22.16 -7.12 21.37
CA ASN A 216 -22.90 -8.26 21.90
C ASN A 216 -23.77 -8.87 20.79
N PRO A 217 -23.38 -10.03 20.22
CA PRO A 217 -24.17 -10.75 19.22
C PRO A 217 -25.60 -11.10 19.71
N SER A 218 -25.78 -11.25 21.01
CA SER A 218 -27.06 -11.59 21.64
C SER A 218 -27.86 -10.37 22.11
N ALA A 219 -27.50 -9.14 21.69
CA ALA A 219 -28.17 -7.92 22.16
C ALA A 219 -29.69 -7.91 21.90
N VAL A 220 -30.13 -8.56 20.82
CA VAL A 220 -31.54 -8.69 20.44
C VAL A 220 -32.34 -9.63 21.37
N LEU A 221 -31.69 -10.44 22.19
CA LEU A 221 -32.38 -11.24 23.21
C LEU A 221 -32.84 -10.42 24.42
N GLY A 222 -32.43 -9.15 24.52
CA GLY A 222 -32.79 -8.27 25.63
C GLY A 222 -32.15 -8.70 26.96
N TYR A 223 -32.75 -8.25 28.06
CA TYR A 223 -32.34 -8.62 29.42
C TYR A 223 -33.55 -8.65 30.36
N ARG A 224 -33.45 -9.42 31.44
CA ARG A 224 -34.49 -9.46 32.47
C ARG A 224 -34.23 -8.36 33.49
N HIS A 225 -35.22 -7.50 33.70
CA HIS A 225 -35.13 -6.42 34.67
C HIS A 225 -35.17 -6.99 36.10
N VAL A 226 -34.19 -6.58 36.90
CA VAL A 226 -34.12 -6.88 38.33
C VAL A 226 -34.35 -5.55 39.07
N PRO A 227 -35.34 -5.46 39.97
CA PRO A 227 -35.55 -4.28 40.79
C PRO A 227 -34.27 -3.85 41.51
N ASP A 228 -33.99 -2.55 41.50
CA ASP A 228 -32.77 -1.94 42.05
C ASP A 228 -31.45 -2.40 41.40
N GLY A 229 -31.52 -3.11 40.26
CA GLY A 229 -30.39 -3.45 39.41
C GLY A 229 -29.87 -2.28 38.58
N PRO A 230 -28.77 -2.48 37.83
CA PRO A 230 -28.13 -1.42 37.05
C PRO A 230 -28.84 -1.11 35.72
N PHE A 231 -29.72 -2.01 35.25
CA PHE A 231 -30.38 -1.90 33.95
C PHE A 231 -31.77 -1.29 34.06
N SER A 232 -32.14 -0.50 33.05
CA SER A 232 -33.39 0.23 32.96
C SER A 232 -34.61 -0.70 32.85
N PRO A 233 -35.76 -0.38 33.45
CA PRO A 233 -36.99 -1.17 33.32
C PRO A 233 -37.65 -1.05 31.93
N ASP A 234 -37.20 -0.14 31.07
CA ASP A 234 -37.77 0.08 29.73
C ASP A 234 -36.70 0.25 28.64
N GLY A 235 -35.45 -0.04 28.96
CA GLY A 235 -34.35 0.03 28.03
C GLY A 235 -33.96 1.45 27.59
N ARG A 236 -34.41 2.51 28.26
CA ARG A 236 -33.95 3.89 27.98
C ARG A 236 -33.03 4.42 29.06
N CYS A 237 -32.04 5.22 28.65
CA CYS A 237 -31.15 5.96 29.55
C CYS A 237 -31.69 7.39 29.74
N ARG A 238 -32.09 7.75 30.97
CA ARG A 238 -32.62 9.08 31.33
C ARG A 238 -31.65 9.86 32.22
N ALA A 239 -30.46 10.14 31.69
CA ALA A 239 -29.40 10.75 32.49
C ALA A 239 -29.88 12.07 33.12
N PHE A 240 -29.63 12.22 34.42
CA PHE A 240 -29.91 13.39 35.26
C PHE A 240 -31.39 13.73 35.49
N SER A 241 -32.33 12.96 34.96
CA SER A 241 -33.76 13.17 35.19
C SER A 241 -34.25 12.51 36.49
N ALA A 242 -35.35 13.00 37.04
CA ALA A 242 -35.95 12.49 38.27
C ALA A 242 -36.43 11.03 38.15
N ASP A 243 -36.76 10.58 36.94
CA ASP A 243 -37.17 9.22 36.61
C ASP A 243 -36.01 8.35 36.06
N ALA A 244 -34.76 8.77 36.29
CA ALA A 244 -33.58 7.94 36.04
C ALA A 244 -33.69 6.60 36.80
N ALA A 245 -33.69 5.49 36.07
CA ALA A 245 -34.01 4.16 36.61
C ALA A 245 -33.02 3.06 36.20
N GLY A 246 -31.87 3.41 35.64
CA GLY A 246 -30.85 2.47 35.17
C GLY A 246 -30.42 2.75 33.74
N THR A 247 -29.43 1.96 33.28
CA THR A 247 -28.83 2.11 31.95
C THR A 247 -29.38 1.10 30.95
N SER A 248 -29.14 1.33 29.67
CA SER A 248 -29.46 0.40 28.57
C SER A 248 -28.17 0.00 27.87
N SER A 249 -28.06 -1.25 27.44
CA SER A 249 -26.86 -1.73 26.74
C SER A 249 -26.85 -1.27 25.28
N GLY A 250 -25.68 -1.01 24.73
CA GLY A 250 -25.51 -0.75 23.30
C GLY A 250 -24.23 -1.35 22.73
N ASN A 251 -24.17 -1.42 21.42
CA ASN A 251 -23.04 -1.93 20.65
C ASN A 251 -22.39 -0.80 19.83
N GLY A 252 -21.07 -0.85 19.63
CA GLY A 252 -20.38 0.08 18.74
C GLY A 252 -18.90 0.16 18.99
N GLY A 253 -18.22 0.97 18.21
CA GLY A 253 -16.78 1.21 18.35
C GLY A 253 -16.32 2.48 17.66
N GLY A 254 -15.15 2.95 18.06
CA GLY A 254 -14.49 4.10 17.45
C GLY A 254 -12.98 4.05 17.65
N VAL A 255 -12.27 4.71 16.75
CA VAL A 255 -10.81 4.86 16.76
C VAL A 255 -10.48 6.32 16.43
N VAL A 256 -9.51 6.88 17.13
CA VAL A 256 -8.88 8.17 16.82
C VAL A 256 -7.40 7.98 16.50
N VAL A 257 -6.90 8.82 15.60
CA VAL A 257 -5.47 8.94 15.28
C VAL A 257 -4.94 10.20 15.96
N LEU A 258 -3.87 10.02 16.71
CA LEU A 258 -3.28 11.03 17.57
C LEU A 258 -1.85 11.32 17.12
N LYS A 259 -1.46 12.58 17.27
CA LYS A 259 -0.11 13.07 17.01
C LYS A 259 0.21 14.20 17.97
N ARG A 260 1.48 14.45 18.30
CA ARG A 260 1.85 15.68 19.01
C ARG A 260 1.36 16.89 18.20
N LEU A 261 0.83 17.91 18.89
CA LEU A 261 0.24 19.07 18.24
C LEU A 261 1.25 19.81 17.35
N GLU A 262 2.48 19.96 17.83
CA GLU A 262 3.59 20.57 17.10
C GLU A 262 3.89 19.85 15.78
N ASP A 263 3.96 18.52 15.80
CA ASP A 263 4.22 17.72 14.59
C ASP A 263 3.03 17.71 13.63
N ALA A 264 1.80 17.76 14.16
CA ALA A 264 0.60 17.88 13.33
C ALA A 264 0.56 19.22 12.59
N LEU A 265 0.95 20.31 13.27
CA LEU A 265 1.08 21.63 12.65
C LEU A 265 2.21 21.67 11.62
N ALA A 266 3.37 21.07 11.94
CA ALA A 266 4.53 21.03 11.06
C ALA A 266 4.25 20.27 9.75
N ASP A 267 3.53 19.15 9.84
CA ASP A 267 3.21 18.31 8.68
C ASP A 267 1.98 18.81 7.90
N GLY A 268 1.31 19.86 8.39
CA GLY A 268 0.08 20.38 7.80
C GLY A 268 -1.09 19.39 7.89
N ASP A 269 -1.11 18.56 8.95
CA ASP A 269 -2.21 17.64 9.24
C ASP A 269 -3.49 18.41 9.56
N ARG A 270 -4.64 17.79 9.27
CA ARG A 270 -5.92 18.35 9.68
C ARG A 270 -6.16 18.04 11.15
N ILE A 271 -6.10 19.07 11.99
CA ILE A 271 -6.43 18.94 13.42
C ILE A 271 -7.95 19.05 13.58
N ARG A 272 -8.59 18.00 14.11
CA ARG A 272 -10.02 17.98 14.44
C ARG A 272 -10.30 18.62 15.81
N ALA A 273 -9.46 18.29 16.78
CA ALA A 273 -9.50 18.79 18.14
C ALA A 273 -8.13 18.58 18.81
N VAL A 274 -7.93 19.16 19.98
CA VAL A 274 -6.70 18.98 20.77
C VAL A 274 -7.03 18.43 22.14
N VAL A 275 -6.38 17.35 22.55
CA VAL A 275 -6.39 16.84 23.92
C VAL A 275 -5.41 17.70 24.73
N ARG A 276 -5.95 18.54 25.63
CA ARG A 276 -5.17 19.42 26.50
C ARG A 276 -4.70 18.73 27.78
N GLY A 277 -5.50 17.82 28.30
CA GLY A 277 -5.16 17.07 29.51
C GLY A 277 -6.01 15.81 29.64
N SER A 278 -5.45 14.79 30.27
CA SER A 278 -6.14 13.53 30.56
C SER A 278 -5.60 12.88 31.83
N ALA A 279 -6.47 12.43 32.72
CA ALA A 279 -6.06 11.77 33.94
C ALA A 279 -6.81 10.45 34.14
N VAL A 280 -6.13 9.51 34.82
CA VAL A 280 -6.67 8.21 35.22
C VAL A 280 -6.35 7.97 36.69
N ASN A 281 -7.31 7.48 37.48
CA ASN A 281 -7.09 7.06 38.86
C ASN A 281 -7.92 5.82 39.24
N ASN A 282 -7.89 5.43 40.52
CA ASN A 282 -8.78 4.41 41.06
C ASN A 282 -9.43 4.82 42.39
N ASP A 283 -10.70 4.44 42.56
CA ASP A 283 -11.47 4.69 43.78
C ASP A 283 -10.92 3.97 45.02
N GLY A 284 -10.21 2.85 44.84
CA GLY A 284 -9.70 2.02 45.91
C GLY A 284 -10.81 1.55 46.85
N ARG A 285 -10.56 1.63 48.17
CA ARG A 285 -11.52 1.30 49.24
C ARG A 285 -12.43 2.47 49.67
N ARG A 286 -12.38 3.61 48.97
CA ARG A 286 -13.18 4.82 49.33
C ARG A 286 -14.67 4.66 49.03
N LYS A 287 -15.00 3.77 48.10
CA LYS A 287 -16.37 3.37 47.75
C LYS A 287 -16.95 2.36 48.74
N VAL A 288 -18.26 2.41 48.93
CA VAL A 288 -19.01 1.55 49.89
C VAL A 288 -19.14 0.08 49.46
N GLY A 289 -18.80 -0.23 48.21
CA GLY A 289 -18.83 -1.58 47.66
C GLY A 289 -18.06 -1.63 46.34
N PHE A 290 -17.72 -2.83 45.85
CA PHE A 290 -16.86 -2.99 44.67
C PHE A 290 -17.40 -2.29 43.41
N THR A 291 -18.72 -2.31 43.22
CA THR A 291 -19.40 -1.74 42.05
C THR A 291 -19.92 -0.32 42.29
N ALA A 292 -19.77 0.23 43.50
CA ALA A 292 -20.26 1.57 43.83
C ALA A 292 -19.27 2.65 43.35
N PRO A 293 -19.73 3.82 42.88
CA PRO A 293 -18.85 4.93 42.55
C PRO A 293 -18.29 5.62 43.82
N SER A 294 -17.21 6.39 43.68
CA SER A 294 -16.66 7.26 44.73
C SER A 294 -16.64 8.73 44.28
N GLY A 295 -17.38 9.60 44.98
CA GLY A 295 -17.34 11.06 44.73
C GLY A 295 -15.92 11.64 44.81
N PRO A 296 -15.17 11.44 45.92
CA PRO A 296 -13.80 11.94 46.04
C PRO A 296 -12.84 11.42 44.95
N GLY A 297 -13.00 10.17 44.52
CA GLY A 297 -12.18 9.60 43.44
C GLY A 297 -12.44 10.29 42.10
N GLN A 298 -13.70 10.64 41.83
CA GLN A 298 -14.09 11.40 40.65
C GLN A 298 -13.59 12.85 40.72
N THR A 299 -13.75 13.53 41.86
CA THR A 299 -13.24 14.90 42.05
C THR A 299 -11.73 14.96 41.77
N GLU A 300 -10.95 14.01 42.31
CA GLU A 300 -9.50 13.94 42.11
C GLU A 300 -9.08 13.77 40.65
N VAL A 301 -9.73 12.87 39.90
CA VAL A 301 -9.36 12.66 38.48
C VAL A 301 -9.72 13.87 37.62
N ILE A 302 -10.83 14.54 37.93
CA ILE A 302 -11.24 15.77 37.23
C ILE A 302 -10.22 16.88 37.48
N LEU A 303 -9.83 17.09 38.76
CA LEU A 303 -8.82 18.09 39.12
C LEU A 303 -7.45 17.77 38.51
N ALA A 304 -7.05 16.51 38.46
CA ALA A 304 -5.79 16.11 37.84
C ALA A 304 -5.76 16.41 36.33
N ALA A 305 -6.86 16.12 35.61
CA ALA A 305 -6.96 16.46 34.19
C ALA A 305 -6.96 17.97 33.94
N GLN A 306 -7.67 18.74 34.79
CA GLN A 306 -7.69 20.21 34.73
C GLN A 306 -6.32 20.81 35.01
N ALA A 307 -5.60 20.27 36.00
CA ALA A 307 -4.23 20.69 36.33
C ALA A 307 -3.25 20.37 35.21
N GLN A 308 -3.33 19.19 34.58
CA GLN A 308 -2.48 18.85 33.44
C GLN A 308 -2.76 19.75 32.22
N ALA A 309 -4.03 20.11 32.00
CA ALA A 309 -4.41 21.02 30.92
C ALA A 309 -4.04 22.48 31.20
N ASP A 310 -3.73 22.85 32.44
CA ASP A 310 -3.50 24.21 32.93
C ASP A 310 -4.60 25.20 32.49
N ILE A 311 -5.86 24.83 32.70
CA ILE A 311 -7.02 25.67 32.34
C ILE A 311 -7.93 25.97 33.52
N ASP A 312 -8.60 27.13 33.45
CA ASP A 312 -9.74 27.45 34.31
C ASP A 312 -10.98 26.63 33.90
N ALA A 313 -11.62 25.94 34.85
CA ALA A 313 -12.82 25.15 34.61
C ALA A 313 -14.01 25.98 34.09
N GLY A 314 -14.02 27.28 34.36
CA GLY A 314 -14.99 28.24 33.80
C GLY A 314 -14.90 28.40 32.28
N THR A 315 -13.85 27.89 31.64
CA THR A 315 -13.70 27.88 30.17
C THR A 315 -14.26 26.61 29.52
N ILE A 316 -14.62 25.58 30.30
CA ILE A 316 -15.22 24.34 29.79
C ILE A 316 -16.71 24.58 29.53
N GLY A 317 -17.11 24.58 28.26
CA GLY A 317 -18.49 24.86 27.85
C GLY A 317 -19.39 23.63 27.77
N LEU A 318 -18.81 22.43 27.68
CA LEU A 318 -19.53 21.15 27.60
C LEU A 318 -18.83 20.08 28.46
N VAL A 319 -19.60 19.38 29.29
CA VAL A 319 -19.19 18.12 29.91
C VAL A 319 -20.04 17.01 29.31
N GLU A 320 -19.36 16.11 28.59
CA GLU A 320 -19.89 14.81 28.21
C GLU A 320 -19.60 13.82 29.34
N ALA A 321 -20.60 13.62 30.18
CA ALA A 321 -20.48 12.84 31.40
C ALA A 321 -20.52 11.32 31.14
N HIS A 322 -20.14 10.55 32.15
CA HIS A 322 -20.40 9.13 32.19
C HIS A 322 -21.90 8.85 32.21
N GLY A 323 -22.69 9.56 33.03
CA GLY A 323 -24.14 9.74 32.91
C GLY A 323 -24.91 8.47 32.53
N THR A 324 -24.88 7.46 33.40
CA THR A 324 -25.49 6.14 33.17
C THR A 324 -26.97 6.08 33.49
N ALA A 325 -27.57 7.20 33.92
CA ALA A 325 -28.97 7.27 34.31
C ALA A 325 -29.32 6.42 35.53
N THR A 326 -28.36 6.26 36.45
CA THR A 326 -28.58 5.52 37.70
C THR A 326 -28.98 6.48 38.81
N ARG A 327 -29.93 6.07 39.67
CA ARG A 327 -30.46 6.90 40.77
C ARG A 327 -29.37 7.43 41.71
N ILE A 328 -28.30 6.66 41.91
CA ILE A 328 -27.20 6.98 42.81
C ILE A 328 -26.00 7.57 42.05
N GLY A 329 -25.68 7.06 40.87
CA GLY A 329 -24.48 7.47 40.13
C GLY A 329 -24.57 8.90 39.61
N ASP A 330 -25.70 9.29 39.03
CA ASP A 330 -25.85 10.62 38.43
C ASP A 330 -25.67 11.76 39.46
N PRO A 331 -26.28 11.71 40.67
CA PRO A 331 -26.00 12.72 41.71
C PRO A 331 -24.55 12.76 42.18
N ILE A 332 -23.90 11.60 42.32
CA ILE A 332 -22.48 11.53 42.75
C ILE A 332 -21.58 12.18 41.70
N GLU A 333 -21.82 11.88 40.43
CA GLU A 333 -21.03 12.43 39.33
C GLU A 333 -21.16 13.96 39.22
N VAL A 334 -22.39 14.49 39.27
CA VAL A 334 -22.60 15.94 39.20
C VAL A 334 -22.06 16.65 40.43
N ALA A 335 -22.13 16.04 41.61
CA ALA A 335 -21.52 16.59 42.83
C ALA A 335 -20.00 16.67 42.71
N ALA A 336 -19.34 15.60 42.24
CA ALA A 336 -17.89 15.57 42.05
C ALA A 336 -17.40 16.59 41.00
N LEU A 337 -18.11 16.68 39.86
CA LEU A 337 -17.88 17.70 38.85
C LEU A 337 -18.05 19.12 39.42
N THR A 338 -19.09 19.36 40.21
CA THR A 338 -19.33 20.66 40.82
C THR A 338 -18.23 21.03 41.81
N GLU A 339 -17.80 20.09 42.65
CA GLU A 339 -16.71 20.30 43.61
C GLU A 339 -15.39 20.65 42.91
N ALA A 340 -15.06 19.94 41.82
CA ALA A 340 -13.86 20.23 41.05
C ALA A 340 -13.93 21.60 40.34
N PHE A 341 -15.04 21.91 39.67
CA PHE A 341 -15.21 23.20 38.98
C PHE A 341 -15.17 24.40 39.94
N ARG A 342 -15.67 24.23 41.17
CA ARG A 342 -15.64 25.27 42.21
C ARG A 342 -14.23 25.61 42.72
N GLN A 343 -13.21 24.83 42.37
CA GLN A 343 -11.83 25.18 42.70
C GLN A 343 -11.33 26.39 41.90
N SER A 344 -11.89 26.66 40.72
CA SER A 344 -11.44 27.75 39.86
C SER A 344 -12.54 28.73 39.45
N THR A 345 -13.83 28.34 39.50
CA THR A 345 -14.93 29.22 39.06
C THR A 345 -16.19 29.21 39.93
N ASP A 346 -16.77 30.40 40.14
CA ASP A 346 -18.06 30.62 40.82
C ASP A 346 -19.26 30.75 39.86
N ARG A 347 -19.03 30.62 38.55
CA ARG A 347 -20.08 30.74 37.53
C ARG A 347 -21.17 29.67 37.72
N ARG A 348 -22.40 29.98 37.30
CA ARG A 348 -23.59 29.12 37.44
C ARG A 348 -24.25 28.89 36.09
N GLY A 349 -24.79 27.69 35.88
CA GLY A 349 -25.58 27.32 34.71
C GLY A 349 -24.94 27.60 33.34
N PHE A 350 -23.61 27.73 33.25
CA PHE A 350 -22.91 28.13 32.02
C PHE A 350 -22.42 26.91 31.22
N CYS A 351 -22.12 25.80 31.89
CA CYS A 351 -21.57 24.60 31.27
C CYS A 351 -22.70 23.65 30.89
N ALA A 352 -22.71 23.15 29.65
CA ALA A 352 -23.67 22.13 29.24
C ALA A 352 -23.25 20.77 29.81
N LEU A 353 -24.21 19.99 30.32
CA LEU A 353 -23.99 18.64 30.81
C LEU A 353 -24.85 17.67 30.01
N GLY A 354 -24.22 16.71 29.32
CA GLY A 354 -24.91 15.73 28.50
C GLY A 354 -24.37 14.32 28.64
N SER A 355 -25.10 13.35 28.10
CA SER A 355 -24.65 11.96 27.95
C SER A 355 -25.15 11.38 26.63
N VAL A 356 -24.22 10.90 25.81
CA VAL A 356 -24.46 10.19 24.53
C VAL A 356 -25.26 8.90 24.74
N LYS A 357 -25.25 8.34 25.95
CA LYS A 357 -25.96 7.11 26.29
C LYS A 357 -27.48 7.26 26.18
N THR A 358 -27.98 8.49 26.23
CA THR A 358 -29.38 8.81 25.97
C THR A 358 -29.79 8.60 24.51
N ASN A 359 -28.82 8.62 23.57
CA ASN A 359 -29.05 8.38 22.14
C ASN A 359 -28.83 6.90 21.77
N ILE A 360 -27.74 6.27 22.24
CA ILE A 360 -27.26 4.98 21.72
C ILE A 360 -27.05 3.90 22.79
N GLY A 361 -27.50 4.14 24.03
CA GLY A 361 -27.22 3.25 25.15
C GLY A 361 -25.75 3.27 25.59
N HIS A 362 -25.41 2.40 26.52
CA HIS A 362 -24.07 2.26 27.09
C HIS A 362 -23.26 1.22 26.31
N LEU A 363 -22.25 1.69 25.59
CA LEU A 363 -21.40 0.85 24.73
C LEU A 363 -20.27 0.12 25.47
N GLY A 364 -20.46 -0.26 26.74
CA GLY A 364 -19.42 -0.94 27.54
C GLY A 364 -18.04 -0.27 27.44
N ALA A 365 -17.03 -1.05 26.99
CA ALA A 365 -15.65 -0.61 26.80
C ALA A 365 -15.48 0.58 25.81
N ALA A 366 -16.39 0.71 24.84
CA ALA A 366 -16.37 1.77 23.83
C ALA A 366 -17.12 3.05 24.25
N ALA A 367 -17.73 3.08 25.44
CA ALA A 367 -18.58 4.19 25.86
C ALA A 367 -17.83 5.53 25.95
N GLY A 368 -16.59 5.51 26.44
CA GLY A 368 -15.73 6.70 26.48
C GLY A 368 -15.41 7.24 25.09
N MET A 369 -15.19 6.36 24.11
CA MET A 369 -14.92 6.76 22.72
C MET A 369 -16.13 7.44 22.09
N ALA A 370 -17.35 6.92 22.30
CA ALA A 370 -18.57 7.58 21.82
C ALA A 370 -18.74 8.99 22.39
N GLY A 371 -18.41 9.17 23.69
CA GLY A 371 -18.41 10.48 24.32
C GLY A 371 -17.35 11.43 23.73
N LEU A 372 -16.13 10.92 23.49
CA LEU A 372 -15.06 11.68 22.85
C LEU A 372 -15.44 12.12 21.43
N VAL A 373 -15.95 11.20 20.60
CA VAL A 373 -16.41 11.49 19.23
C VAL A 373 -17.50 12.57 19.25
N LYS A 374 -18.49 12.47 20.14
CA LYS A 374 -19.53 13.50 20.30
C LYS A 374 -18.93 14.87 20.68
N ALA A 375 -17.98 14.89 21.61
CA ALA A 375 -17.33 16.13 22.05
C ALA A 375 -16.53 16.80 20.92
N VAL A 376 -15.75 16.01 20.16
CA VAL A 376 -15.01 16.49 18.98
C VAL A 376 -15.96 17.05 17.93
N LEU A 377 -17.03 16.34 17.59
CA LEU A 377 -18.03 16.81 16.62
C LEU A 377 -18.74 18.09 17.08
N ALA A 378 -19.06 18.21 18.37
CA ALA A 378 -19.64 19.43 18.94
C ALA A 378 -18.70 20.65 18.82
N LEU A 379 -17.39 20.44 18.97
CA LEU A 379 -16.37 21.47 18.75
C LEU A 379 -16.27 21.84 17.27
N GLU A 380 -16.15 20.86 16.36
CA GLU A 380 -16.05 21.07 14.91
C GLU A 380 -17.26 21.84 14.36
N HIS A 381 -18.47 21.46 14.79
CA HIS A 381 -19.70 22.12 14.36
C HIS A 381 -20.05 23.38 15.17
N ARG A 382 -19.32 23.65 16.26
CA ARG A 382 -19.59 24.76 17.20
C ARG A 382 -21.03 24.78 17.71
N ARG A 383 -21.57 23.60 18.01
CA ARG A 383 -22.97 23.41 18.46
C ARG A 383 -23.04 22.31 19.52
N ILE A 384 -23.95 22.46 20.47
CA ILE A 384 -24.13 21.51 21.58
C ILE A 384 -25.42 20.70 21.31
N PRO A 385 -25.32 19.37 21.09
CA PRO A 385 -26.49 18.54 20.83
C PRO A 385 -27.33 18.31 22.10
N PRO A 386 -28.63 18.03 21.96
CA PRO A 386 -29.52 17.73 23.09
C PRO A 386 -29.14 16.43 23.79
N SER A 387 -29.35 16.37 25.11
CA SER A 387 -29.38 15.14 25.90
C SER A 387 -30.84 14.68 25.99
N LEU A 388 -31.13 13.45 25.54
CA LEU A 388 -32.51 12.97 25.43
C LEU A 388 -33.09 12.57 26.79
N HIS A 389 -34.43 12.51 26.83
CA HIS A 389 -35.22 12.07 27.99
C HIS A 389 -35.05 12.88 29.27
N PHE A 390 -34.47 14.07 29.20
CA PHE A 390 -34.39 14.98 30.34
C PHE A 390 -35.71 15.76 30.51
N GLY A 391 -36.58 15.27 31.40
CA GLY A 391 -37.84 15.89 31.74
C GLY A 391 -37.75 16.74 33.01
N THR A 392 -38.14 16.17 34.15
CA THR A 392 -37.99 16.83 35.45
C THR A 392 -36.56 16.61 35.96
N PRO A 393 -35.83 17.65 36.42
CA PRO A 393 -34.49 17.47 36.98
C PRO A 393 -34.49 16.57 38.22
N ASN A 394 -33.46 15.74 38.39
CA ASN A 394 -33.32 14.91 39.59
C ASN A 394 -33.17 15.80 40.85
N PRO A 395 -34.04 15.66 41.87
CA PRO A 395 -34.03 16.53 43.06
C PRO A 395 -32.78 16.36 43.94
N LEU A 396 -31.99 15.30 43.72
CA LEU A 396 -30.71 15.09 44.40
C LEU A 396 -29.56 15.88 43.76
N ILE A 397 -29.81 16.57 42.65
CA ILE A 397 -28.83 17.37 41.91
C ILE A 397 -29.18 18.85 42.03
N ASP A 398 -28.27 19.65 42.58
CA ASP A 398 -28.45 21.11 42.67
C ASP A 398 -28.00 21.83 41.39
N PHE A 399 -28.85 21.77 40.36
CA PHE A 399 -28.64 22.53 39.12
C PHE A 399 -28.78 24.05 39.31
N ALA A 400 -29.52 24.52 40.32
CA ALA A 400 -29.82 25.93 40.49
C ALA A 400 -28.60 26.72 41.00
N SER A 401 -27.80 26.12 41.87
CA SER A 401 -26.57 26.73 42.38
C SER A 401 -25.30 26.22 41.70
N GLY A 402 -25.37 25.11 40.96
CA GLY A 402 -24.24 24.49 40.26
C GLY A 402 -23.84 25.16 38.93
N PRO A 403 -22.70 24.74 38.34
CA PRO A 403 -22.22 25.29 37.07
C PRO A 403 -22.95 24.73 35.85
N PHE A 404 -23.69 23.63 35.99
CA PHE A 404 -24.22 22.82 34.88
C PHE A 404 -25.68 23.11 34.53
N ARG A 405 -26.03 22.91 33.25
CA ARG A 405 -27.40 22.81 32.73
C ARG A 405 -27.47 21.66 31.71
N VAL A 406 -28.62 21.01 31.56
CA VAL A 406 -28.79 19.93 30.58
C VAL A 406 -29.49 20.48 29.32
N PRO A 407 -28.85 20.45 28.14
CA PRO A 407 -29.47 20.94 26.90
C PRO A 407 -30.55 19.95 26.43
N THR A 408 -31.74 20.44 26.13
CA THR A 408 -32.88 19.63 25.60
C THR A 408 -33.16 19.90 24.12
N ALA A 409 -32.46 20.84 23.51
CA ALA A 409 -32.48 21.15 22.09
C ALA A 409 -31.06 21.39 21.58
N LEU A 410 -30.88 21.41 20.26
CA LEU A 410 -29.59 21.76 19.64
C LEU A 410 -29.32 23.26 19.83
N GLU A 411 -28.21 23.58 20.50
CA GLU A 411 -27.82 24.95 20.84
C GLU A 411 -26.58 25.39 20.06
N GLU A 412 -26.51 26.66 19.67
CA GLU A 412 -25.28 27.26 19.14
C GLU A 412 -24.24 27.39 20.26
N TRP A 413 -22.97 27.16 19.94
CA TRP A 413 -21.85 27.35 20.86
C TRP A 413 -21.05 28.59 20.41
N PRO A 414 -21.45 29.82 20.80
CA PRO A 414 -20.79 31.04 20.35
C PRO A 414 -19.35 31.14 20.86
N ASP A 415 -18.55 31.99 20.22
CA ASP A 415 -17.16 32.26 20.61
C ASP A 415 -17.13 32.88 22.02
N PRO A 416 -16.56 32.20 23.03
CA PRO A 416 -16.55 32.68 24.39
C PRO A 416 -15.38 33.63 24.70
N GLY A 417 -14.57 34.02 23.70
CA GLY A 417 -13.36 34.84 23.87
C GLY A 417 -12.12 34.04 24.28
N HIS A 418 -12.22 32.70 24.21
CA HIS A 418 -11.16 31.72 24.43
C HIS A 418 -11.50 30.47 23.59
N PRO A 419 -10.55 29.55 23.33
CA PRO A 419 -10.87 28.31 22.64
C PRO A 419 -12.01 27.54 23.33
N ARG A 420 -12.97 27.03 22.55
CA ARG A 420 -14.04 26.16 23.06
C ARG A 420 -13.43 24.89 23.62
N ARG A 421 -13.90 24.50 24.81
CA ARG A 421 -13.42 23.32 25.52
C ARG A 421 -14.57 22.42 25.96
N ALA A 422 -14.40 21.13 25.77
CA ALA A 422 -15.26 20.11 26.34
C ALA A 422 -14.45 19.19 27.28
N ALA A 423 -15.13 18.58 28.25
CA ALA A 423 -14.57 17.52 29.06
C ALA A 423 -15.37 16.22 28.89
N VAL A 424 -14.69 15.08 28.93
CA VAL A 424 -15.28 13.75 28.72
C VAL A 424 -14.94 12.85 29.90
N GLY A 425 -15.96 12.31 30.56
CA GLY A 425 -15.82 11.42 31.71
C GLY A 425 -16.19 9.97 31.41
N ALA A 426 -15.39 9.02 31.91
CA ALA A 426 -15.74 7.60 31.89
C ALA A 426 -15.33 6.90 33.19
N LEU A 427 -16.28 6.20 33.81
CA LEU A 427 -16.15 5.61 35.14
C LEU A 427 -16.31 4.09 35.05
N GLY A 428 -15.24 3.34 35.26
CA GLY A 428 -15.23 1.88 35.14
C GLY A 428 -15.80 1.18 36.37
N VAL A 429 -16.57 0.10 36.16
CA VAL A 429 -16.97 -0.78 37.27
C VAL A 429 -15.70 -1.41 37.88
N GLY A 430 -15.55 -1.32 39.20
CA GLY A 430 -14.29 -1.60 39.91
C GLY A 430 -13.53 -0.34 40.35
N GLY A 431 -13.86 0.82 39.78
CA GLY A 431 -13.47 2.14 40.26
C GLY A 431 -12.34 2.82 39.49
N THR A 432 -11.94 2.34 38.31
CA THR A 432 -10.97 3.04 37.46
C THR A 432 -11.65 4.17 36.71
N ASN A 433 -11.32 5.41 37.04
CA ASN A 433 -11.92 6.60 36.46
C ASN A 433 -10.96 7.24 35.45
N ALA A 434 -11.51 7.79 34.38
CA ALA A 434 -10.79 8.57 33.40
C ALA A 434 -11.52 9.88 33.09
N HIS A 435 -10.76 10.97 32.97
CA HIS A 435 -11.29 12.28 32.60
C HIS A 435 -10.37 12.95 31.58
N VAL A 436 -10.94 13.49 30.50
CA VAL A 436 -10.20 14.06 29.36
C VAL A 436 -10.74 15.43 29.04
N ILE A 437 -9.86 16.40 28.79
CA ILE A 437 -10.18 17.76 28.36
C ILE A 437 -9.77 17.92 26.91
N VAL A 438 -10.74 18.26 26.06
CA VAL A 438 -10.55 18.50 24.63
C VAL A 438 -10.89 19.93 24.27
N GLU A 439 -10.12 20.51 23.36
CA GLU A 439 -10.22 21.89 22.90
C GLU A 439 -10.43 21.93 21.38
N GLU A 440 -11.12 22.96 20.88
CA GLU A 440 -11.25 23.16 19.44
C GLU A 440 -9.87 23.31 18.76
N ALA A 441 -9.79 22.89 17.50
CA ALA A 441 -8.56 22.99 16.74
C ALA A 441 -8.07 24.45 16.65
N PRO A 442 -6.73 24.70 16.63
CA PRO A 442 -6.18 26.04 16.45
C PRO A 442 -6.78 26.74 15.23
N ALA A 443 -7.05 28.04 15.34
CA ALA A 443 -7.55 28.81 14.22
C ALA A 443 -6.54 28.74 13.07
N ALA A 444 -7.01 28.29 11.90
CA ALA A 444 -6.23 28.44 10.67
C ALA A 444 -5.89 29.93 10.49
N SER A 445 -4.63 30.24 10.13
CA SER A 445 -4.20 31.63 9.94
C SER A 445 -5.19 32.37 9.02
N PRO A 446 -5.63 33.60 9.39
CA PRO A 446 -6.66 34.32 8.65
C PRO A 446 -6.27 34.45 7.18
N GLU A 447 -7.10 33.85 6.33
CA GLU A 447 -6.76 33.60 4.94
C GLU A 447 -6.92 34.84 4.07
N ALA A 448 -6.00 35.01 3.12
CA ALA A 448 -6.33 35.75 1.92
C ALA A 448 -7.50 35.03 1.22
N SER A 449 -8.59 35.75 0.96
CA SER A 449 -9.75 35.22 0.25
C SER A 449 -9.31 34.55 -1.05
N ARG A 450 -9.37 33.21 -1.10
CA ARG A 450 -9.08 32.44 -2.32
C ARG A 450 -10.13 32.86 -3.36
N PRO A 451 -9.75 33.30 -4.56
CA PRO A 451 -10.71 33.64 -5.59
C PRO A 451 -11.68 32.47 -5.81
N ALA A 452 -12.96 32.80 -6.07
CA ALA A 452 -13.96 31.80 -6.46
C ALA A 452 -13.37 30.91 -7.56
N GLY A 453 -13.55 29.59 -7.42
CA GLY A 453 -12.86 28.59 -8.24
C GLY A 453 -12.84 28.99 -9.71
N THR A 454 -11.65 28.96 -10.33
CA THR A 454 -11.53 29.13 -11.76
C THR A 454 -12.35 28.03 -12.45
N SER A 455 -12.84 28.25 -13.67
CA SER A 455 -13.55 27.23 -14.49
C SER A 455 -12.64 26.06 -14.94
N ARG A 456 -11.61 25.76 -14.15
CA ARG A 456 -10.58 24.75 -14.40
C ARG A 456 -11.17 23.37 -14.12
N ARG A 457 -10.86 22.42 -14.99
CA ARG A 457 -11.22 21.02 -14.81
C ARG A 457 -10.29 20.38 -13.76
N HIS A 458 -10.88 19.76 -12.74
CA HIS A 458 -10.18 18.98 -11.73
C HIS A 458 -10.27 17.50 -12.06
N VAL A 459 -9.21 16.75 -11.72
CA VAL A 459 -9.14 15.30 -11.89
C VAL A 459 -9.27 14.66 -10.51
N LEU A 460 -10.27 13.81 -10.33
CA LEU A 460 -10.57 13.07 -9.10
C LEU A 460 -10.11 11.62 -9.30
N PRO A 461 -8.95 11.22 -8.75
CA PRO A 461 -8.49 9.83 -8.80
C PRO A 461 -9.18 9.02 -7.71
N LEU A 462 -9.75 7.87 -8.08
CA LEU A 462 -10.29 6.87 -7.17
C LEU A 462 -9.62 5.53 -7.43
N SER A 463 -9.28 4.82 -6.36
CA SER A 463 -8.65 3.50 -6.44
C SER A 463 -9.32 2.52 -5.47
N ALA A 464 -9.27 1.23 -5.78
CA ALA A 464 -9.67 0.17 -4.88
C ALA A 464 -8.94 -1.16 -5.15
N ARG A 465 -9.04 -2.12 -4.21
CA ARG A 465 -8.50 -3.49 -4.40
C ARG A 465 -9.36 -4.37 -5.30
N THR A 466 -10.66 -4.06 -5.42
CA THR A 466 -11.59 -4.79 -6.29
C THR A 466 -12.43 -3.83 -7.13
N ALA A 467 -12.97 -4.32 -8.25
CA ALA A 467 -13.93 -3.56 -9.06
C ALA A 467 -15.26 -3.27 -8.31
N GLY A 468 -15.62 -4.11 -7.33
CA GLY A 468 -16.77 -3.88 -6.44
C GLY A 468 -16.53 -2.67 -5.54
N ALA A 469 -15.42 -2.68 -4.81
CA ALA A 469 -15.01 -1.59 -3.93
C ALA A 469 -14.82 -0.26 -4.71
N LEU A 470 -14.29 -0.28 -5.93
CA LEU A 470 -14.15 0.94 -6.74
C LEU A 470 -15.50 1.61 -7.06
N ARG A 471 -16.52 0.80 -7.39
CA ARG A 471 -17.88 1.30 -7.60
C ARG A 471 -18.49 1.82 -6.31
N GLY A 472 -18.28 1.11 -5.19
CA GLY A 472 -18.68 1.57 -3.86
C GLY A 472 -18.05 2.92 -3.51
N GLN A 473 -16.76 3.09 -3.80
CA GLN A 473 -16.03 4.33 -3.53
C GLN A 473 -16.55 5.50 -4.38
N ALA A 474 -16.83 5.26 -5.67
CA ALA A 474 -17.41 6.26 -6.55
C ALA A 474 -18.78 6.75 -6.05
N GLU A 475 -19.65 5.82 -5.61
CA GLU A 475 -20.96 6.18 -5.05
C GLU A 475 -20.84 6.86 -3.68
N ALA A 476 -19.90 6.45 -2.83
CA ALA A 476 -19.64 7.10 -1.55
C ALA A 476 -19.20 8.56 -1.76
N LEU A 477 -18.26 8.80 -2.68
CA LEU A 477 -17.81 10.15 -3.03
C LEU A 477 -18.94 10.99 -3.65
N ALA A 478 -19.76 10.40 -4.53
CA ALA A 478 -20.91 11.08 -5.12
C ALA A 478 -21.89 11.56 -4.04
N ARG A 479 -22.31 10.68 -3.13
CA ARG A 479 -23.21 11.05 -2.00
C ARG A 479 -22.60 12.10 -1.09
N HIS A 480 -21.28 12.08 -0.88
CA HIS A 480 -20.60 13.08 -0.06
C HIS A 480 -20.63 14.46 -0.72
N LEU A 481 -20.32 14.56 -2.02
CA LEU A 481 -20.40 15.81 -2.77
C LEU A 481 -21.83 16.36 -2.89
N GLU A 482 -22.84 15.50 -2.93
CA GLU A 482 -24.25 15.90 -2.90
C GLU A 482 -24.66 16.52 -1.56
N ARG A 483 -24.20 15.93 -0.44
CA ARG A 483 -24.46 16.45 0.91
C ARG A 483 -23.68 17.72 1.21
N ARG A 484 -22.53 17.92 0.54
CA ARG A 484 -21.59 19.01 0.79
C ARG A 484 -21.25 19.78 -0.50
N PRO A 485 -22.25 20.43 -1.14
CA PRO A 485 -22.04 21.13 -2.42
C PRO A 485 -21.10 22.35 -2.30
N GLU A 486 -20.79 22.80 -1.09
CA GLU A 486 -19.84 23.87 -0.81
C GLU A 486 -18.36 23.44 -0.91
N LEU A 487 -18.08 22.13 -0.96
CA LEU A 487 -16.71 21.62 -1.11
C LEU A 487 -16.13 22.01 -2.47
N ARG A 488 -14.90 22.51 -2.44
CA ARG A 488 -14.16 22.85 -3.65
C ARG A 488 -13.50 21.61 -4.24
N LEU A 489 -13.63 21.42 -5.55
CA LEU A 489 -13.05 20.26 -6.23
C LEU A 489 -11.51 20.23 -6.23
N ASP A 490 -10.83 21.38 -6.09
CA ASP A 490 -9.38 21.40 -5.92
C ASP A 490 -8.95 20.78 -4.59
N ASP A 491 -9.65 21.07 -3.50
CA ASP A 491 -9.40 20.49 -2.19
C ASP A 491 -9.75 18.98 -2.18
N VAL A 492 -10.84 18.57 -2.84
CA VAL A 492 -11.20 17.15 -3.00
C VAL A 492 -10.15 16.39 -3.81
N ALA A 493 -9.73 16.93 -4.97
CA ALA A 493 -8.69 16.34 -5.80
C ALA A 493 -7.34 16.25 -5.08
N HIS A 494 -7.00 17.27 -4.29
CA HIS A 494 -5.80 17.27 -3.46
C HIS A 494 -5.87 16.16 -2.41
N SER A 495 -6.97 16.06 -1.67
CA SER A 495 -7.17 15.05 -0.61
C SER A 495 -7.10 13.62 -1.13
N LEU A 496 -7.71 13.34 -2.29
CA LEU A 496 -7.63 12.04 -2.96
C LEU A 496 -6.20 11.69 -3.39
N ARG A 497 -5.35 12.69 -3.69
CA ARG A 497 -3.98 12.49 -4.14
C ARG A 497 -2.96 12.39 -3.00
N THR A 498 -3.22 13.03 -1.86
CA THR A 498 -2.26 13.09 -0.74
C THR A 498 -2.61 12.17 0.41
N GLY A 499 -3.88 11.79 0.56
CA GLY A 499 -4.35 10.98 1.68
C GLY A 499 -4.90 9.60 1.30
N ARG A 500 -4.78 9.16 0.04
CA ARG A 500 -5.28 7.84 -0.41
C ARG A 500 -4.25 7.12 -1.29
N PRO A 501 -4.02 5.82 -1.09
CA PRO A 501 -3.08 5.05 -1.91
C PRO A 501 -3.61 4.82 -3.34
N ALA A 502 -2.70 4.66 -4.30
CA ALA A 502 -3.05 4.34 -5.69
C ALA A 502 -3.19 2.81 -5.91
N LEU A 503 -4.30 2.23 -5.43
CA LEU A 503 -4.62 0.80 -5.56
C LEU A 503 -4.88 0.36 -7.02
N ARG A 504 -4.99 -0.96 -7.26
CA ARG A 504 -4.94 -1.57 -8.60
C ARG A 504 -6.16 -1.31 -9.48
N HIS A 505 -7.38 -1.25 -8.92
CA HIS A 505 -8.55 -0.88 -9.71
C HIS A 505 -8.71 0.64 -9.65
N ARG A 506 -8.56 1.32 -10.79
CA ARG A 506 -8.49 2.78 -10.82
C ARG A 506 -9.59 3.38 -11.71
N LEU A 507 -10.15 4.48 -11.23
CA LEU A 507 -11.10 5.34 -11.95
C LEU A 507 -10.62 6.78 -11.84
N SER A 508 -10.59 7.49 -12.96
CA SER A 508 -10.39 8.93 -12.97
C SER A 508 -11.63 9.63 -13.49
N VAL A 509 -12.18 10.55 -12.70
CA VAL A 509 -13.27 11.44 -13.11
C VAL A 509 -12.73 12.85 -13.28
N SER A 510 -13.22 13.58 -14.28
CA SER A 510 -12.89 15.00 -14.44
C SER A 510 -14.13 15.88 -14.49
N ALA A 511 -14.13 16.94 -13.69
CA ALA A 511 -15.27 17.83 -13.51
C ALA A 511 -14.84 19.26 -13.18
N THR A 512 -15.72 20.23 -13.44
CA THR A 512 -15.53 21.65 -13.05
C THR A 512 -16.40 22.04 -11.85
N THR A 513 -17.47 21.29 -11.59
CA THR A 513 -18.38 21.52 -10.47
C THR A 513 -18.69 20.22 -9.72
N PRO A 514 -19.07 20.29 -8.43
CA PRO A 514 -19.51 19.11 -7.68
C PRO A 514 -20.65 18.35 -8.38
N ALA A 515 -21.61 19.05 -8.99
CA ALA A 515 -22.72 18.42 -9.72
C ALA A 515 -22.24 17.61 -10.95
N GLU A 516 -21.28 18.15 -11.72
CA GLU A 516 -20.66 17.40 -12.82
C GLU A 516 -19.88 16.18 -12.32
N ALA A 517 -19.17 16.31 -11.20
CA ALA A 517 -18.42 15.22 -10.59
C ALA A 517 -19.36 14.08 -10.16
N VAL A 518 -20.48 14.40 -9.50
CA VAL A 518 -21.51 13.43 -9.09
C VAL A 518 -22.05 12.66 -10.30
N ALA A 519 -22.42 13.36 -11.37
CA ALA A 519 -22.93 12.72 -12.58
C ALA A 519 -21.88 11.79 -13.23
N ALA A 520 -20.62 12.21 -13.27
CA ALA A 520 -19.53 11.43 -13.85
C ALA A 520 -19.16 10.21 -12.99
N LEU A 521 -19.17 10.33 -11.65
CA LEU A 521 -18.92 9.22 -10.71
C LEU A 521 -19.97 8.10 -10.83
N ARG A 522 -21.23 8.47 -11.12
CA ARG A 522 -22.33 7.51 -11.32
C ARG A 522 -22.46 6.99 -12.74
N THR A 523 -21.66 7.50 -13.67
CA THR A 523 -21.68 7.02 -15.05
C THR A 523 -21.05 5.62 -15.09
N PRO A 524 -21.77 4.59 -15.58
CA PRO A 524 -21.22 3.24 -15.69
C PRO A 524 -19.93 3.24 -16.50
N GLN A 525 -18.86 2.76 -15.89
CA GLN A 525 -17.57 2.60 -16.55
C GLN A 525 -17.47 1.19 -17.15
N PRO A 526 -16.87 1.02 -18.33
CA PRO A 526 -16.54 -0.32 -18.82
C PRO A 526 -15.63 -1.01 -17.79
N PRO A 527 -15.77 -2.33 -17.59
CA PRO A 527 -14.90 -3.06 -16.68
C PRO A 527 -13.45 -2.95 -17.18
N VAL A 528 -12.62 -2.24 -16.44
CA VAL A 528 -11.17 -2.21 -16.65
C VAL A 528 -10.54 -3.19 -15.68
N GLY A 529 -9.65 -4.05 -16.17
CA GLY A 529 -8.87 -4.95 -15.34
C GLY A 529 -8.01 -4.19 -14.32
N PRO A 530 -7.51 -4.87 -13.27
CA PRO A 530 -6.55 -4.26 -12.35
C PRO A 530 -5.29 -3.83 -13.11
N VAL A 531 -4.68 -2.73 -12.66
CA VAL A 531 -3.34 -2.33 -13.11
C VAL A 531 -2.36 -3.48 -12.79
N PRO A 532 -1.52 -3.91 -13.75
CA PRO A 532 -0.46 -4.90 -13.53
C PRO A 532 0.54 -4.45 -12.45
N ASP A 533 1.26 -5.40 -11.85
CA ASP A 533 2.25 -5.10 -10.80
C ASP A 533 3.51 -4.44 -11.38
N ASP A 534 3.85 -4.75 -12.64
CA ASP A 534 4.89 -4.03 -13.37
C ASP A 534 4.41 -2.64 -13.80
N PRO A 535 5.23 -1.57 -13.63
CA PRO A 535 4.86 -0.25 -14.10
C PRO A 535 4.65 -0.26 -15.62
N PRO A 536 3.55 0.33 -16.12
CA PRO A 536 3.24 0.33 -17.54
C PRO A 536 4.28 1.13 -18.31
N ARG A 537 4.67 0.61 -19.48
CA ARG A 537 5.51 1.36 -20.42
C ARG A 537 4.70 2.44 -21.13
N VAL A 538 5.31 3.57 -21.43
CA VAL A 538 4.68 4.70 -22.12
C VAL A 538 5.37 4.97 -23.44
N ALA A 539 4.59 5.05 -24.53
CA ALA A 539 5.10 5.42 -25.85
C ALA A 539 4.47 6.72 -26.34
N PHE A 540 5.28 7.70 -26.72
CA PHE A 540 4.78 8.94 -27.32
C PHE A 540 4.66 8.81 -28.84
N LEU A 541 3.50 9.20 -29.37
CA LEU A 541 3.13 9.22 -30.77
C LEU A 541 3.07 10.69 -31.21
N LEU A 542 4.05 11.13 -32.00
CA LEU A 542 4.14 12.51 -32.46
C LEU A 542 3.53 12.60 -33.86
N PRO A 543 2.42 13.33 -34.04
CA PRO A 543 1.70 13.36 -35.30
C PRO A 543 2.52 13.96 -36.45
N GLY A 544 2.04 13.74 -37.66
CA GLY A 544 2.55 14.39 -38.86
C GLY A 544 1.72 15.62 -39.21
N GLY A 545 2.14 16.32 -40.25
CA GLY A 545 1.37 17.48 -40.71
C GLY A 545 -0.02 17.12 -41.26
N GLY A 546 -1.00 17.96 -40.95
CA GLY A 546 -2.41 17.81 -41.33
C GLY A 546 -3.38 17.85 -40.15
N THR A 547 -2.89 17.79 -38.91
CA THR A 547 -3.70 17.83 -37.68
C THR A 547 -3.76 19.22 -37.03
N GLN A 548 -2.87 20.13 -37.42
CA GLN A 548 -2.77 21.46 -36.84
C GLN A 548 -3.96 22.37 -37.17
N TYR A 549 -4.26 23.30 -36.25
CA TYR A 549 -5.30 24.31 -36.41
C TYR A 549 -4.91 25.61 -35.70
N PRO A 550 -5.44 26.78 -36.13
CA PRO A 550 -5.18 28.05 -35.46
C PRO A 550 -5.63 28.04 -34.00
N GLY A 551 -4.77 28.52 -33.09
CA GLY A 551 -5.06 28.60 -31.66
C GLY A 551 -4.87 27.31 -30.87
N MET A 552 -4.26 26.27 -31.45
CA MET A 552 -3.95 25.04 -30.71
C MET A 552 -2.97 25.32 -29.55
N GLY A 553 -3.29 24.84 -28.35
CA GLY A 553 -2.47 25.04 -27.16
C GLY A 553 -2.47 26.47 -26.60
N ALA A 554 -3.33 27.37 -27.09
CA ALA A 554 -3.40 28.75 -26.60
C ALA A 554 -3.80 28.84 -25.12
N GLU A 555 -4.68 27.95 -24.66
CA GLU A 555 -5.07 27.84 -23.25
C GLU A 555 -3.91 27.33 -22.39
N LEU A 556 -3.23 26.26 -22.83
CA LEU A 556 -2.06 25.72 -22.13
C LEU A 556 -0.93 26.76 -22.03
N TYR A 557 -0.72 27.56 -23.07
CA TYR A 557 0.25 28.67 -23.03
C TYR A 557 -0.11 29.75 -21.99
N ARG A 558 -1.39 30.00 -21.74
CA ARG A 558 -1.81 30.94 -20.70
C ARG A 558 -1.69 30.35 -19.31
N ASP A 559 -2.02 29.07 -19.15
CA ASP A 559 -2.37 28.49 -17.85
C ASP A 559 -1.31 27.49 -17.32
N ASP A 560 -0.30 27.13 -18.12
CA ASP A 560 0.80 26.22 -17.75
C ASP A 560 2.17 26.84 -18.05
N ASP A 561 2.97 27.02 -17.00
CA ASP A 561 4.27 27.70 -17.09
C ASP A 561 5.29 26.90 -17.91
N VAL A 562 5.33 25.57 -17.76
CA VAL A 562 6.27 24.70 -18.49
C VAL A 562 5.96 24.72 -19.99
N TYR A 563 4.68 24.61 -20.34
CA TYR A 563 4.24 24.69 -21.72
C TYR A 563 4.57 26.05 -22.34
N ARG A 564 4.29 27.14 -21.62
CA ARG A 564 4.57 28.51 -22.06
C ARG A 564 6.07 28.72 -22.31
N ASP A 565 6.91 28.34 -21.37
CA ASP A 565 8.37 28.50 -21.46
C ASP A 565 8.94 27.70 -22.64
N ALA A 566 8.43 26.49 -22.88
CA ALA A 566 8.82 25.68 -24.04
C ALA A 566 8.43 26.33 -25.37
N VAL A 567 7.21 26.88 -25.48
CA VAL A 567 6.75 27.62 -26.67
C VAL A 567 7.61 28.87 -26.90
N ASP A 568 7.87 29.65 -25.85
CA ASP A 568 8.66 30.88 -25.94
C ASP A 568 10.10 30.62 -26.36
N ARG A 569 10.72 29.56 -25.84
CA ARG A 569 12.05 29.11 -26.27
C ARG A 569 12.06 28.75 -27.76
N CYS A 570 11.08 27.98 -28.23
CA CYS A 570 10.99 27.60 -29.64
C CYS A 570 10.75 28.81 -30.56
N ALA A 571 9.88 29.73 -30.15
CA ALA A 571 9.61 30.96 -30.88
C ALA A 571 10.86 31.83 -31.00
N GLY A 572 11.67 31.92 -29.93
CA GLY A 572 12.96 32.61 -29.94
C GLY A 572 13.95 32.05 -30.96
N ILE A 573 14.08 30.72 -31.03
CA ILE A 573 14.95 30.01 -31.99
C ILE A 573 14.49 30.23 -33.43
N LEU A 574 13.18 30.17 -33.69
CA LEU A 574 12.62 30.27 -35.04
C LEU A 574 12.54 31.70 -35.56
N ARG A 575 12.52 32.72 -34.68
CA ARG A 575 12.40 34.13 -35.07
C ARG A 575 13.39 34.58 -36.16
N PRO A 576 14.72 34.32 -36.06
CA PRO A 576 15.66 34.65 -37.13
C PRO A 576 15.50 33.79 -38.39
N VAL A 577 14.88 32.61 -38.29
CA VAL A 577 14.70 31.66 -39.41
C VAL A 577 13.48 32.02 -40.26
N VAL A 578 12.35 32.34 -39.63
CA VAL A 578 11.08 32.66 -40.32
C VAL A 578 10.91 34.16 -40.58
N GLY A 579 11.73 35.02 -39.97
CA GLY A 579 11.66 36.48 -40.13
C GLY A 579 10.52 37.16 -39.35
N GLY A 580 9.93 36.47 -38.37
CA GLY A 580 8.78 36.94 -37.58
C GLY A 580 8.58 36.12 -36.31
N ASP A 581 7.62 36.51 -35.47
CA ASP A 581 7.26 35.75 -34.26
C ASP A 581 6.25 34.65 -34.61
N LEU A 582 6.66 33.38 -34.47
CA LEU A 582 5.79 32.23 -34.75
C LEU A 582 4.51 32.24 -33.90
N ARG A 583 4.54 32.83 -32.70
CA ARG A 583 3.36 32.89 -31.81
C ARG A 583 2.20 33.65 -32.44
N THR A 584 2.49 34.63 -33.30
CA THR A 584 1.45 35.33 -34.07
C THR A 584 0.74 34.41 -35.05
N ALA A 585 1.45 33.44 -35.64
CA ALA A 585 0.89 32.42 -36.52
C ALA A 585 0.21 31.28 -35.74
N LEU A 586 0.75 30.90 -34.59
CA LEU A 586 0.23 29.83 -33.73
C LEU A 586 -1.09 30.24 -33.04
N PHE A 587 -1.17 31.46 -32.51
CA PHE A 587 -2.32 31.93 -31.71
C PHE A 587 -3.22 32.95 -32.44
N GLY A 588 -2.79 33.51 -33.57
CA GLY A 588 -3.58 34.44 -34.37
C GLY A 588 -4.41 33.78 -35.47
N GLU A 589 -5.32 34.53 -36.09
CA GLU A 589 -6.15 34.07 -37.22
C GLU A 589 -5.42 34.07 -38.58
N GLY A 590 -4.11 34.36 -38.60
CA GLY A 590 -3.38 34.77 -39.82
C GLY A 590 -2.61 33.69 -40.58
N ALA A 591 -2.39 32.49 -40.04
CA ALA A 591 -1.64 31.45 -40.74
C ALA A 591 -2.53 30.72 -41.74
N ALA A 592 -2.20 30.83 -43.04
CA ALA A 592 -2.92 30.08 -44.07
C ALA A 592 -2.76 28.56 -43.83
N PRO A 593 -3.85 27.77 -43.85
CA PRO A 593 -3.76 26.32 -43.72
C PRO A 593 -2.77 25.74 -44.73
N GLY A 594 -1.77 25.01 -44.25
CA GLY A 594 -0.73 24.41 -45.09
C GLY A 594 0.50 25.30 -45.34
N SER A 595 0.59 26.48 -44.72
CA SER A 595 1.82 27.31 -44.74
C SER A 595 2.96 26.70 -43.91
N ILE A 596 4.20 27.12 -44.15
CA ILE A 596 5.37 26.63 -43.39
C ILE A 596 5.21 26.90 -41.89
N GLU A 597 4.70 28.08 -41.53
CA GLU A 597 4.45 28.49 -40.15
C GLU A 597 3.44 27.56 -39.46
N SER A 598 2.43 27.06 -40.19
CA SER A 598 1.44 26.11 -39.68
C SER A 598 2.08 24.75 -39.31
N PHE A 599 3.03 24.24 -40.10
CA PHE A 599 3.76 23.00 -39.76
C PHE A 599 4.79 23.21 -38.66
N LEU A 600 5.45 24.38 -38.60
CA LEU A 600 6.35 24.72 -37.49
C LEU A 600 5.58 24.84 -36.18
N ALA A 601 4.40 25.46 -36.22
CA ALA A 601 3.48 25.52 -35.08
C ALA A 601 3.15 24.13 -34.52
N LEU A 602 2.94 23.12 -35.38
CA LEU A 602 2.73 21.74 -34.96
C LEU A 602 3.92 21.20 -34.17
N VAL A 603 5.13 21.29 -34.73
CA VAL A 603 6.36 20.80 -34.08
C VAL A 603 6.61 21.48 -32.73
N VAL A 604 6.35 22.80 -32.64
CA VAL A 604 6.47 23.55 -31.38
C VAL A 604 5.44 23.06 -30.35
N THR A 605 4.20 22.83 -30.76
CA THR A 605 3.15 22.28 -29.88
C THR A 605 3.48 20.86 -29.42
N GLU A 606 3.97 19.99 -30.30
CA GLU A 606 4.40 18.63 -29.94
C GLU A 606 5.53 18.66 -28.91
N TYR A 607 6.57 19.45 -29.15
CA TYR A 607 7.70 19.58 -28.25
C TYR A 607 7.29 20.14 -26.88
N ALA A 608 6.45 21.18 -26.88
CA ALA A 608 5.96 21.79 -25.64
C ALA A 608 5.09 20.80 -24.83
N LEU A 609 4.15 20.09 -25.46
CA LEU A 609 3.34 19.06 -24.81
C LEU A 609 4.19 17.92 -24.22
N ALA A 610 5.15 17.40 -25.00
CA ALA A 610 6.05 16.35 -24.53
C ALA A 610 6.86 16.83 -23.32
N THR A 611 7.42 18.04 -23.38
CA THR A 611 8.19 18.63 -22.30
C THR A 611 7.33 18.78 -21.04
N THR A 612 6.11 19.31 -21.16
CA THR A 612 5.19 19.44 -20.01
C THR A 612 4.90 18.09 -19.34
N LEU A 613 4.71 17.01 -20.11
CA LEU A 613 4.49 15.67 -19.54
C LEU A 613 5.75 15.11 -18.88
N ILE A 614 6.91 15.26 -19.52
CA ILE A 614 8.20 14.76 -19.02
C ILE A 614 8.58 15.47 -17.70
N GLU A 615 8.43 16.78 -17.63
CA GLU A 615 8.70 17.58 -16.42
C GLU A 615 7.74 17.24 -15.26
N ARG A 616 6.52 16.79 -15.59
CA ARG A 616 5.57 16.26 -14.60
C ARG A 616 5.83 14.80 -14.19
N GLY A 617 6.85 14.16 -14.78
CA GLY A 617 7.29 12.80 -14.44
C GLY A 617 6.78 11.71 -15.38
N VAL A 618 5.96 12.03 -16.39
CA VAL A 618 5.51 11.06 -17.42
C VAL A 618 6.59 10.95 -18.48
N ARG A 619 7.53 10.03 -18.27
CA ARG A 619 8.67 9.80 -19.17
C ARG A 619 8.31 8.76 -20.23
N PRO A 620 8.59 9.00 -21.52
CA PRO A 620 8.40 7.99 -22.54
C PRO A 620 9.51 6.94 -22.50
N ASP A 621 9.12 5.67 -22.50
CA ASP A 621 10.02 4.53 -22.74
C ASP A 621 10.37 4.38 -24.21
N ALA A 622 9.50 4.86 -25.10
CA ALA A 622 9.69 4.81 -26.54
C ALA A 622 9.00 5.97 -27.26
N LEU A 623 9.48 6.30 -28.46
CA LEU A 623 8.89 7.33 -29.31
C LEU A 623 8.59 6.80 -30.72
N ILE A 624 7.57 7.35 -31.36
CA ILE A 624 7.38 7.26 -32.81
C ILE A 624 6.82 8.59 -33.28
N GLY A 625 7.41 9.15 -34.33
CA GLY A 625 6.86 10.32 -35.00
C GLY A 625 6.34 9.96 -36.38
N HIS A 626 5.35 10.66 -36.91
CA HIS A 626 4.90 10.47 -38.30
C HIS A 626 5.45 11.60 -39.17
N SER A 627 6.35 11.27 -40.10
CA SER A 627 7.03 12.20 -40.98
C SER A 627 7.67 13.37 -40.22
N LEU A 628 6.97 14.49 -40.12
CA LEU A 628 7.45 15.68 -39.43
C LEU A 628 7.68 15.41 -37.93
N GLY A 629 6.78 14.66 -37.28
CA GLY A 629 6.90 14.33 -35.87
C GLY A 629 8.13 13.48 -35.52
N GLU A 630 8.78 12.83 -36.49
CA GLU A 630 10.01 12.06 -36.23
C GLU A 630 11.19 12.98 -35.89
N TYR A 631 11.18 14.23 -36.36
CA TYR A 631 12.16 15.24 -35.94
C TYR A 631 11.96 15.63 -34.48
N THR A 632 10.71 15.81 -34.05
CA THR A 632 10.39 16.04 -32.63
C THR A 632 10.78 14.83 -31.79
N ALA A 633 10.49 13.60 -32.24
CA ALA A 633 10.89 12.37 -31.56
C ALA A 633 12.42 12.26 -31.41
N ALA A 634 13.17 12.54 -32.48
CA ALA A 634 14.63 12.51 -32.45
C ALA A 634 15.23 13.61 -31.58
N CYS A 635 14.58 14.78 -31.51
CA CYS A 635 14.99 15.84 -30.58
C CYS A 635 14.79 15.41 -29.12
N LEU A 636 13.62 14.87 -28.77
CA LEU A 636 13.35 14.34 -27.42
C LEU A 636 14.29 13.17 -27.06
N ALA A 637 14.63 12.33 -28.03
CA ALA A 637 15.63 11.28 -27.87
C ALA A 637 17.07 11.80 -27.73
N GLY A 638 17.34 13.07 -28.02
CA GLY A 638 18.67 13.69 -27.94
C GLY A 638 19.56 13.47 -29.17
N VAL A 639 19.00 13.04 -30.31
CA VAL A 639 19.74 12.92 -31.57
C VAL A 639 20.12 14.30 -32.12
N MET A 640 19.20 15.26 -31.99
CA MET A 640 19.39 16.67 -32.35
C MET A 640 19.02 17.54 -31.15
N GLU A 641 19.75 18.60 -30.90
CA GLU A 641 19.31 19.62 -29.93
C GLU A 641 18.17 20.46 -30.53
N LEU A 642 17.38 21.11 -29.67
CA LEU A 642 16.23 21.92 -30.09
C LEU A 642 16.63 23.07 -31.05
N ASP A 643 17.78 23.70 -30.78
CA ASP A 643 18.37 24.77 -31.60
C ASP A 643 18.91 24.28 -32.95
N GLU A 644 19.17 22.97 -33.08
CA GLU A 644 19.54 22.31 -34.33
C GLU A 644 18.30 21.84 -35.12
N MET A 645 17.34 21.23 -34.43
CA MET A 645 16.16 20.62 -35.04
C MET A 645 15.23 21.65 -35.70
N LEU A 646 14.90 22.75 -35.01
CA LEU A 646 13.91 23.71 -35.51
C LEU A 646 14.34 24.40 -36.83
N PRO A 647 15.58 24.90 -36.98
CA PRO A 647 16.03 25.48 -38.26
C PRO A 647 16.04 24.46 -39.41
N VAL A 648 16.42 23.21 -39.14
CA VAL A 648 16.49 22.13 -40.15
C VAL A 648 15.11 21.75 -40.62
N VAL A 649 14.14 21.68 -39.70
CA VAL A 649 12.73 21.44 -40.04
C VAL A 649 12.18 22.59 -40.88
N ALA A 650 12.47 23.85 -40.52
CA ALA A 650 12.05 25.01 -41.31
C ALA A 650 12.62 24.96 -42.74
N GLU A 651 13.91 24.62 -42.89
CA GLU A 651 14.53 24.50 -44.22
C GLU A 651 13.96 23.31 -45.01
N ARG A 652 13.71 22.17 -44.35
CA ARG A 652 13.03 21.02 -44.98
C ARG A 652 11.68 21.45 -45.55
N LEU A 653 10.86 22.15 -44.77
CA LEU A 653 9.55 22.64 -45.20
C LEU A 653 9.68 23.63 -46.35
N ARG A 654 10.66 24.55 -46.31
CA ARG A 654 10.94 25.52 -47.39
C ARG A 654 11.34 24.84 -48.70
N LEU A 655 12.24 23.86 -48.63
CA LEU A 655 12.69 23.10 -49.80
C LEU A 655 11.53 22.27 -50.39
N ILE A 656 10.73 21.61 -49.55
CA ILE A 656 9.55 20.86 -50.01
C ILE A 656 8.55 21.80 -50.69
N ALA A 657 8.24 22.96 -50.08
CA ALA A 657 7.32 23.95 -50.63
C ALA A 657 7.80 24.59 -51.95
N SER A 658 9.10 24.51 -52.26
CA SER A 658 9.64 24.97 -53.55
C SER A 658 9.29 24.06 -54.74
N ARG A 659 8.72 22.89 -54.47
CA ARG A 659 8.32 21.89 -55.47
C ARG A 659 6.80 21.89 -55.63
N ARG A 660 6.33 21.61 -56.85
CA ARG A 660 4.91 21.38 -57.13
C ARG A 660 4.58 19.88 -57.11
N GLY A 661 3.39 19.55 -56.64
CA GLY A 661 2.89 18.18 -56.55
C GLY A 661 1.79 18.07 -55.51
N ALA A 662 1.06 16.95 -55.54
CA ALA A 662 -0.08 16.70 -54.68
C ALA A 662 0.11 15.41 -53.86
N THR A 663 -0.59 15.35 -52.73
CA THR A 663 -0.64 14.19 -51.84
C THR A 663 -2.09 13.80 -51.59
N VAL A 664 -2.40 12.52 -51.67
CA VAL A 664 -3.75 11.96 -51.50
C VAL A 664 -3.73 10.81 -50.49
N GLY A 665 -4.61 10.87 -49.49
CA GLY A 665 -4.88 9.74 -48.59
C GLY A 665 -5.90 8.80 -49.24
N VAL A 666 -5.66 7.50 -49.17
CA VAL A 666 -6.46 6.46 -49.82
C VAL A 666 -6.90 5.46 -48.76
N ALA A 667 -8.21 5.17 -48.71
CA ALA A 667 -8.80 4.18 -47.80
C ALA A 667 -8.67 2.76 -48.40
N ALA A 668 -7.43 2.31 -48.58
CA ALA A 668 -7.10 0.98 -49.09
C ALA A 668 -5.76 0.47 -48.53
N ALA A 669 -5.56 -0.86 -48.62
CA ALA A 669 -4.29 -1.49 -48.29
C ALA A 669 -3.20 -1.11 -49.30
N ALA A 670 -1.95 -0.99 -48.83
CA ALA A 670 -0.81 -0.65 -49.68
C ALA A 670 -0.65 -1.62 -50.87
N ASP A 671 -0.86 -2.92 -50.65
CA ASP A 671 -0.75 -3.95 -51.70
C ASP A 671 -1.81 -3.82 -52.80
N ALA A 672 -2.99 -3.28 -52.48
CA ALA A 672 -4.04 -3.01 -53.46
C ALA A 672 -3.74 -1.75 -54.28
N VAL A 673 -3.01 -0.79 -53.70
CA VAL A 673 -2.65 0.48 -54.34
C VAL A 673 -1.36 0.36 -55.15
N ALA A 674 -0.40 -0.47 -54.72
CA ALA A 674 0.90 -0.62 -55.37
C ALA A 674 0.84 -0.89 -56.89
N PRO A 675 -0.07 -1.74 -57.42
CA PRO A 675 -0.19 -1.97 -58.86
C PRO A 675 -0.68 -0.75 -59.66
N LEU A 676 -1.23 0.27 -58.99
CA LEU A 676 -1.75 1.50 -59.58
C LEU A 676 -0.70 2.61 -59.62
N LEU A 677 0.46 2.40 -58.99
CA LEU A 677 1.53 3.39 -58.93
C LEU A 677 2.36 3.32 -60.21
N GLY A 678 2.24 4.35 -61.05
CA GLY A 678 3.18 4.60 -62.15
C GLY A 678 4.51 5.20 -61.66
N PRO A 679 5.48 5.45 -62.56
CA PRO A 679 6.78 6.02 -62.20
C PRO A 679 6.66 7.44 -61.60
N ASP A 680 5.59 8.16 -61.93
CA ASP A 680 5.32 9.54 -61.47
C ASP A 680 4.53 9.60 -60.16
N LEU A 681 4.35 8.46 -59.47
CA LEU A 681 3.70 8.37 -58.18
C LEU A 681 4.60 7.61 -57.19
N SER A 682 4.47 7.93 -55.91
CA SER A 682 5.18 7.24 -54.84
C SER A 682 4.22 6.95 -53.71
N LEU A 683 4.37 5.76 -53.10
CA LEU A 683 3.71 5.45 -51.85
C LEU A 683 4.39 6.29 -50.75
N ALA A 684 3.69 7.31 -50.25
CA ALA A 684 4.22 8.26 -49.29
C ALA A 684 4.13 7.73 -47.85
N ALA A 685 3.06 7.01 -47.50
CA ALA A 685 2.90 6.45 -46.16
C ALA A 685 2.03 5.18 -46.16
N VAL A 686 2.31 4.27 -45.24
CA VAL A 686 1.48 3.12 -44.88
C VAL A 686 1.07 3.31 -43.42
N ASN A 687 -0.17 3.77 -43.20
CA ASN A 687 -0.65 4.21 -41.89
C ASN A 687 -1.44 3.13 -41.15
N GLY A 688 -2.00 2.16 -41.87
CA GLY A 688 -2.75 1.05 -41.30
C GLY A 688 -3.10 -0.01 -42.35
N PRO A 689 -3.83 -1.07 -41.97
CA PRO A 689 -4.19 -2.16 -42.87
C PRO A 689 -5.05 -1.72 -44.07
N ALA A 690 -5.85 -0.66 -43.91
CA ALA A 690 -6.70 -0.09 -44.96
C ALA A 690 -6.49 1.43 -45.12
N ALA A 691 -5.29 1.93 -44.82
CA ALA A 691 -4.98 3.36 -44.90
C ALA A 691 -3.55 3.59 -45.40
N CYS A 692 -3.41 4.18 -46.59
CA CYS A 692 -2.13 4.60 -47.14
C CYS A 692 -2.21 6.00 -47.78
N THR A 693 -1.06 6.58 -48.08
CA THR A 693 -0.94 7.90 -48.71
C THR A 693 -0.10 7.78 -49.97
N VAL A 694 -0.53 8.42 -51.06
CA VAL A 694 0.19 8.49 -52.35
C VAL A 694 0.54 9.94 -52.65
N ALA A 695 1.75 10.19 -53.14
CA ALA A 695 2.23 11.52 -53.50
C ALA A 695 2.95 11.49 -54.86
N GLY A 696 2.82 12.58 -55.62
CA GLY A 696 3.47 12.70 -56.93
C GLY A 696 3.18 14.02 -57.64
N GLN A 697 3.47 14.07 -58.93
CA GLN A 697 3.17 15.24 -59.77
C GLN A 697 1.66 15.48 -59.86
N ASP A 698 1.22 16.74 -59.94
CA ASP A 698 -0.19 17.12 -59.91
C ASP A 698 -1.03 16.37 -60.96
N ASP A 699 -0.55 16.27 -62.20
CA ASP A 699 -1.26 15.58 -63.29
C ASP A 699 -1.34 14.06 -63.07
N ALA A 700 -0.30 13.47 -62.47
CA ALA A 700 -0.29 12.03 -62.17
C ALA A 700 -1.26 11.71 -61.03
N VAL A 701 -1.31 12.56 -59.99
CA VAL A 701 -2.26 12.42 -58.89
C VAL A 701 -3.70 12.61 -59.39
N ALA A 702 -3.97 13.57 -60.28
CA ALA A 702 -5.30 13.74 -60.86
C ALA A 702 -5.76 12.50 -61.66
N ARG A 703 -4.87 11.86 -62.43
CA ARG A 703 -5.18 10.60 -63.12
C ARG A 703 -5.43 9.45 -62.14
N PHE A 704 -4.65 9.40 -61.06
CA PHE A 704 -4.81 8.39 -60.01
C PHE A 704 -6.14 8.56 -59.24
N GLU A 705 -6.54 9.78 -58.91
CA GLU A 705 -7.85 10.07 -58.30
C GLU A 705 -9.02 9.64 -59.21
N ALA A 706 -8.90 9.85 -60.53
CA ALA A 706 -9.88 9.37 -61.49
C ALA A 706 -9.93 7.83 -61.57
N GLU A 707 -8.79 7.15 -61.44
CA GLU A 707 -8.71 5.68 -61.33
C GLU A 707 -9.38 5.17 -60.05
N LEU A 708 -9.09 5.78 -58.90
CA LEU A 708 -9.70 5.43 -57.62
C LEU A 708 -11.22 5.62 -57.64
N THR A 709 -11.69 6.73 -58.24
CA THR A 709 -13.12 6.98 -58.47
C THR A 709 -13.75 5.86 -59.29
N ARG A 710 -13.08 5.41 -60.36
CA ARG A 710 -13.59 4.30 -61.20
C ARG A 710 -13.66 2.96 -60.47
N ARG A 711 -12.80 2.76 -59.47
CA ARG A 711 -12.74 1.55 -58.64
C ARG A 711 -13.56 1.64 -57.35
N ASP A 712 -14.29 2.73 -57.15
CA ASP A 712 -15.06 3.00 -55.93
C ASP A 712 -14.22 2.94 -54.65
N VAL A 713 -12.95 3.39 -54.73
CA VAL A 713 -12.04 3.46 -53.57
C VAL A 713 -12.09 4.87 -52.98
N PRO A 714 -12.50 5.05 -51.70
CA PRO A 714 -12.54 6.37 -51.08
C PRO A 714 -11.14 6.99 -50.95
N PHE A 715 -11.02 8.28 -51.28
CA PHE A 715 -9.78 9.02 -51.14
C PHE A 715 -10.03 10.48 -50.76
N ARG A 716 -8.97 11.15 -50.27
CA ARG A 716 -9.01 12.57 -49.92
C ARG A 716 -7.67 13.24 -50.18
N ARG A 717 -7.68 14.30 -50.99
CA ARG A 717 -6.50 15.14 -51.20
C ARG A 717 -6.11 15.86 -49.90
N LEU A 718 -4.84 15.78 -49.51
CA LEU A 718 -4.31 16.36 -48.28
C LEU A 718 -3.85 17.81 -48.51
N ARG A 719 -4.07 18.67 -47.53
CA ARG A 719 -3.65 20.09 -47.56
C ARG A 719 -2.18 20.20 -47.15
N MET A 720 -1.28 19.87 -48.06
CA MET A 720 0.17 19.87 -47.86
C MET A 720 0.88 20.80 -48.85
N PRO A 721 2.05 21.35 -48.49
CA PRO A 721 2.78 22.31 -49.32
C PRO A 721 3.31 21.71 -50.63
N ALA A 722 3.55 20.39 -50.68
CA ALA A 722 3.90 19.64 -51.90
C ALA A 722 3.74 18.12 -51.69
N ALA A 723 4.18 17.34 -52.68
CA ALA A 723 4.25 15.87 -52.67
C ALA A 723 5.42 15.31 -51.82
N ALA A 724 5.32 15.40 -50.49
CA ALA A 724 6.33 14.85 -49.58
C ALA A 724 6.47 13.31 -49.71
N HIS A 725 7.63 12.75 -49.35
CA HIS A 725 7.93 11.30 -49.43
C HIS A 725 7.76 10.72 -50.85
N SER A 726 8.16 11.48 -51.87
CA SER A 726 8.05 11.09 -53.28
C SER A 726 9.26 11.50 -54.11
N HIS A 727 9.36 10.93 -55.32
CA HIS A 727 10.39 11.26 -56.31
C HIS A 727 10.42 12.75 -56.71
N VAL A 728 9.33 13.50 -56.46
CA VAL A 728 9.25 14.95 -56.70
C VAL A 728 10.34 15.72 -55.93
N LEU A 729 10.81 15.16 -54.81
CA LEU A 729 11.83 15.75 -53.95
C LEU A 729 13.26 15.44 -54.37
N ASP A 730 13.51 14.50 -55.30
CA ASP A 730 14.88 14.10 -55.69
C ASP A 730 15.81 15.29 -56.01
N PRO A 731 15.36 16.37 -56.68
CA PRO A 731 16.21 17.53 -56.97
C PRO A 731 16.66 18.36 -55.76
N ILE A 732 15.97 18.26 -54.61
CA ILE A 732 16.28 19.05 -53.40
C ILE A 732 17.08 18.25 -52.36
N LEU A 733 17.23 16.93 -52.55
CA LEU A 733 17.80 16.04 -51.52
C LEU A 733 19.26 16.37 -51.18
N GLU A 734 20.08 16.70 -52.18
CA GLU A 734 21.49 17.06 -51.92
C GLU A 734 21.61 18.42 -51.22
N THR A 735 20.76 19.39 -51.57
CA THR A 735 20.67 20.67 -50.86
C THR A 735 20.29 20.46 -49.40
N PHE A 736 19.31 19.58 -49.13
CA PHE A 736 18.92 19.24 -47.77
C PHE A 736 20.04 18.49 -47.02
N ALA A 737 20.72 17.56 -47.68
CA ALA A 737 21.89 16.86 -47.14
C ALA A 737 23.00 17.84 -46.73
N GLY A 738 23.22 18.90 -47.52
CA GLY A 738 24.15 19.99 -47.18
C GLY A 738 23.85 20.65 -45.84
N HIS A 739 22.57 20.91 -45.54
CA HIS A 739 22.14 21.46 -44.25
C HIS A 739 22.27 20.44 -43.11
N LEU A 740 21.92 19.17 -43.35
CA LEU A 740 22.05 18.12 -42.33
C LEU A 740 23.51 17.89 -41.91
N ARG A 741 24.49 18.07 -42.81
CA ARG A 741 25.92 17.95 -42.51
C ARG A 741 26.44 19.05 -41.57
N THR A 742 25.70 20.14 -41.36
CA THR A 742 26.10 21.18 -40.41
C THR A 742 25.72 20.84 -38.97
N LEU A 743 24.93 19.79 -38.76
CA LEU A 743 24.42 19.37 -37.45
C LEU A 743 25.35 18.39 -36.79
N ARG A 744 25.33 18.35 -35.45
CA ARG A 744 25.96 17.29 -34.69
C ARG A 744 24.93 16.22 -34.33
N LEU A 745 24.76 15.22 -35.20
CA LEU A 745 23.87 14.09 -34.88
C LEU A 745 24.47 13.20 -33.78
N ARG A 746 23.65 12.78 -32.83
CA ARG A 746 24.04 11.99 -31.65
C ARG A 746 23.26 10.67 -31.59
N ALA A 747 23.78 9.70 -30.84
CA ALA A 747 23.04 8.47 -30.55
C ALA A 747 21.81 8.76 -29.66
N PRO A 748 20.67 8.09 -29.89
CA PRO A 748 19.46 8.31 -29.11
C PRO A 748 19.61 7.80 -27.67
N ARG A 749 19.12 8.59 -26.71
CA ARG A 749 19.00 8.23 -25.28
C ARG A 749 17.65 7.59 -24.95
N ILE A 750 16.62 7.90 -25.74
CA ILE A 750 15.30 7.30 -25.68
C ILE A 750 15.11 6.53 -26.99
N PRO A 751 14.77 5.24 -26.95
CA PRO A 751 14.62 4.47 -28.18
C PRO A 751 13.41 4.98 -28.97
N TYR A 752 13.53 5.06 -30.29
CA TYR A 752 12.42 5.42 -31.15
C TYR A 752 12.37 4.58 -32.41
N VAL A 753 11.18 4.49 -33.00
CA VAL A 753 10.94 3.72 -34.21
C VAL A 753 10.99 4.66 -35.42
N THR A 754 11.89 4.38 -36.35
CA THR A 754 12.05 5.21 -37.55
C THR A 754 11.03 4.85 -38.63
N ASN A 755 10.51 5.87 -39.31
CA ASN A 755 9.54 5.73 -40.39
C ASN A 755 10.13 5.06 -41.63
N VAL A 756 11.45 5.09 -41.82
CA VAL A 756 12.10 4.52 -43.02
C VAL A 756 11.94 3.00 -43.06
N THR A 757 12.13 2.34 -41.91
CA THR A 757 12.10 0.87 -41.81
C THR A 757 10.87 0.34 -41.09
N GLY A 758 10.23 1.16 -40.24
CA GLY A 758 9.19 0.69 -39.31
C GLY A 758 9.75 -0.12 -38.13
N ALA A 759 11.07 -0.09 -37.93
CA ALA A 759 11.78 -0.79 -36.86
C ALA A 759 12.53 0.20 -35.95
N TRP A 760 13.05 -0.29 -34.81
CA TRP A 760 13.92 0.50 -33.94
C TRP A 760 15.08 1.10 -34.72
N ILE A 761 15.32 2.39 -34.53
CA ILE A 761 16.50 3.04 -35.07
C ILE A 761 17.75 2.58 -34.35
N THR A 762 18.84 2.41 -35.10
CA THR A 762 20.17 2.13 -34.55
C THR A 762 20.98 3.42 -34.39
N ASP A 763 21.97 3.42 -33.51
CA ASP A 763 22.89 4.56 -33.32
C ASP A 763 23.55 5.00 -34.64
N ALA A 764 23.94 4.03 -35.47
CA ALA A 764 24.53 4.28 -36.78
C ALA A 764 23.55 4.98 -37.74
N GLN A 765 22.27 4.58 -37.72
CA GLN A 765 21.24 5.22 -38.55
C GLN A 765 20.90 6.63 -38.04
N ALA A 766 20.74 6.81 -36.71
CA ALA A 766 20.42 8.11 -36.13
C ALA A 766 21.50 9.17 -36.42
N THR A 767 22.76 8.74 -36.48
CA THR A 767 23.93 9.60 -36.72
C THR A 767 24.33 9.74 -38.19
N ASP A 768 23.65 9.05 -39.12
CA ASP A 768 23.93 9.12 -40.55
C ASP A 768 23.02 10.14 -41.25
N VAL A 769 23.62 11.14 -41.89
CA VAL A 769 22.91 12.13 -42.72
C VAL A 769 22.08 11.45 -43.82
N ARG A 770 22.56 10.35 -44.39
CA ARG A 770 21.84 9.61 -45.44
C ARG A 770 20.51 9.09 -44.94
N HIS A 771 20.42 8.67 -43.67
CA HIS A 771 19.17 8.23 -43.08
C HIS A 771 18.12 9.35 -43.10
N TRP A 772 18.49 10.58 -42.75
CA TRP A 772 17.58 11.73 -42.72
C TRP A 772 17.16 12.22 -44.12
N VAL A 773 18.04 12.04 -45.11
CA VAL A 773 17.70 12.23 -46.53
C VAL A 773 16.69 11.16 -46.99
N ASP A 774 16.97 9.89 -46.69
CA ASP A 774 16.06 8.78 -46.97
C ASP A 774 14.71 8.98 -46.25
N HIS A 775 14.70 9.42 -44.99
CA HIS A 775 13.49 9.75 -44.24
C HIS A 775 12.62 10.80 -44.96
N THR A 776 13.24 11.81 -45.57
CA THR A 776 12.50 12.84 -46.32
C THR A 776 11.92 12.29 -47.64
N ARG A 777 12.55 11.27 -48.24
CA ARG A 777 12.24 10.76 -49.57
C ARG A 777 11.40 9.48 -49.58
N ARG A 778 11.62 8.56 -48.64
CA ARG A 778 11.07 7.20 -48.60
C ARG A 778 9.70 7.17 -47.92
N THR A 779 8.98 6.07 -48.12
CA THR A 779 7.67 5.80 -47.53
C THR A 779 7.72 5.80 -46.00
N VAL A 780 6.76 6.46 -45.36
CA VAL A 780 6.54 6.39 -43.91
C VAL A 780 5.87 5.07 -43.54
N ARG A 781 6.58 4.18 -42.86
CA ARG A 781 6.10 2.85 -42.42
C ARG A 781 5.48 2.89 -41.01
N PHE A 782 4.50 3.77 -40.80
CA PHE A 782 3.90 3.99 -39.50
C PHE A 782 3.19 2.74 -38.93
N ALA A 783 2.44 2.01 -39.77
CA ALA A 783 1.75 0.79 -39.34
C ALA A 783 2.71 -0.28 -38.82
N ASP A 784 3.84 -0.47 -39.50
CA ASP A 784 4.88 -1.40 -39.05
C ASP A 784 5.53 -0.89 -37.75
N GLY A 785 5.73 0.41 -37.64
CA GLY A 785 6.30 1.00 -36.43
C GLY A 785 5.42 0.87 -35.19
N VAL A 786 4.09 1.00 -35.32
CA VAL A 786 3.15 0.72 -34.23
C VAL A 786 3.24 -0.74 -33.78
N ARG A 787 3.35 -1.70 -34.71
CA ARG A 787 3.52 -3.12 -34.35
C ARG A 787 4.85 -3.36 -33.62
N THR A 788 5.93 -2.71 -34.07
CA THR A 788 7.23 -2.76 -33.40
C THR A 788 7.16 -2.22 -31.97
N LEU A 789 6.48 -1.08 -31.76
CA LEU A 789 6.24 -0.53 -30.41
C LEU A 789 5.41 -1.48 -29.54
N TRP A 790 4.33 -2.03 -30.09
CA TRP A 790 3.44 -2.94 -29.35
C TRP A 790 4.16 -4.22 -28.90
N ALA A 791 5.00 -4.79 -29.76
CA ALA A 791 5.81 -5.96 -29.45
C ALA A 791 6.83 -5.71 -28.32
N ALA A 792 7.15 -4.44 -28.01
CA ALA A 792 8.10 -4.05 -26.97
C ALA A 792 7.45 -3.78 -25.61
N GLY A 793 6.47 -4.60 -25.25
CA GLY A 793 5.84 -4.58 -23.93
C GLY A 793 4.53 -3.80 -23.85
N ARG A 794 3.76 -3.74 -24.95
CA ARG A 794 2.38 -3.24 -25.00
C ARG A 794 2.18 -1.88 -24.28
N PRO A 795 2.97 -0.85 -24.66
CA PRO A 795 2.96 0.42 -23.95
C PRO A 795 1.61 1.15 -24.08
N VAL A 796 1.32 2.02 -23.12
CA VAL A 796 0.28 3.05 -23.23
C VAL A 796 0.68 4.01 -24.35
N LEU A 797 -0.18 4.18 -25.34
CA LEU A 797 0.10 4.96 -26.54
C LEU A 797 -0.43 6.40 -26.38
N VAL A 798 0.46 7.37 -26.23
CA VAL A 798 0.12 8.77 -25.95
C VAL A 798 0.37 9.64 -27.17
N GLU A 799 -0.68 10.15 -27.80
CA GLU A 799 -0.58 11.10 -28.92
C GLU A 799 -0.23 12.49 -28.39
N ILE A 800 0.98 12.94 -28.71
CA ILE A 800 1.55 14.23 -28.30
C ILE A 800 1.28 15.23 -29.42
N GLY A 801 0.10 15.83 -29.42
CA GLY A 801 -0.28 16.81 -30.43
C GLY A 801 -1.79 16.91 -30.59
N PRO A 802 -2.25 17.76 -31.54
CA PRO A 802 -3.67 17.99 -31.76
C PRO A 802 -4.38 16.75 -32.32
N GLY A 803 -5.48 16.35 -31.66
CA GLY A 803 -6.44 15.39 -32.16
C GLY A 803 -6.19 13.93 -31.77
N ASP A 804 -6.88 13.04 -32.47
CA ASP A 804 -6.94 11.60 -32.18
C ASP A 804 -6.57 10.77 -33.43
N SER A 805 -5.78 11.35 -34.33
CA SER A 805 -5.48 10.73 -35.63
C SER A 805 -4.53 9.55 -35.47
N MET A 806 -3.45 9.74 -34.70
CA MET A 806 -2.45 8.71 -34.47
C MET A 806 -3.00 7.59 -33.60
N THR A 807 -3.77 7.92 -32.56
CA THR A 807 -4.43 6.93 -31.70
C THR A 807 -5.46 6.10 -32.47
N LYS A 808 -6.26 6.69 -33.37
CA LYS A 808 -7.16 5.93 -34.26
C LYS A 808 -6.42 4.99 -35.20
N LEU A 809 -5.34 5.46 -35.81
CA LEU A 809 -4.50 4.63 -36.68
C LEU A 809 -3.86 3.48 -35.90
N ALA A 810 -3.34 3.74 -34.70
CA ALA A 810 -2.75 2.71 -33.85
C ALA A 810 -3.79 1.66 -33.45
N ARG A 811 -5.01 2.06 -33.06
CA ARG A 811 -6.11 1.13 -32.78
C ARG A 811 -6.48 0.28 -34.01
N ALA A 812 -6.52 0.88 -35.20
CA ALA A 812 -6.79 0.14 -36.43
C ALA A 812 -5.69 -0.87 -36.78
N VAL A 813 -4.44 -0.59 -36.41
CA VAL A 813 -3.32 -1.55 -36.56
C VAL A 813 -3.41 -2.68 -35.53
N LEU A 814 -3.97 -2.39 -34.34
CA LEU A 814 -4.03 -3.25 -33.16
C LEU A 814 -5.46 -3.70 -32.82
N GLU A 815 -6.32 -3.90 -33.83
CA GLU A 815 -7.77 -4.10 -33.68
C GLU A 815 -8.14 -5.22 -32.68
N HIS A 816 -7.30 -6.24 -32.52
CA HIS A 816 -7.53 -7.39 -31.65
C HIS A 816 -6.82 -7.34 -30.28
N GLU A 817 -6.13 -6.24 -29.98
CA GLU A 817 -5.26 -6.15 -28.78
C GLU A 817 -5.77 -5.17 -27.71
N ASP A 818 -6.82 -4.40 -28.01
CA ASP A 818 -7.43 -3.36 -27.15
C ASP A 818 -6.43 -2.40 -26.47
N PRO A 819 -5.65 -1.62 -27.26
CA PRO A 819 -4.59 -0.77 -26.71
C PRO A 819 -5.15 0.42 -25.91
N VAL A 820 -4.53 0.70 -24.76
CA VAL A 820 -4.77 1.94 -24.03
C VAL A 820 -4.15 3.11 -24.81
N THR A 821 -5.00 4.00 -25.31
CA THR A 821 -4.56 5.20 -26.03
C THR A 821 -4.94 6.48 -25.31
N VAL A 822 -4.07 7.49 -25.33
CA VAL A 822 -4.28 8.78 -24.65
C VAL A 822 -4.06 9.92 -25.64
N THR A 823 -4.92 10.93 -25.62
CA THR A 823 -4.80 12.14 -26.45
C THR A 823 -4.56 13.32 -25.53
N THR A 824 -3.59 14.18 -25.83
CA THR A 824 -3.20 15.30 -24.95
C THR A 824 -3.77 16.66 -25.36
N MET A 825 -4.36 16.78 -26.54
CA MET A 825 -4.94 18.02 -27.07
C MET A 825 -6.15 17.74 -27.96
N ARG A 826 -7.10 18.68 -28.05
CA ARG A 826 -8.36 18.43 -28.77
C ARG A 826 -8.14 18.22 -30.26
N HIS A 827 -9.09 17.52 -30.89
CA HIS A 827 -9.20 17.51 -32.34
C HIS A 827 -9.75 18.85 -32.86
N ALA A 828 -9.31 19.32 -34.03
CA ALA A 828 -9.70 20.62 -34.60
C ALA A 828 -11.23 20.87 -34.69
N LYS A 829 -12.01 19.78 -34.85
CA LYS A 829 -13.49 19.82 -34.92
C LYS A 829 -14.20 19.65 -33.56
N ALA A 830 -13.46 19.39 -32.49
CA ALA A 830 -14.02 19.23 -31.16
C ALA A 830 -14.20 20.59 -30.48
N ASP A 831 -15.35 20.77 -29.86
CA ASP A 831 -15.69 21.95 -29.06
C ASP A 831 -15.40 21.67 -27.58
N LEU A 832 -14.12 21.46 -27.26
CA LEU A 832 -13.64 21.19 -25.91
C LEU A 832 -12.33 21.94 -25.68
N PRO A 833 -12.11 22.62 -24.54
CA PRO A 833 -10.85 23.32 -24.27
C PRO A 833 -9.63 22.37 -24.22
N ASP A 834 -8.44 22.85 -24.58
CA ASP A 834 -7.22 22.03 -24.63
C ASP A 834 -6.77 21.63 -23.22
N GLY A 835 -6.93 22.53 -22.24
CA GLY A 835 -6.66 22.23 -20.83
C GLY A 835 -7.54 21.10 -20.29
N PHE A 836 -8.76 20.94 -20.82
CA PHE A 836 -9.68 19.87 -20.43
C PHE A 836 -9.22 18.52 -20.95
N VAL A 837 -8.76 18.47 -22.21
CA VAL A 837 -8.21 17.24 -22.81
C VAL A 837 -6.94 16.84 -22.09
N PHE A 838 -6.06 17.79 -21.79
CA PHE A 838 -4.81 17.53 -21.08
C PHE A 838 -5.06 17.00 -19.66
N ALA A 839 -5.99 17.58 -18.90
CA ALA A 839 -6.37 17.07 -17.59
C ALA A 839 -6.92 15.63 -17.66
N GLY A 840 -7.79 15.36 -18.65
CA GLY A 840 -8.29 14.00 -18.90
C GLY A 840 -7.19 13.01 -19.28
N ALA A 841 -6.17 13.46 -20.02
CA ALA A 841 -5.01 12.66 -20.38
C ALA A 841 -4.23 12.20 -19.14
N LEU A 842 -3.96 13.11 -18.19
CA LEU A 842 -3.29 12.79 -16.93
C LEU A 842 -4.09 11.77 -16.11
N GLY A 843 -5.41 11.96 -16.02
CA GLY A 843 -6.30 11.02 -15.35
C GLY A 843 -6.31 9.63 -15.99
N ARG A 844 -6.30 9.57 -17.33
CA ARG A 844 -6.27 8.29 -18.06
C ARG A 844 -4.93 7.57 -17.94
N LEU A 845 -3.82 8.31 -17.94
CA LEU A 845 -2.49 7.77 -17.69
C LEU A 845 -2.39 7.17 -16.28
N TRP A 846 -2.85 7.91 -15.26
CA TRP A 846 -2.87 7.42 -13.88
C TRP A 846 -3.75 6.16 -13.73
N ALA A 847 -4.93 6.15 -14.35
CA ALA A 847 -5.81 4.99 -14.34
C ALA A 847 -5.22 3.76 -15.05
N ALA A 848 -4.29 3.98 -15.99
CA ALA A 848 -3.55 2.92 -16.68
C ALA A 848 -2.30 2.43 -15.91
N GLY A 849 -1.99 3.00 -14.74
CA GLY A 849 -0.84 2.62 -13.92
C GLY A 849 0.35 3.60 -13.96
N VAL A 850 0.25 4.72 -14.68
CA VAL A 850 1.33 5.72 -14.75
C VAL A 850 1.17 6.69 -13.56
N ASP A 851 1.65 6.30 -12.38
CA ASP A 851 1.46 7.05 -11.13
C ASP A 851 1.97 8.51 -11.22
N SER A 852 3.08 8.71 -11.95
CA SER A 852 3.67 10.04 -12.15
C SER A 852 2.79 11.01 -12.94
N ALA A 853 1.72 10.56 -13.60
CA ALA A 853 0.77 11.45 -14.27
C ALA A 853 -0.07 12.29 -13.30
N LEU A 854 -0.30 11.77 -12.10
CA LEU A 854 -0.94 12.47 -10.99
C LEU A 854 -0.13 12.23 -9.71
N PRO A 855 1.07 12.83 -9.60
CA PRO A 855 1.96 12.53 -8.49
C PRO A 855 1.30 12.92 -7.17
N HIS A 856 1.59 12.11 -6.14
CA HIS A 856 1.26 12.47 -4.76
C HIS A 856 1.93 13.81 -4.47
N ALA A 857 1.15 14.79 -4.03
CA ALA A 857 1.71 16.10 -3.70
C ALA A 857 2.53 15.95 -2.41
N THR A 858 3.85 16.02 -2.54
CA THR A 858 4.76 16.11 -1.40
C THR A 858 4.92 17.58 -1.01
N GLY A 859 4.42 17.96 0.17
CA GLY A 859 4.52 19.32 0.72
C GLY A 859 3.31 20.23 0.43
N PRO A 860 3.31 21.47 0.97
CA PRO A 860 2.23 22.44 0.79
C PRO A 860 2.16 22.91 -0.68
N THR A 861 1.50 22.14 -1.53
CA THR A 861 1.32 22.46 -2.95
C THR A 861 0.18 23.46 -3.14
N GLY A 862 0.53 24.74 -3.19
CA GLY A 862 -0.42 25.79 -3.52
C GLY A 862 -1.53 25.96 -2.47
N PRO A 863 -2.65 26.61 -2.83
CA PRO A 863 -3.67 26.99 -1.86
C PRO A 863 -4.62 25.85 -1.46
N ALA A 864 -4.56 24.67 -2.11
CA ALA A 864 -5.50 23.57 -1.91
C ALA A 864 -5.25 22.82 -0.59
N ARG A 865 -6.31 22.32 0.04
CA ARG A 865 -6.26 21.74 1.39
C ARG A 865 -6.82 20.33 1.43
N ARG A 866 -6.41 19.58 2.46
CA ARG A 866 -7.06 18.33 2.83
C ARG A 866 -8.46 18.63 3.38
N VAL A 867 -9.46 17.95 2.84
CA VAL A 867 -10.86 17.98 3.29
C VAL A 867 -11.30 16.56 3.68
N PRO A 868 -12.26 16.41 4.60
CA PRO A 868 -12.82 15.11 4.92
C PRO A 868 -13.42 14.48 3.67
N LEU A 869 -13.12 13.20 3.45
CA LEU A 869 -13.69 12.41 2.37
C LEU A 869 -14.16 11.06 2.94
N PRO A 870 -15.12 10.39 2.29
CA PRO A 870 -15.54 9.06 2.71
C PRO A 870 -14.36 8.10 2.81
N GLY A 871 -14.40 7.23 3.83
CA GLY A 871 -13.46 6.11 3.96
C GLY A 871 -13.63 5.07 2.83
N TYR A 872 -12.75 4.09 2.83
CA TYR A 872 -12.72 3.01 1.86
C TYR A 872 -14.00 2.18 1.88
N ALA A 873 -14.57 1.96 0.69
CA ALA A 873 -15.76 1.14 0.50
C ALA A 873 -15.39 -0.36 0.47
N PHE A 874 -15.24 -0.94 1.66
CA PHE A 874 -14.99 -2.38 1.86
C PHE A 874 -16.01 -3.27 1.12
N ASP A 875 -15.52 -4.29 0.41
CA ASP A 875 -16.32 -5.29 -0.31
C ASP A 875 -16.75 -6.43 0.63
N ARG A 876 -17.53 -6.06 1.64
CA ARG A 876 -17.81 -6.93 2.79
C ARG A 876 -18.63 -8.16 2.41
N ARG A 877 -18.22 -9.31 2.97
CA ARG A 877 -18.93 -10.60 2.85
C ARG A 877 -19.26 -11.16 4.22
N ARG A 878 -20.21 -12.09 4.27
CA ARG A 878 -20.61 -12.74 5.52
C ARG A 878 -19.54 -13.72 6.01
N HIS A 879 -19.05 -13.48 7.22
CA HIS A 879 -18.13 -14.33 7.97
C HIS A 879 -18.71 -14.60 9.36
N TRP A 880 -19.36 -15.75 9.54
CA TRP A 880 -20.07 -16.07 10.77
C TRP A 880 -20.13 -17.56 11.04
N ILE A 881 -20.15 -17.90 12.33
CA ILE A 881 -20.37 -19.23 12.86
C ILE A 881 -21.71 -19.22 13.60
N ASP A 882 -22.68 -20.01 13.14
CA ASP A 882 -23.97 -20.10 13.81
C ASP A 882 -23.85 -20.88 15.13
N ALA A 883 -24.56 -20.39 16.16
CA ALA A 883 -24.61 -21.04 17.46
C ALA A 883 -25.39 -22.36 17.39
N PRO A 884 -25.06 -23.37 18.23
CA PRO A 884 -25.82 -24.62 18.28
C PRO A 884 -27.32 -24.36 18.57
N GLY A 885 -28.21 -24.86 17.71
CA GLY A 885 -29.66 -24.76 17.91
C GLY A 885 -30.36 -23.55 17.29
N ALA A 886 -29.65 -22.67 16.55
CA ALA A 886 -30.28 -21.56 15.82
C ALA A 886 -31.26 -22.07 14.73
N HIS A 887 -32.49 -21.54 14.71
CA HIS A 887 -33.52 -21.87 13.71
C HIS A 887 -33.32 -21.02 12.45
N THR A 888 -32.83 -21.62 11.37
CA THR A 888 -32.81 -20.97 10.04
C THR A 888 -34.20 -21.11 9.39
N GLY A 889 -34.82 -19.98 9.02
CA GLY A 889 -36.18 -19.95 8.46
C GLY A 889 -36.33 -20.68 7.11
N PRO A 890 -37.56 -20.90 6.60
CA PRO A 890 -37.83 -21.78 5.45
C PRO A 890 -37.24 -21.35 4.10
N GLY A 891 -36.63 -20.17 4.01
CA GLY A 891 -35.84 -19.74 2.84
C GLY A 891 -34.42 -20.31 2.80
N ALA A 892 -33.90 -20.78 3.95
CA ALA A 892 -32.57 -21.34 4.08
C ALA A 892 -32.52 -22.85 3.83
N ALA A 893 -33.62 -23.60 3.98
CA ALA A 893 -33.62 -25.05 3.77
C ALA A 893 -33.33 -25.47 2.30
N GLY A 894 -33.58 -24.58 1.33
CA GLY A 894 -33.18 -24.75 -0.06
C GLY A 894 -31.69 -24.47 -0.32
N GLN A 895 -31.04 -23.71 0.58
CA GLN A 895 -29.60 -23.46 0.57
C GLN A 895 -28.84 -24.39 1.53
N GLU A 896 -29.42 -24.89 2.62
CA GLU A 896 -28.77 -25.84 3.52
C GLU A 896 -28.68 -27.24 2.94
N ARG A 897 -29.65 -27.67 2.11
CA ARG A 897 -29.46 -28.86 1.27
C ARG A 897 -28.50 -28.64 0.10
N ALA A 898 -28.23 -27.39 -0.28
CA ALA A 898 -27.22 -27.04 -1.27
C ALA A 898 -25.83 -26.76 -0.66
N VAL A 899 -25.73 -26.45 0.63
CA VAL A 899 -24.48 -26.16 1.36
C VAL A 899 -23.98 -27.39 2.10
N ALA A 900 -24.86 -28.24 2.62
CA ALA A 900 -24.49 -29.57 3.12
C ALA A 900 -24.23 -30.59 1.98
N ALA A 901 -24.58 -30.26 0.74
CA ALA A 901 -24.29 -31.06 -0.46
C ALA A 901 -23.56 -30.28 -1.56
N GLY A 902 -22.99 -29.11 -1.22
CA GLY A 902 -22.32 -28.21 -2.16
C GLY A 902 -21.53 -27.13 -1.42
N GLY A 903 -20.58 -27.58 -0.58
CA GLY A 903 -19.44 -26.74 -0.22
C GLY A 903 -18.59 -26.56 -1.47
N GLY A 904 -18.85 -25.53 -2.26
CA GLY A 904 -17.94 -25.14 -3.34
C GLY A 904 -16.69 -24.60 -2.69
N ARG A 905 -15.59 -25.36 -2.76
CA ARG A 905 -14.29 -24.86 -2.32
C ARG A 905 -13.86 -23.76 -3.31
N THR A 906 -13.06 -22.79 -2.86
CA THR A 906 -12.61 -21.74 -3.79
C THR A 906 -11.58 -22.32 -4.76
N PRO A 907 -11.59 -21.95 -6.05
CA PRO A 907 -10.61 -22.47 -7.00
C PRO A 907 -9.19 -22.15 -6.54
N ARG A 908 -8.24 -23.07 -6.78
CA ARG A 908 -6.81 -22.90 -6.53
C ARG A 908 -6.34 -21.47 -6.88
N PRO A 909 -5.68 -20.75 -5.95
CA PRO A 909 -5.16 -19.42 -6.21
C PRO A 909 -4.14 -19.41 -7.35
N LEU A 910 -3.91 -18.24 -7.95
CA LEU A 910 -2.91 -18.06 -9.01
C LEU A 910 -1.50 -18.19 -8.41
N LEU A 911 -0.98 -19.42 -8.40
CA LEU A 911 0.39 -19.72 -8.02
C LEU A 911 1.31 -19.71 -9.25
N THR A 912 2.58 -19.35 -9.04
CA THR A 912 3.64 -19.47 -10.06
C THR A 912 3.99 -20.93 -10.37
N THR A 913 3.67 -21.85 -9.46
CA THR A 913 3.78 -23.30 -9.66
C THR A 913 2.73 -23.79 -10.66
N GLU A 914 3.15 -24.54 -11.68
CA GLU A 914 2.23 -25.17 -12.64
C GLU A 914 1.32 -26.19 -11.92
N HIS A 915 0.01 -26.13 -12.19
CA HIS A 915 -0.93 -27.05 -11.56
C HIS A 915 -0.78 -28.47 -12.13
N VAL A 916 -0.35 -29.41 -11.28
CA VAL A 916 -0.29 -30.84 -11.60
C VAL A 916 -1.32 -31.59 -10.75
N ALA A 917 -2.37 -32.10 -11.39
CA ALA A 917 -3.43 -32.80 -10.67
C ALA A 917 -2.94 -34.12 -10.01
N PRO A 918 -3.48 -34.50 -8.84
CA PRO A 918 -3.23 -35.80 -8.19
C PRO A 918 -3.51 -36.99 -9.13
N ARG A 919 -2.52 -37.86 -9.33
CA ARG A 919 -2.58 -38.99 -10.27
C ARG A 919 -2.89 -40.31 -9.56
N THR A 920 -2.28 -40.54 -8.40
CA THR A 920 -2.47 -41.76 -7.61
C THR A 920 -3.63 -41.64 -6.62
N GLU A 921 -4.10 -42.77 -6.08
CA GLU A 921 -5.15 -42.80 -5.05
C GLU A 921 -4.66 -42.16 -3.73
N ARG A 922 -3.38 -42.33 -3.39
CA ARG A 922 -2.73 -41.70 -2.23
C ARG A 922 -2.57 -40.19 -2.39
N GLU A 923 -2.12 -39.73 -3.56
CA GLU A 923 -2.05 -38.29 -3.87
C GLU A 923 -3.43 -37.64 -3.78
N ARG A 924 -4.47 -38.30 -4.30
CA ARG A 924 -5.85 -37.83 -4.20
C ARG A 924 -6.35 -37.76 -2.76
N ALA A 925 -6.11 -38.80 -1.97
CA ALA A 925 -6.54 -38.82 -0.57
C ALA A 925 -5.85 -37.73 0.28
N VAL A 926 -4.56 -37.45 0.05
CA VAL A 926 -3.85 -36.37 0.75
C VAL A 926 -4.34 -35.00 0.26
N ALA A 927 -4.45 -34.81 -1.06
CA ALA A 927 -4.95 -33.57 -1.64
C ALA A 927 -6.39 -33.26 -1.18
N GLU A 928 -7.28 -34.24 -1.12
CA GLU A 928 -8.66 -34.06 -0.62
C GLU A 928 -8.69 -33.57 0.82
N VAL A 929 -7.81 -34.09 1.69
CA VAL A 929 -7.70 -33.62 3.08
C VAL A 929 -7.14 -32.19 3.14
N TRP A 930 -6.24 -31.79 2.23
CA TRP A 930 -5.75 -30.42 2.12
C TRP A 930 -6.84 -29.47 1.64
N GLU A 931 -7.56 -29.86 0.58
CA GLU A 931 -8.70 -29.15 0.02
C GLU A 931 -9.80 -28.93 1.07
N GLU A 932 -10.09 -29.94 1.89
CA GLU A 932 -11.02 -29.83 3.03
C GLU A 932 -10.53 -28.88 4.12
N GLN A 933 -9.24 -28.94 4.48
CA GLN A 933 -8.70 -28.11 5.57
C GLN A 933 -8.51 -26.64 5.17
N LEU A 934 -8.15 -26.40 3.91
CA LEU A 934 -7.87 -25.06 3.38
C LEU A 934 -9.10 -24.43 2.71
N GLY A 935 -10.12 -25.22 2.40
CA GLY A 935 -11.34 -24.75 1.72
C GLY A 935 -11.11 -24.38 0.25
N ILE A 936 -10.15 -25.01 -0.41
CA ILE A 936 -9.76 -24.77 -1.81
C ILE A 936 -9.99 -26.02 -2.68
N ASP A 937 -10.34 -25.86 -3.95
CA ASP A 937 -10.50 -26.95 -4.94
C ASP A 937 -9.32 -26.97 -5.91
N GLY A 938 -8.89 -28.17 -6.30
CA GLY A 938 -7.84 -28.37 -7.28
C GLY A 938 -6.46 -28.17 -6.68
N VAL A 939 -6.19 -28.75 -5.50
CA VAL A 939 -4.83 -28.79 -4.94
C VAL A 939 -3.95 -29.68 -5.83
N GLY A 940 -2.94 -29.08 -6.44
CA GLY A 940 -1.92 -29.76 -7.23
C GLY A 940 -0.90 -30.44 -6.34
N VAL A 941 -0.28 -31.53 -6.83
CA VAL A 941 0.64 -32.34 -6.02
C VAL A 941 1.91 -31.61 -5.59
N HIS A 942 2.27 -30.54 -6.30
CA HIS A 942 3.43 -29.69 -6.04
C HIS A 942 3.05 -28.32 -5.44
N ASP A 943 1.77 -28.11 -5.13
CA ASP A 943 1.35 -26.87 -4.49
C ASP A 943 1.92 -26.81 -3.08
N ASN A 944 2.52 -25.68 -2.74
CA ASN A 944 3.03 -25.46 -1.40
C ASN A 944 1.85 -25.12 -0.47
N PHE A 945 1.75 -25.84 0.64
CA PHE A 945 0.72 -25.68 1.66
C PHE A 945 0.58 -24.24 2.15
N PHE A 946 1.69 -23.51 2.32
CA PHE A 946 1.68 -22.13 2.82
C PHE A 946 1.25 -21.12 1.75
N ASP A 947 1.66 -21.34 0.50
CA ASP A 947 1.24 -20.50 -0.63
C ASP A 947 -0.27 -20.63 -0.92
N LEU A 948 -0.86 -21.74 -0.49
CA LEU A 948 -2.31 -21.99 -0.53
C LEU A 948 -3.07 -21.37 0.66
N GLY A 949 -2.41 -20.56 1.50
CA GLY A 949 -3.00 -19.94 2.69
C GLY A 949 -2.97 -20.83 3.93
N GLY A 950 -2.10 -21.84 3.96
CA GLY A 950 -1.76 -22.59 5.15
C GLY A 950 -0.80 -21.83 6.07
N ASP A 951 -0.84 -22.13 7.36
CA ASP A 951 0.08 -21.59 8.38
C ASP A 951 0.64 -22.75 9.23
N SER A 952 1.63 -22.48 10.08
CA SER A 952 2.30 -23.49 10.91
C SER A 952 1.34 -24.29 11.80
N MET A 953 0.21 -23.70 12.17
CA MET A 953 -0.78 -24.28 13.05
C MET A 953 -1.80 -25.11 12.26
N ARG A 954 -2.24 -24.65 11.08
CA ARG A 954 -2.99 -25.44 10.10
C ARG A 954 -2.17 -26.63 9.60
N ALA A 955 -0.85 -26.50 9.50
CA ALA A 955 0.05 -27.59 9.15
C ALA A 955 -0.01 -28.72 10.20
N VAL A 956 0.03 -28.38 11.49
CA VAL A 956 -0.10 -29.38 12.57
C VAL A 956 -1.49 -30.03 12.57
N LEU A 957 -2.54 -29.25 12.30
CA LEU A 957 -3.91 -29.76 12.19
C LEU A 957 -4.11 -30.70 11.00
N LEU A 958 -3.55 -30.33 9.85
CA LEU A 958 -3.57 -31.13 8.64
C LEU A 958 -2.87 -32.47 8.88
N ALA A 959 -1.66 -32.45 9.46
CA ALA A 959 -0.94 -33.65 9.85
C ALA A 959 -1.75 -34.51 10.84
N GLY A 960 -2.40 -33.89 11.83
CA GLY A 960 -3.29 -34.57 12.76
C GLY A 960 -4.50 -35.22 12.07
N ARG A 961 -5.08 -34.53 11.08
CA ARG A 961 -6.20 -35.03 10.30
C ARG A 961 -5.79 -36.23 9.45
N LEU A 962 -4.69 -36.12 8.71
CA LEU A 962 -4.11 -37.21 7.90
C LEU A 962 -3.86 -38.47 8.73
N ARG A 963 -3.36 -38.32 9.96
CA ARG A 963 -3.21 -39.43 10.93
C ARG A 963 -4.56 -40.02 11.34
N SER A 964 -5.51 -39.18 11.74
CA SER A 964 -6.81 -39.61 12.27
C SER A 964 -7.71 -40.28 11.23
N THR A 965 -7.57 -39.92 9.95
CA THR A 965 -8.32 -40.51 8.84
C THR A 965 -7.65 -41.74 8.24
N GLY A 966 -6.44 -42.09 8.73
CA GLY A 966 -5.67 -43.23 8.21
C GLY A 966 -5.11 -43.01 6.80
N VAL A 967 -5.11 -41.76 6.31
CA VAL A 967 -4.61 -41.41 4.97
C VAL A 967 -3.08 -41.40 4.97
N LEU A 968 -2.46 -40.81 6.00
CA LEU A 968 -0.99 -40.75 6.11
C LEU A 968 -0.54 -40.55 7.57
N ASP A 969 0.45 -41.33 8.03
CA ASP A 969 0.98 -41.21 9.38
C ASP A 969 2.21 -40.29 9.45
N VAL A 970 2.00 -38.98 9.69
CA VAL A 970 3.06 -37.94 9.65
C VAL A 970 3.03 -37.03 10.90
N PRO A 971 4.16 -36.68 11.53
CA PRO A 971 4.26 -35.68 12.60
C PRO A 971 3.82 -34.27 12.19
N GLY A 972 3.45 -33.44 13.18
CA GLY A 972 2.97 -32.06 12.94
C GLY A 972 3.94 -31.14 12.19
N GLY A 973 5.25 -31.34 12.37
CA GLY A 973 6.30 -30.56 11.70
C GLY A 973 6.64 -31.01 10.28
N SER A 974 6.09 -32.12 9.79
CA SER A 974 6.45 -32.67 8.47
C SER A 974 6.11 -31.70 7.33
N LEU A 975 5.05 -30.90 7.47
CA LEU A 975 4.66 -29.89 6.48
C LEU A 975 5.60 -28.67 6.45
N LEU A 976 6.43 -28.44 7.48
CA LEU A 976 7.46 -27.39 7.45
C LEU A 976 8.67 -27.79 6.60
N THR A 977 8.88 -29.10 6.43
CA THR A 977 10.03 -29.68 5.72
C THR A 977 9.64 -30.29 4.37
N ALA A 978 8.39 -30.71 4.23
CA ALA A 978 7.79 -31.25 3.02
C ALA A 978 6.41 -30.60 2.78
N PRO A 979 6.36 -29.32 2.36
CA PRO A 979 5.12 -28.54 2.26
C PRO A 979 4.28 -28.85 1.02
N THR A 980 4.47 -29.99 0.34
CA THR A 980 3.68 -30.37 -0.86
C THR A 980 3.07 -31.76 -0.69
N VAL A 981 2.00 -32.08 -1.41
CA VAL A 981 1.37 -33.42 -1.36
C VAL A 981 2.38 -34.50 -1.78
N ALA A 982 3.14 -34.25 -2.84
CA ALA A 982 4.21 -35.15 -3.30
C ALA A 982 5.30 -35.31 -2.24
N GLY A 983 5.79 -34.20 -1.67
CA GLY A 983 6.83 -34.23 -0.65
C GLY A 983 6.39 -34.93 0.63
N LEU A 984 5.12 -34.77 1.03
CA LEU A 984 4.60 -35.41 2.23
C LEU A 984 4.44 -36.93 2.06
N LEU A 985 4.06 -37.38 0.86
CA LEU A 985 4.01 -38.81 0.52
C LEU A 985 5.39 -39.44 0.41
N GLU A 986 6.35 -38.75 -0.19
CA GLU A 986 7.75 -39.18 -0.21
C GLU A 986 8.30 -39.30 1.21
N TRP A 987 8.06 -38.29 2.05
CA TRP A 987 8.44 -38.30 3.46
C TRP A 987 7.85 -39.51 4.19
N ALA A 988 6.59 -39.86 3.93
CA ALA A 988 5.92 -40.98 4.59
C ALA A 988 6.36 -42.37 4.06
N ASP A 989 6.57 -42.50 2.75
CA ASP A 989 7.05 -43.74 2.13
C ASP A 989 8.49 -44.05 2.58
N GLU A 990 9.32 -43.02 2.78
CA GLU A 990 10.66 -43.16 3.35
C GLU A 990 10.65 -43.68 4.81
N GLN A 991 9.60 -43.39 5.58
CA GLN A 991 9.44 -43.87 6.96
C GLN A 991 8.83 -45.29 7.04
N ALA A 992 7.94 -45.64 6.11
CA ALA A 992 7.24 -46.93 6.09
C ALA A 992 8.12 -48.12 5.66
N ASP A 993 9.15 -47.88 4.83
CA ASP A 993 10.03 -48.92 4.28
C ASP A 993 11.07 -49.48 5.27
N GLY A 994 11.05 -49.04 6.54
CA GLY A 994 11.99 -49.50 7.58
C GLY A 994 13.47 -49.20 7.26
N ARG A 995 13.72 -48.49 6.15
CA ARG A 995 14.96 -47.75 5.96
C ARG A 995 14.95 -46.73 7.08
N LYS A 996 15.92 -46.82 7.99
CA LYS A 996 16.28 -45.65 8.80
C LYS A 996 16.60 -44.53 7.81
N GLY A 997 15.60 -43.72 7.48
CA GLY A 997 15.81 -42.36 7.00
C GLY A 997 16.74 -41.67 8.00
N PRO A 998 17.59 -40.76 7.54
CA PRO A 998 18.74 -40.32 8.29
C PRO A 998 18.33 -39.82 9.67
N SER A 999 18.90 -40.44 10.72
CA SER A 999 19.14 -39.78 12.02
C SER A 999 19.62 -38.35 11.73
N PRO A 1000 19.10 -37.31 12.43
CA PRO A 1000 19.14 -35.90 12.04
C PRO A 1000 20.42 -35.51 11.29
N ALA A 1001 20.38 -35.62 9.96
CA ALA A 1001 21.45 -35.17 9.09
C ALA A 1001 21.28 -33.67 8.79
N ALA A 1002 20.74 -32.91 9.74
CA ALA A 1002 20.64 -31.46 9.68
C ALA A 1002 22.01 -30.78 9.90
N LEU A 1003 23.06 -31.57 10.19
CA LEU A 1003 24.40 -31.08 10.50
C LEU A 1003 25.49 -31.71 9.60
N GLY A 1004 25.20 -32.07 8.35
CA GLY A 1004 26.24 -32.52 7.43
C GLY A 1004 27.12 -31.35 6.94
N PRO A 1005 28.44 -31.54 6.69
CA PRO A 1005 29.32 -30.47 6.18
C PRO A 1005 28.85 -29.89 4.85
N LEU A 1006 28.13 -30.70 4.07
CA LEU A 1006 27.49 -30.30 2.83
C LEU A 1006 25.99 -30.65 2.93
N LEU A 1007 25.18 -29.61 3.05
CA LEU A 1007 23.72 -29.67 3.20
C LEU A 1007 23.07 -29.52 1.81
N PRO A 1008 22.45 -30.56 1.24
CA PRO A 1008 21.69 -30.41 0.00
C PRO A 1008 20.42 -29.61 0.26
N LEU A 1009 20.37 -28.35 -0.18
CA LEU A 1009 19.18 -27.49 -0.09
C LEU A 1009 18.19 -27.82 -1.23
N ARG A 1010 18.73 -28.13 -2.41
CA ARG A 1010 18.03 -28.75 -3.53
C ARG A 1010 19.02 -29.65 -4.28
N ARG A 1011 18.84 -30.96 -4.22
CA ARG A 1011 19.73 -31.92 -4.87
C ARG A 1011 19.42 -32.12 -6.36
N GLU A 1012 18.16 -31.94 -6.71
CA GLU A 1012 17.62 -32.18 -8.04
C GLU A 1012 17.97 -31.04 -9.00
N GLY A 1013 18.11 -31.37 -10.28
CA GLY A 1013 18.46 -30.42 -11.34
C GLY A 1013 19.62 -30.91 -12.21
N ALA A 1014 19.63 -30.44 -13.46
CA ALA A 1014 20.66 -30.79 -14.45
C ALA A 1014 21.72 -29.69 -14.65
N GLU A 1015 21.50 -28.51 -14.06
CA GLU A 1015 22.41 -27.36 -14.17
C GLU A 1015 23.62 -27.48 -13.24
N THR A 1016 24.67 -26.70 -13.51
CA THR A 1016 25.84 -26.60 -12.63
C THR A 1016 25.42 -26.15 -11.22
N PRO A 1017 25.74 -26.91 -10.16
CA PRO A 1017 25.38 -26.59 -8.78
C PRO A 1017 25.85 -25.21 -8.29
N LEU A 1018 25.01 -24.57 -7.46
CA LEU A 1018 25.38 -23.39 -6.68
C LEU A 1018 25.75 -23.81 -5.25
N PHE A 1019 26.96 -23.46 -4.82
CA PHE A 1019 27.43 -23.76 -3.46
C PHE A 1019 27.39 -22.50 -2.58
N CYS A 1020 26.60 -22.55 -1.51
CA CYS A 1020 26.37 -21.43 -0.60
C CYS A 1020 27.15 -21.62 0.72
N VAL A 1021 28.12 -20.75 1.00
CA VAL A 1021 29.00 -20.84 2.16
C VAL A 1021 28.35 -20.22 3.40
N HIS A 1022 28.42 -20.91 4.54
CA HIS A 1022 27.84 -20.44 5.80
C HIS A 1022 28.29 -19.02 6.21
N PRO A 1023 27.43 -18.24 6.92
CA PRO A 1023 27.81 -17.01 7.60
C PRO A 1023 28.59 -17.31 8.90
N GLY A 1024 28.90 -16.28 9.71
CA GLY A 1024 29.77 -16.42 10.90
C GLY A 1024 29.31 -17.49 11.91
N ALA A 1025 28.00 -17.69 12.03
CA ALA A 1025 27.36 -18.69 12.90
C ALA A 1025 27.50 -20.15 12.41
N GLY A 1026 27.93 -20.36 11.16
CA GLY A 1026 28.25 -21.69 10.64
C GLY A 1026 27.12 -22.46 9.94
N VAL A 1027 25.87 -21.98 9.98
CA VAL A 1027 24.71 -22.68 9.42
C VAL A 1027 24.29 -22.16 8.04
N ALA A 1028 24.13 -23.06 7.05
CA ALA A 1028 23.83 -22.70 5.66
C ALA A 1028 22.35 -22.79 5.27
N TRP A 1029 21.44 -23.17 6.18
CA TRP A 1029 20.00 -23.31 5.86
C TRP A 1029 19.33 -21.98 5.50
N ARG A 1030 19.88 -20.83 5.92
CA ARG A 1030 19.36 -19.50 5.60
C ARG A 1030 19.23 -19.23 4.09
N TYR A 1031 19.97 -19.97 3.26
CA TYR A 1031 19.88 -19.86 1.80
C TYR A 1031 18.68 -20.59 1.19
N THR A 1032 17.85 -21.29 1.98
CA THR A 1032 16.60 -21.88 1.47
C THR A 1032 15.66 -20.83 0.88
N GLY A 1033 15.71 -19.59 1.37
CA GLY A 1033 14.97 -18.46 0.82
C GLY A 1033 15.28 -18.16 -0.65
N LEU A 1034 16.42 -18.61 -1.18
CA LEU A 1034 16.75 -18.46 -2.62
C LEU A 1034 16.02 -19.47 -3.51
N LEU A 1035 15.64 -20.63 -2.96
CA LEU A 1035 15.14 -21.77 -3.73
C LEU A 1035 13.91 -21.46 -4.59
N PRO A 1036 12.90 -20.68 -4.14
CA PRO A 1036 11.75 -20.34 -4.98
C PRO A 1036 12.11 -19.48 -6.21
N HIS A 1037 13.28 -18.83 -6.20
CA HIS A 1037 13.69 -17.85 -7.19
C HIS A 1037 14.77 -18.41 -8.15
N LEU A 1038 15.49 -19.44 -7.72
CA LEU A 1038 16.40 -20.21 -8.54
C LEU A 1038 15.58 -21.31 -9.22
N GLY A 1039 15.49 -21.30 -10.56
CA GLY A 1039 14.63 -22.21 -11.33
C GLY A 1039 14.75 -23.68 -10.89
N PRO A 1040 13.72 -24.50 -11.14
CA PRO A 1040 13.60 -25.85 -10.56
C PRO A 1040 14.79 -26.77 -10.88
N ASP A 1041 15.45 -26.55 -12.03
CA ASP A 1041 16.60 -27.33 -12.49
C ASP A 1041 17.97 -26.92 -11.90
N GLN A 1042 18.03 -25.94 -11.00
CA GLN A 1042 19.26 -25.44 -10.38
C GLN A 1042 19.56 -26.18 -9.06
N PRO A 1043 20.57 -27.07 -9.00
CA PRO A 1043 20.97 -27.69 -7.73
C PRO A 1043 21.63 -26.64 -6.81
N VAL A 1044 21.36 -26.73 -5.51
CA VAL A 1044 21.88 -25.82 -4.49
C VAL A 1044 22.36 -26.61 -3.27
N PHE A 1045 23.61 -26.38 -2.86
CA PHE A 1045 24.24 -27.03 -1.72
C PHE A 1045 24.77 -25.98 -0.73
N GLY A 1046 24.37 -26.06 0.53
CA GLY A 1046 24.93 -25.26 1.61
C GLY A 1046 26.17 -25.91 2.21
N ILE A 1047 27.23 -25.15 2.48
CA ILE A 1047 28.42 -25.63 3.19
C ILE A 1047 28.32 -25.19 4.64
N GLN A 1048 28.27 -26.14 5.56
CA GLN A 1048 28.22 -25.88 7.00
C GLN A 1048 29.62 -25.85 7.62
N ALA A 1049 29.77 -25.13 8.73
CA ALA A 1049 31.04 -25.03 9.42
C ALA A 1049 31.45 -26.32 10.14
N HIS A 1050 32.74 -26.65 10.10
CA HIS A 1050 33.30 -27.68 10.99
C HIS A 1050 33.07 -27.29 12.46
N GLY A 1051 32.67 -28.25 13.30
CA GLY A 1051 32.36 -28.02 14.72
C GLY A 1051 30.86 -28.02 15.05
N LEU A 1052 29.99 -27.68 14.09
CA LEU A 1052 28.54 -27.64 14.30
C LEU A 1052 27.89 -29.02 14.51
N ASP A 1053 28.48 -30.03 13.89
CA ASP A 1053 27.97 -31.40 13.89
C ASP A 1053 28.51 -32.27 15.05
N GLY A 1054 29.43 -31.71 15.86
CA GLY A 1054 30.12 -32.40 16.95
C GLY A 1054 31.05 -33.54 16.49
N THR A 1055 31.14 -33.82 15.18
CA THR A 1055 31.93 -34.93 14.64
C THR A 1055 33.36 -34.52 14.30
N ARG A 1056 33.60 -33.22 14.06
CA ARG A 1056 34.91 -32.65 13.72
C ARG A 1056 35.13 -31.34 14.48
N PRO A 1057 36.36 -31.05 14.95
CA PRO A 1057 36.67 -29.76 15.56
C PRO A 1057 36.61 -28.64 14.51
N PRO A 1058 36.35 -27.38 14.92
CA PRO A 1058 36.47 -26.22 14.05
C PRO A 1058 37.85 -26.14 13.36
N ALA A 1059 37.88 -25.58 12.15
CA ALA A 1059 39.12 -25.49 11.38
C ALA A 1059 40.19 -24.70 12.13
N PRO A 1060 41.46 -25.18 12.17
CA PRO A 1060 42.51 -24.56 12.97
C PRO A 1060 42.94 -23.18 12.44
N ASP A 1061 42.89 -23.00 11.11
CA ASP A 1061 43.22 -21.77 10.39
C ASP A 1061 42.37 -21.63 9.11
N ALA A 1062 42.39 -20.43 8.52
CA ALA A 1062 41.62 -20.11 7.32
C ALA A 1062 42.02 -20.96 6.10
N ALA A 1063 43.31 -21.28 5.94
CA ALA A 1063 43.80 -22.10 4.82
C ALA A 1063 43.25 -23.53 4.87
N SER A 1064 43.20 -24.12 6.07
CA SER A 1064 42.63 -25.45 6.31
C SER A 1064 41.12 -25.47 6.07
N MET A 1065 40.40 -24.40 6.45
CA MET A 1065 38.97 -24.25 6.15
C MET A 1065 38.72 -24.24 4.64
N VAL A 1066 39.43 -23.37 3.90
CA VAL A 1066 39.28 -23.24 2.45
C VAL A 1066 39.64 -24.55 1.74
N ALA A 1067 40.75 -25.20 2.12
CA ALA A 1067 41.15 -26.48 1.53
C ALA A 1067 40.06 -27.54 1.73
N SER A 1068 39.52 -27.66 2.95
CA SER A 1068 38.46 -28.62 3.25
C SER A 1068 37.17 -28.32 2.49
N TYR A 1069 36.76 -27.05 2.35
CA TYR A 1069 35.54 -26.71 1.63
C TYR A 1069 35.69 -26.88 0.12
N VAL A 1070 36.87 -26.60 -0.42
CA VAL A 1070 37.20 -26.93 -1.81
C VAL A 1070 37.10 -28.44 -2.05
N ASP A 1071 37.58 -29.26 -1.11
CA ASP A 1071 37.47 -30.72 -1.25
C ASP A 1071 36.00 -31.18 -1.15
N LEU A 1072 35.18 -30.59 -0.27
CA LEU A 1072 33.74 -30.89 -0.18
C LEU A 1072 32.96 -30.57 -1.46
N VAL A 1073 33.17 -29.39 -2.06
CA VAL A 1073 32.45 -29.07 -3.31
C VAL A 1073 32.91 -29.95 -4.46
N ARG A 1074 34.14 -30.46 -4.40
CA ARG A 1074 34.69 -31.41 -5.40
C ARG A 1074 34.13 -32.82 -5.29
N GLU A 1075 33.62 -33.21 -4.12
CA GLU A 1075 32.88 -34.47 -3.98
C GLU A 1075 31.58 -34.45 -4.79
N VAL A 1076 30.91 -33.30 -4.87
CA VAL A 1076 29.69 -33.12 -5.67
C VAL A 1076 30.00 -32.76 -7.12
N GLN A 1077 31.02 -31.92 -7.33
CA GLN A 1077 31.42 -31.47 -8.65
C GLN A 1077 32.93 -31.63 -8.84
N PRO A 1078 33.40 -32.76 -9.41
CA PRO A 1078 34.84 -33.08 -9.47
C PRO A 1078 35.73 -32.08 -10.23
N SER A 1079 35.15 -31.36 -11.21
CA SER A 1079 35.82 -30.34 -12.03
C SER A 1079 34.87 -29.16 -12.32
N GLY A 1080 35.44 -27.97 -12.52
CA GLY A 1080 34.67 -26.76 -12.82
C GLY A 1080 33.84 -26.86 -14.11
N PRO A 1081 32.90 -25.93 -14.33
CA PRO A 1081 32.81 -24.61 -13.71
C PRO A 1081 32.15 -24.56 -12.31
N TYR A 1082 32.77 -23.94 -11.30
CA TYR A 1082 32.17 -23.77 -9.97
C TYR A 1082 31.36 -22.47 -9.84
N ARG A 1083 30.26 -22.51 -9.09
CA ARG A 1083 29.43 -21.34 -8.75
C ARG A 1083 29.34 -21.22 -7.23
N LEU A 1084 29.80 -20.09 -6.68
CA LEU A 1084 29.91 -19.89 -5.24
C LEU A 1084 29.10 -18.67 -4.79
N LEU A 1085 28.49 -18.77 -3.61
CA LEU A 1085 27.76 -17.69 -2.96
C LEU A 1085 28.10 -17.63 -1.47
N GLY A 1086 28.21 -16.44 -0.89
CA GLY A 1086 28.38 -16.31 0.57
C GLY A 1086 27.86 -14.98 1.12
N TRP A 1087 27.17 -15.04 2.25
CA TRP A 1087 26.68 -13.89 3.02
C TRP A 1087 27.57 -13.58 4.21
N SER A 1088 27.82 -12.29 4.45
CA SER A 1088 28.62 -11.79 5.57
C SER A 1088 30.00 -12.46 5.58
N TYR A 1089 30.39 -13.11 6.68
CA TYR A 1089 31.61 -13.93 6.78
C TYR A 1089 31.76 -14.94 5.62
N GLY A 1090 30.67 -15.56 5.18
CA GLY A 1090 30.67 -16.52 4.08
C GLY A 1090 31.16 -15.92 2.77
N GLY A 1091 31.04 -14.60 2.59
CA GLY A 1091 31.60 -13.89 1.43
C GLY A 1091 33.13 -13.93 1.37
N PHE A 1092 33.82 -13.81 2.52
CA PHE A 1092 35.29 -13.98 2.61
C PHE A 1092 35.69 -15.38 2.18
N VAL A 1093 35.00 -16.37 2.73
CA VAL A 1093 35.31 -17.78 2.50
C VAL A 1093 35.04 -18.15 1.05
N ALA A 1094 33.91 -17.71 0.48
CA ALA A 1094 33.56 -17.96 -0.91
C ALA A 1094 34.57 -17.33 -1.88
N HIS A 1095 35.05 -16.11 -1.62
CA HIS A 1095 36.11 -15.48 -2.41
C HIS A 1095 37.44 -16.23 -2.33
N ALA A 1096 37.85 -16.65 -1.12
CA ALA A 1096 39.07 -17.42 -0.93
C ALA A 1096 39.00 -18.81 -1.59
N MET A 1097 37.85 -19.49 -1.51
CA MET A 1097 37.58 -20.73 -2.23
C MET A 1097 37.68 -20.52 -3.74
N ALA A 1098 37.11 -19.44 -4.27
CA ALA A 1098 37.17 -19.12 -5.69
C ALA A 1098 38.63 -18.93 -6.16
N CYS A 1099 39.45 -18.20 -5.39
CA CYS A 1099 40.87 -18.02 -5.69
C CYS A 1099 41.64 -19.36 -5.65
N ALA A 1100 41.42 -20.17 -4.61
CA ALA A 1100 42.07 -21.47 -4.46
C ALA A 1100 41.71 -22.45 -5.59
N LEU A 1101 40.46 -22.41 -6.08
CA LEU A 1101 40.04 -23.17 -7.25
C LEU A 1101 40.78 -22.71 -8.51
N GLN A 1102 40.90 -21.40 -8.75
CA GLN A 1102 41.64 -20.86 -9.89
C GLN A 1102 43.14 -21.18 -9.85
N GLU A 1103 43.76 -21.15 -8.67
CA GLU A 1103 45.16 -21.56 -8.49
C GLU A 1103 45.39 -23.04 -8.81
N ARG A 1104 44.37 -23.88 -8.59
CA ARG A 1104 44.36 -25.30 -8.99
C ARG A 1104 44.00 -25.52 -10.47
N GLY A 1105 43.79 -24.45 -11.25
CA GLY A 1105 43.48 -24.50 -12.68
C GLY A 1105 41.99 -24.75 -12.99
N GLU A 1106 41.11 -24.67 -12.00
CA GLU A 1106 39.68 -24.86 -12.16
C GLU A 1106 38.98 -23.58 -12.64
N GLN A 1107 37.89 -23.73 -13.39
CA GLN A 1107 37.07 -22.59 -13.79
C GLN A 1107 36.08 -22.21 -12.67
N VAL A 1108 36.06 -20.93 -12.29
CA VAL A 1108 34.98 -20.37 -11.45
C VAL A 1108 34.10 -19.51 -12.34
N GLU A 1109 32.82 -19.87 -12.42
CA GLU A 1109 31.85 -19.31 -13.36
C GLU A 1109 31.03 -18.16 -12.76
N LEU A 1110 30.82 -18.16 -11.45
CA LEU A 1110 30.10 -17.13 -10.73
C LEU A 1110 30.61 -17.07 -9.28
N LEU A 1111 30.87 -15.87 -8.78
CA LEU A 1111 30.97 -15.59 -7.35
C LEU A 1111 29.93 -14.51 -6.99
N ALA A 1112 29.06 -14.83 -6.03
CA ALA A 1112 28.11 -13.90 -5.44
C ALA A 1112 28.46 -13.63 -3.97
N MET A 1113 28.56 -12.35 -3.60
CA MET A 1113 28.94 -11.91 -2.25
C MET A 1113 27.82 -11.05 -1.70
N LEU A 1114 27.15 -11.53 -0.66
CA LEU A 1114 26.03 -10.86 -0.02
C LEU A 1114 26.57 -10.11 1.19
N ASP A 1115 26.65 -8.80 1.08
CA ASP A 1115 27.05 -7.84 2.10
C ASP A 1115 28.30 -8.26 2.89
N ALA A 1116 29.31 -8.74 2.14
CA ALA A 1116 30.57 -9.23 2.70
C ALA A 1116 31.34 -8.07 3.35
N PRO A 1117 31.87 -8.21 4.59
CA PRO A 1117 32.63 -7.15 5.23
C PRO A 1117 33.90 -6.78 4.45
N GLN A 1118 34.53 -5.65 4.81
CA GLN A 1118 35.72 -5.16 4.09
C GLN A 1118 36.92 -6.15 4.21
N PRO A 1119 37.69 -6.35 3.13
CA PRO A 1119 38.78 -7.34 3.06
C PRO A 1119 40.07 -7.00 3.82
N LEU A 1120 40.21 -5.77 4.33
CA LEU A 1120 41.34 -5.35 5.16
C LEU A 1120 40.82 -4.61 6.40
N GLY A 1121 41.37 -4.94 7.58
CA GLY A 1121 41.10 -4.19 8.83
C GLY A 1121 40.11 -4.84 9.81
N THR A 1122 39.56 -6.01 9.50
CA THR A 1122 38.72 -6.81 10.41
C THR A 1122 39.58 -7.48 11.48
N CYS A 1123 39.87 -6.77 12.58
CA CYS A 1123 40.43 -7.35 13.79
C CYS A 1123 39.38 -7.26 14.90
N TYR A 1124 38.78 -8.39 15.27
CA TYR A 1124 37.88 -8.43 16.41
C TYR A 1124 38.70 -8.59 17.69
N SER A 1125 38.55 -7.68 18.64
CA SER A 1125 39.07 -7.89 19.99
C SER A 1125 38.33 -9.07 20.65
N PRO A 1126 38.95 -9.80 21.59
CA PRO A 1126 38.28 -10.89 22.30
C PRO A 1126 36.95 -10.46 22.95
N GLN A 1127 36.84 -9.20 23.39
CA GLN A 1127 35.62 -8.65 23.98
C GLN A 1127 34.51 -8.40 22.95
N GLU A 1128 34.87 -7.99 21.73
CA GLU A 1128 33.90 -7.82 20.63
C GLU A 1128 33.40 -9.17 20.11
N VAL A 1129 34.27 -10.18 20.04
CA VAL A 1129 33.88 -11.55 19.69
C VAL A 1129 32.83 -12.07 20.68
N GLU A 1130 33.10 -11.98 21.99
CA GLU A 1130 32.14 -12.44 23.00
C GLU A 1130 30.81 -11.68 22.93
N ARG A 1131 30.84 -10.36 22.71
CA ARG A 1131 29.63 -9.54 22.55
C ARG A 1131 28.79 -9.96 21.35
N GLN A 1132 29.42 -10.17 20.19
CA GLN A 1132 28.70 -10.58 18.97
C GLN A 1132 28.11 -11.98 19.10
N VAL A 1133 28.86 -12.91 19.71
CA VAL A 1133 28.40 -14.28 19.94
C VAL A 1133 27.22 -14.30 20.93
N ALA A 1134 27.31 -13.55 22.04
CA ALA A 1134 26.23 -13.46 23.01
C ALA A 1134 24.97 -12.83 22.41
N GLY A 1135 25.11 -11.73 21.65
CA GLY A 1135 23.98 -11.08 20.97
C GLY A 1135 23.27 -11.99 19.96
N LEU A 1136 24.03 -12.80 19.21
CA LEU A 1136 23.44 -13.80 18.32
C LEU A 1136 22.72 -14.90 19.10
N LEU A 1137 23.35 -15.46 20.13
CA LEU A 1137 22.75 -16.53 20.92
C LEU A 1137 21.45 -16.11 21.60
N THR A 1138 21.37 -14.88 22.13
CA THR A 1138 20.14 -14.34 22.71
C THR A 1138 19.00 -14.34 21.69
N ARG A 1139 19.26 -13.92 20.45
CA ARG A 1139 18.28 -13.94 19.36
C ARG A 1139 17.92 -15.35 18.92
N VAL A 1140 18.92 -16.22 18.74
CA VAL A 1140 18.71 -17.61 18.31
C VAL A 1140 17.94 -18.40 19.35
N ALA A 1141 18.16 -18.14 20.65
CA ALA A 1141 17.46 -18.78 21.76
C ALA A 1141 16.09 -18.16 22.07
N GLY A 1142 15.67 -17.10 21.37
CA GLY A 1142 14.40 -16.41 21.62
C GLY A 1142 14.31 -15.75 23.00
N LEU A 1143 15.45 -15.36 23.58
CA LEU A 1143 15.51 -14.71 24.89
C LEU A 1143 15.17 -13.22 24.76
N PRO A 1144 14.36 -12.64 25.68
CA PRO A 1144 14.03 -11.22 25.65
C PRO A 1144 15.29 -10.36 25.78
N ALA A 1145 15.34 -9.25 25.04
CA ALA A 1145 16.44 -8.28 25.14
C ALA A 1145 16.38 -7.60 26.52
N ASP A 1146 17.41 -7.79 27.35
CA ASP A 1146 17.46 -7.16 28.66
C ASP A 1146 17.72 -5.65 28.50
N ALA A 1147 16.75 -4.84 28.94
CA ALA A 1147 16.82 -3.38 28.90
C ALA A 1147 17.72 -2.76 30.00
N ASP A 1148 18.23 -3.56 30.94
CA ASP A 1148 19.03 -3.09 32.07
C ASP A 1148 19.99 -4.21 32.54
N THR A 1149 21.21 -4.27 32.00
CA THR A 1149 22.47 -4.75 32.62
C THR A 1149 23.59 -4.85 31.58
N ALA A 1150 24.85 -4.79 32.04
CA ALA A 1150 26.05 -4.91 31.21
C ALA A 1150 25.96 -6.12 30.24
N VAL A 1151 26.39 -5.91 28.99
CA VAL A 1151 26.44 -6.91 27.91
C VAL A 1151 26.71 -8.32 28.46
N PRO A 1152 25.75 -9.25 28.40
CA PRO A 1152 25.97 -10.59 28.93
C PRO A 1152 27.10 -11.27 28.16
N ASP A 1153 27.98 -11.96 28.88
CA ASP A 1153 28.93 -12.87 28.25
C ASP A 1153 28.19 -14.12 27.72
N VAL A 1154 28.83 -14.84 26.80
CA VAL A 1154 28.25 -16.03 26.17
C VAL A 1154 27.83 -17.08 27.19
N ASP A 1155 28.60 -17.22 28.27
CA ASP A 1155 28.32 -18.19 29.34
C ASP A 1155 27.03 -17.84 30.10
N GLY A 1156 26.77 -16.54 30.33
CA GLY A 1156 25.52 -16.03 30.88
C GLY A 1156 24.31 -16.28 29.99
N VAL A 1157 24.47 -16.17 28.66
CA VAL A 1157 23.41 -16.52 27.70
C VAL A 1157 23.17 -18.03 27.68
N LEU A 1158 24.22 -18.84 27.64
CA LEU A 1158 24.13 -20.30 27.66
C LEU A 1158 23.53 -20.84 28.97
N ALA A 1159 23.71 -20.16 30.11
CA ALA A 1159 23.10 -20.55 31.38
C ALA A 1159 21.58 -20.30 31.43
N ARG A 1160 21.07 -19.39 30.58
CA ARG A 1160 19.63 -19.10 30.44
C ARG A 1160 18.91 -20.06 29.48
N ILE A 1161 19.68 -20.82 28.69
CA ILE A 1161 19.17 -21.88 27.82
C ILE A 1161 19.11 -23.16 28.66
N GLY A 1162 17.90 -23.66 28.93
CA GLY A 1162 17.64 -24.74 29.89
C GLY A 1162 18.52 -25.99 29.72
N GLU A 1163 18.87 -26.62 30.86
CA GLU A 1163 19.67 -27.84 30.92
C GLU A 1163 18.80 -29.11 30.70
N ASP A 1164 18.69 -29.56 29.44
CA ASP A 1164 18.29 -30.92 29.02
C ASP A 1164 16.87 -31.44 29.43
N PRO A 1165 16.32 -32.48 28.76
CA PRO A 1165 14.92 -32.55 28.37
C PRO A 1165 14.21 -33.62 29.21
N ALA A 1166 14.21 -33.42 30.53
CA ALA A 1166 13.54 -34.33 31.46
C ALA A 1166 12.23 -33.79 32.04
N ASP A 1167 12.02 -32.47 31.96
CA ASP A 1167 10.75 -31.83 32.32
C ASP A 1167 10.13 -31.21 31.07
N GLY A 1168 8.91 -31.64 30.75
CA GLY A 1168 8.19 -31.37 29.51
C GLY A 1168 7.69 -29.93 29.32
N ASP A 1169 8.54 -28.94 29.58
CA ASP A 1169 8.26 -27.53 29.38
C ASP A 1169 9.55 -26.76 29.00
N THR A 1170 9.95 -26.79 27.73
CA THR A 1170 10.92 -25.83 27.19
C THR A 1170 10.57 -25.44 25.76
N THR A 1171 10.12 -24.19 25.59
CA THR A 1171 9.86 -23.48 24.33
C THR A 1171 11.14 -22.92 23.67
N ALA A 1172 12.31 -23.43 24.02
CA ALA A 1172 13.57 -22.93 23.46
C ALA A 1172 13.83 -23.55 22.07
N PRO A 1173 14.08 -22.74 21.02
CA PRO A 1173 14.25 -23.23 19.64
C PRO A 1173 15.58 -23.97 19.39
N VAL A 1174 16.53 -23.94 20.32
CA VAL A 1174 17.82 -24.67 20.27
C VAL A 1174 18.16 -25.22 21.66
N THR A 1175 18.81 -26.38 21.72
CA THR A 1175 19.33 -26.95 22.97
C THR A 1175 20.57 -26.18 23.45
N ARG A 1176 20.90 -26.27 24.74
CA ARG A 1176 22.12 -25.66 25.30
C ARG A 1176 23.40 -26.18 24.62
N ALA A 1177 23.42 -27.46 24.25
CA ALA A 1177 24.54 -28.08 23.54
C ALA A 1177 24.70 -27.53 22.11
N GLU A 1178 23.60 -27.34 21.38
CA GLU A 1178 23.61 -26.72 20.04
C GLU A 1178 24.00 -25.25 20.10
N ALA A 1179 23.48 -24.50 21.08
CA ALA A 1179 23.85 -23.12 21.31
C ALA A 1179 25.35 -22.97 21.64
N ALA A 1180 25.90 -23.88 22.45
CA ALA A 1180 27.33 -23.92 22.75
C ALA A 1180 28.17 -24.23 21.50
N ALA A 1181 27.73 -25.18 20.67
CA ALA A 1181 28.40 -25.50 19.41
C ALA A 1181 28.40 -24.32 18.42
N ILE A 1182 27.27 -23.60 18.30
CA ILE A 1182 27.16 -22.38 17.48
C ILE A 1182 28.12 -21.29 18.01
N ALA A 1183 28.19 -21.11 19.32
CA ALA A 1183 29.11 -20.15 19.93
C ALA A 1183 30.57 -20.49 19.65
N ASP A 1184 30.97 -21.75 19.83
CA ASP A 1184 32.36 -22.17 19.59
C ASP A 1184 32.76 -22.04 18.12
N VAL A 1185 31.85 -22.36 17.20
CA VAL A 1185 32.05 -22.16 15.76
C VAL A 1185 32.18 -20.68 15.43
N MET A 1186 31.31 -19.82 15.96
CA MET A 1186 31.36 -18.39 15.68
C MET A 1186 32.60 -17.73 16.27
N ARG A 1187 32.99 -18.08 17.51
CA ARG A 1187 34.28 -17.68 18.12
C ARG A 1187 35.45 -18.07 17.24
N ASN A 1188 35.46 -19.32 16.76
CA ASN A 1188 36.54 -19.79 15.89
C ASN A 1188 36.57 -19.02 14.56
N ASN A 1189 35.41 -18.84 13.92
CA ASN A 1189 35.29 -18.14 12.64
C ASN A 1189 35.74 -16.69 12.74
N LEU A 1190 35.33 -15.96 13.78
CA LEU A 1190 35.75 -14.58 14.03
C LEU A 1190 37.25 -14.49 14.40
N ARG A 1191 37.78 -15.48 15.14
CA ARG A 1191 39.23 -15.58 15.44
C ARG A 1191 40.09 -15.76 14.19
N ILE A 1192 39.65 -16.58 13.24
CA ILE A 1192 40.39 -16.84 11.99
C ILE A 1192 40.04 -15.86 10.86
N ALA A 1193 38.99 -15.05 11.00
CA ALA A 1193 38.57 -14.05 10.01
C ALA A 1193 39.73 -13.16 9.50
N PRO A 1194 40.64 -12.66 10.37
CA PRO A 1194 41.76 -11.83 9.91
C PRO A 1194 42.80 -12.59 9.05
N GLN A 1195 42.72 -13.92 8.98
CA GLN A 1195 43.67 -14.77 8.24
C GLN A 1195 43.27 -14.99 6.78
N PHE A 1196 42.04 -14.62 6.38
CA PHE A 1196 41.63 -14.68 4.97
C PHE A 1196 42.29 -13.53 4.20
N ALA A 1197 43.51 -13.76 3.73
CA ALA A 1197 44.19 -12.83 2.83
C ALA A 1197 43.49 -12.86 1.45
N PRO A 1198 42.89 -11.75 0.98
CA PRO A 1198 42.16 -11.73 -0.28
C PRO A 1198 43.13 -11.90 -1.47
N GLY A 1199 42.96 -12.99 -2.23
CA GLY A 1199 43.62 -13.17 -3.52
C GLY A 1199 43.05 -12.24 -4.60
N VAL A 1200 43.53 -12.33 -5.84
CA VAL A 1200 42.92 -11.62 -6.98
C VAL A 1200 42.13 -12.62 -7.81
N LEU A 1201 40.80 -12.57 -7.71
CA LEU A 1201 39.90 -13.42 -8.48
C LEU A 1201 39.77 -12.91 -9.92
N ARG A 1202 39.96 -13.77 -10.92
CA ARG A 1202 39.71 -13.42 -12.32
C ARG A 1202 38.29 -13.81 -12.73
N GLY A 1203 37.38 -12.85 -12.92
CA GLY A 1203 36.00 -13.15 -13.31
C GLY A 1203 34.99 -12.08 -12.93
N GLU A 1204 33.72 -12.33 -13.24
CA GLU A 1204 32.59 -11.47 -12.82
C GLU A 1204 32.20 -11.80 -11.37
N VAL A 1205 32.02 -10.76 -10.57
CA VAL A 1205 31.53 -10.85 -9.19
C VAL A 1205 30.24 -10.06 -9.05
N LEU A 1206 29.20 -10.71 -8.52
CA LEU A 1206 27.98 -10.05 -8.11
C LEU A 1206 28.09 -9.72 -6.63
N PHE A 1207 28.10 -8.44 -6.30
CA PHE A 1207 28.11 -7.96 -4.92
C PHE A 1207 26.71 -7.43 -4.58
N PHE A 1208 26.19 -7.77 -3.42
CA PHE A 1208 24.91 -7.25 -2.93
C PHE A 1208 25.17 -6.45 -1.65
N THR A 1209 24.85 -5.15 -1.63
CA THR A 1209 25.12 -4.27 -0.48
C THR A 1209 23.82 -3.97 0.26
N ALA A 1210 23.81 -4.15 1.59
CA ALA A 1210 22.71 -3.71 2.44
C ALA A 1210 22.63 -2.16 2.44
N ALA A 1211 21.46 -1.59 2.15
CA ALA A 1211 21.31 -0.17 1.87
C ALA A 1211 20.99 0.69 3.10
N GLU A 1212 20.52 0.10 4.20
CA GLU A 1212 20.02 0.81 5.39
C GLU A 1212 21.10 1.06 6.45
N ASP A 1213 22.25 0.36 6.37
CA ASP A 1213 23.34 0.51 7.32
C ASP A 1213 24.29 1.66 6.94
N ALA A 1214 23.84 2.90 7.16
CA ALA A 1214 24.67 4.10 7.06
C ALA A 1214 24.90 4.77 8.43
N GLY A 1215 25.52 4.01 9.34
CA GLY A 1215 26.31 4.55 10.46
C GLY A 1215 25.60 4.71 11.81
N THR A 1216 26.09 3.98 12.81
CA THR A 1216 26.38 4.44 14.18
C THR A 1216 27.25 3.37 14.85
N ASP A 1217 28.31 3.81 15.55
CA ASP A 1217 29.38 3.02 16.17
C ASP A 1217 30.27 2.18 15.24
N GLY A 1218 31.43 2.74 14.86
CA GLY A 1218 32.48 2.11 14.05
C GLY A 1218 33.21 0.91 14.68
N ALA A 1219 32.53 0.11 15.51
CA ALA A 1219 33.06 -1.09 16.16
C ALA A 1219 32.65 -2.39 15.43
N ASP A 1220 31.51 -2.44 14.73
CA ASP A 1220 31.13 -3.61 13.94
C ASP A 1220 31.50 -3.45 12.46
N SER A 1221 32.58 -4.09 12.07
CA SER A 1221 33.02 -4.17 10.66
C SER A 1221 31.95 -4.70 9.68
N ALA A 1222 30.94 -5.45 10.16
CA ALA A 1222 29.83 -5.92 9.35
C ALA A 1222 28.87 -4.79 8.93
N LEU A 1223 28.89 -3.63 9.60
CA LEU A 1223 28.04 -2.47 9.33
C LEU A 1223 28.81 -1.32 8.63
N ALA A 1224 30.07 -1.56 8.24
CA ALA A 1224 30.92 -0.54 7.63
C ALA A 1224 30.45 -0.17 6.22
N ALA A 1225 30.32 1.12 5.90
CA ALA A 1225 29.97 1.57 4.55
C ALA A 1225 31.06 1.24 3.50
N GLY A 1226 30.71 1.29 2.21
CA GLY A 1226 31.68 1.17 1.11
C GLY A 1226 32.28 -0.23 0.89
N LYS A 1227 31.59 -1.29 1.33
CA LYS A 1227 32.07 -2.68 1.26
C LYS A 1227 32.40 -3.11 -0.18
N ALA A 1228 31.49 -2.88 -1.13
CA ALA A 1228 31.68 -3.26 -2.54
C ALA A 1228 32.94 -2.62 -3.15
N ASP A 1229 33.19 -1.34 -2.85
CA ASP A 1229 34.37 -0.61 -3.34
C ASP A 1229 35.68 -1.15 -2.73
N ALA A 1230 35.66 -1.54 -1.45
CA ALA A 1230 36.80 -2.16 -0.79
C ALA A 1230 37.20 -3.52 -1.40
N TRP A 1231 36.26 -4.23 -2.02
CA TRP A 1231 36.50 -5.50 -2.71
C TRP A 1231 37.00 -5.37 -4.16
N ARG A 1232 36.81 -4.22 -4.82
CA ARG A 1232 37.20 -4.01 -6.23
C ARG A 1232 38.68 -4.33 -6.53
N PRO A 1233 39.68 -4.01 -5.68
CA PRO A 1233 41.08 -4.34 -5.94
C PRO A 1233 41.37 -5.85 -6.03
N TYR A 1234 40.48 -6.69 -5.50
CA TYR A 1234 40.63 -8.15 -5.40
C TYR A 1234 39.85 -8.92 -6.47
N VAL A 1235 39.32 -8.20 -7.46
CA VAL A 1235 38.58 -8.75 -8.59
C VAL A 1235 39.19 -8.22 -9.90
N ALA A 1236 39.88 -9.10 -10.62
CA ALA A 1236 40.35 -8.88 -11.99
C ALA A 1236 39.22 -9.19 -12.99
N GLY A 1237 38.19 -8.35 -12.99
CA GLY A 1237 36.98 -8.46 -13.81
C GLY A 1237 35.89 -7.49 -13.34
N PRO A 1238 34.68 -7.51 -13.93
CA PRO A 1238 33.59 -6.65 -13.48
C PRO A 1238 33.07 -7.07 -12.09
N LEU A 1239 32.98 -6.10 -11.17
CA LEU A 1239 32.25 -6.23 -9.91
C LEU A 1239 30.99 -5.35 -10.01
N THR A 1240 29.82 -5.99 -10.11
CA THR A 1240 28.52 -5.32 -10.16
C THR A 1240 27.91 -5.30 -8.77
N ASP A 1241 27.65 -4.11 -8.25
CA ASP A 1241 27.05 -3.90 -6.94
C ASP A 1241 25.53 -3.71 -7.07
N HIS A 1242 24.77 -4.49 -6.31
CA HIS A 1242 23.31 -4.49 -6.25
C HIS A 1242 22.88 -4.06 -4.83
N ARG A 1243 22.25 -2.89 -4.71
CA ARG A 1243 21.75 -2.43 -3.41
C ARG A 1243 20.44 -3.15 -3.05
N VAL A 1244 20.37 -3.61 -1.81
CA VAL A 1244 19.22 -4.32 -1.23
C VAL A 1244 18.66 -3.43 -0.10
N PRO A 1245 17.38 -3.00 -0.14
CA PRO A 1245 16.77 -2.14 0.88
C PRO A 1245 16.45 -2.98 2.11
N CYS A 1246 17.49 -3.25 2.88
CA CYS A 1246 17.46 -3.94 4.16
C CYS A 1246 18.78 -3.64 4.91
N GLY A 1247 18.85 -3.96 6.20
CA GLY A 1247 20.09 -4.00 6.96
C GLY A 1247 20.88 -5.30 6.76
N HIS A 1248 22.07 -5.37 7.34
CA HIS A 1248 23.02 -6.49 7.22
C HIS A 1248 22.40 -7.83 7.61
N TYR A 1249 21.63 -7.82 8.70
CA TYR A 1249 21.06 -9.02 9.32
C TYR A 1249 19.76 -9.47 8.62
N GLU A 1250 19.04 -8.57 7.95
CA GLU A 1250 17.86 -8.89 7.17
C GLU A 1250 18.19 -9.44 5.77
N MET A 1251 19.45 -9.38 5.31
CA MET A 1251 19.87 -9.85 3.97
C MET A 1251 19.42 -11.28 3.62
N THR A 1252 19.18 -12.14 4.61
CA THR A 1252 18.70 -13.53 4.43
C THR A 1252 17.21 -13.73 4.72
N GLU A 1253 16.44 -12.67 4.93
CA GLU A 1253 14.99 -12.73 5.11
C GLU A 1253 14.25 -12.85 3.75
N PRO A 1254 12.98 -13.28 3.73
CA PRO A 1254 12.28 -13.66 2.49
C PRO A 1254 12.28 -12.57 1.40
N ALA A 1255 12.01 -11.31 1.75
CA ALA A 1255 11.94 -10.22 0.78
C ALA A 1255 13.31 -9.89 0.13
N PRO A 1256 14.41 -9.68 0.90
CA PRO A 1256 15.75 -9.56 0.34
C PRO A 1256 16.20 -10.77 -0.49
N MET A 1257 15.93 -11.99 -0.02
CA MET A 1257 16.27 -13.23 -0.73
C MET A 1257 15.54 -13.36 -2.08
N ALA A 1258 14.31 -12.84 -2.19
CA ALA A 1258 13.58 -12.80 -3.46
C ALA A 1258 14.28 -11.93 -4.51
N MET A 1259 14.75 -10.74 -4.11
CA MET A 1259 15.47 -9.85 -5.02
C MET A 1259 16.84 -10.39 -5.41
N ILE A 1260 17.59 -10.89 -4.43
CA ILE A 1260 18.90 -11.53 -4.66
C ILE A 1260 18.72 -12.73 -5.59
N GLY A 1261 17.71 -13.57 -5.31
CA GLY A 1261 17.32 -14.70 -6.13
C GLY A 1261 16.99 -14.32 -7.57
N ALA A 1262 16.26 -13.22 -7.81
CA ALA A 1262 15.95 -12.75 -9.16
C ALA A 1262 17.19 -12.32 -9.96
N VAL A 1263 18.18 -11.70 -9.32
CA VAL A 1263 19.46 -11.34 -9.95
C VAL A 1263 20.30 -12.60 -10.22
N LEU A 1264 20.38 -13.50 -9.25
CA LEU A 1264 21.10 -14.78 -9.39
C LEU A 1264 20.49 -15.63 -10.50
N ALA A 1265 19.17 -15.75 -10.59
CA ALA A 1265 18.48 -16.51 -11.64
C ALA A 1265 18.85 -16.01 -13.05
N LYS A 1266 18.95 -14.69 -13.24
CA LYS A 1266 19.41 -14.09 -14.51
C LYS A 1266 20.88 -14.42 -14.79
N ALA A 1267 21.71 -14.39 -13.76
CA ALA A 1267 23.13 -14.69 -13.86
C ALA A 1267 23.42 -16.17 -14.07
N LEU A 1268 22.55 -17.08 -13.61
CA LEU A 1268 22.71 -18.53 -13.72
C LEU A 1268 22.15 -19.10 -15.03
N ASN A 1269 21.30 -18.35 -15.74
CA ASN A 1269 20.69 -18.81 -17.00
C ASN A 1269 21.71 -18.91 -18.17
N PRO A 1270 21.84 -20.06 -18.84
CA PRO A 1270 22.78 -20.25 -19.95
C PRO A 1270 22.53 -19.31 -21.16
N THR A 1271 21.27 -18.94 -21.42
CA THR A 1271 20.89 -18.12 -22.60
C THR A 1271 21.24 -16.65 -22.46
N SER A 1272 21.36 -16.12 -21.24
CA SER A 1272 21.77 -14.73 -20.98
C SER A 1272 23.28 -14.54 -21.19
N ARG A 1273 24.08 -15.60 -21.02
CA ARG A 1273 25.55 -15.58 -21.08
C ARG A 1273 26.13 -15.62 -22.49
N ASN A 1274 25.46 -16.24 -23.46
CA ASN A 1274 25.88 -16.21 -24.87
C ASN A 1274 25.83 -14.81 -25.51
N ARG A 1275 25.27 -13.81 -24.82
CA ARG A 1275 25.28 -12.40 -25.24
C ARG A 1275 26.40 -11.55 -24.60
N ARG A 1276 27.19 -12.11 -23.66
CA ARG A 1276 28.17 -11.36 -22.85
C ARG A 1276 29.64 -11.79 -23.00
N ARG A 1277 29.97 -12.75 -23.87
CA ARG A 1277 31.38 -12.90 -24.31
C ARG A 1277 31.63 -11.94 -25.48
N PRO A 1278 32.74 -11.17 -25.47
CA PRO A 1278 33.11 -10.32 -26.60
C PRO A 1278 33.34 -11.12 -27.88
#